data_AF-A0A9W8K4N3-F1
#
_entry.id   AF-A0A9W8K4N3-F1
#
_cell.length_a   1.000
_cell.length_b   1.000
_cell.length_c   1.000
_cell.angle_alpha   90.00
_cell.angle_beta   90.00
_cell.angle_gamma   90.00
#
_symmetry.space_group_name_H-M   'P 1'
#
loop_
_entity.id
_entity.type
_entity.pdbx_description
1 polymer ?
#
loop_
_entity_poly.entity_id
_entity_poly.type
_entity_poly.pdbx_seq_one_letter_code
_entity_poly.pdbx_strand_id
1 'polypeptide(L)'
;MTSKCNISITIWTSTKRTESSDNLGQNYHNLLVPPIDRSLQMSTVPIKDVLVVGFGAVGTIYSHILKRSGLARVTAVARSNYDIVKDEGLHIESRKYGDIKGWRPDRLCRSVLEAADRPYSFVLLTTKALPDVIKTTKVLSPLLSADYAERFGQPTYVLMQNGLNVEVDLYNAVKTLGKGEPSLVSTAVWIATNLKAPNVVEHNDFDRVTLGAYRHNDFTTTVNSPQETALLNDLGKILETGGSTVLIVPEIQRMKFAKNFWNVGFSSFSTLTRHTLPAIFRQPPEDSSVSYRPYVSPATAQFISTYTIPAIKATLDELLILGRALGFPDTPEGLPSSAVTSVLEATRALHVKPDSNHVPSMLLDAQKGQPIEVEVILGEVVRMARERNLELPRTQAVEPVVALQVAVAALTLEEVAVAGVEGHHLVVASEGVVADRASKEGGPANIDARLMDNSQDALVASLQTLKVKPNELPVRPGFGTEGRTIKLRANFFPVKVPKGPLHEYDVAISPVAGTAIRRVKRRIFQLAEQSPDWQAAGLVGVVAHDHSSKLIAARQLPQPLSIKVPFYDEDEAGPQPNGKEYTLTITYVQPIDTSALVKYMAGQPQYRDYDIMPVISALNVILAAHPNPGKSGGCLEAWKGFYSSVRPSHNQLMVNVNVCTTAFYKPGSLVAAMQEFASSSFGARPAAFHKFKADEFGGREVTVEEYFKLKYKINLRHPELQLVDVGGQKANLLPPELCEILPNQPFRGKLTDEHTANMITVAAKPPNINAMSITGSGLDQLGFRPNASPQLNAFGVSIGNQMTVVPGRILPPPGIKYGQGTPSVDEKASWNLRNVKFAKGARLEKWAVLVILDGNSRDEFSSPTDPELKHTYQGLAQMCKQSGMSVEPADPKIVAARLPPKTHTDPTRAQAIDAIRNSLKTLPAKPSMVLVLLSNGDKHVYSGLKHLCDCYLDIPTVCVHSAKIRKDKGQLQYFANVALKFNMKLGGVNHALDPRNMTWLKKSPTMLVGIDVTHPGPGSVKGTPSIAAVVASCEPEFAQYPASMEIQESKKEMVTNLAKMMWERLTLFKTRNKVLPDRILVYRDGVSEGQFNTVVEEELPAMKLAFRKFDTAQKPYTPKLTIVICGKRHHTRFYPTAEQDGDNNGNPRPGTVVDRGVTAVYNFDFFLQAHGGLQGTTRPTHYYVVHDEINFKADELQTLTNAVSYMFARATKAVSLVSPAYYADLACERGRCYLHKLLQGISSSAGSAASGNEENIKREAEQLWNNGVGNMLKNTMFYL
;
A
#
# COMPACT_ATOMS: atom_id res chain seq x y z
N MET A 1 13.38 -69.14 43.15
CA MET A 1 14.63 -69.30 42.38
C MET A 1 15.37 -67.97 42.44
N THR A 2 16.28 -67.85 43.38
CA THR A 2 16.73 -66.55 43.92
C THR A 2 18.10 -66.75 44.56
N SER A 3 19.15 -66.13 44.02
CA SER A 3 20.47 -66.07 44.65
C SER A 3 21.00 -64.63 44.66
N LYS A 4 21.37 -64.21 45.87
CA LYS A 4 22.07 -62.96 46.23
C LYS A 4 23.57 -63.27 46.37
N CYS A 5 24.43 -62.27 46.21
CA CYS A 5 25.81 -62.32 46.68
C CYS A 5 26.26 -60.98 47.30
N ASN A 6 27.36 -61.08 48.06
CA ASN A 6 27.73 -60.34 49.27
C ASN A 6 28.27 -58.90 49.15
N ILE A 7 28.26 -58.27 50.33
CA ILE A 7 28.75 -56.96 50.81
C ILE A 7 30.27 -56.98 51.09
N SER A 8 30.96 -55.81 51.02
CA SER A 8 32.05 -55.27 51.90
C SER A 8 32.98 -54.30 51.10
N ILE A 9 33.00 -52.97 51.34
CA ILE A 9 33.80 -52.16 52.31
C ILE A 9 35.33 -52.20 52.10
N THR A 10 35.93 -51.05 51.73
CA THR A 10 37.14 -50.46 52.37
C THR A 10 37.09 -48.92 52.23
N ILE A 11 37.40 -48.25 53.34
CA ILE A 11 37.15 -46.84 53.70
C ILE A 11 38.49 -46.21 54.14
N TRP A 12 38.70 -44.90 53.97
CA TRP A 12 39.16 -43.89 54.97
C TRP A 12 40.03 -42.73 54.42
N THR A 13 39.45 -41.51 54.49
CA THR A 13 40.00 -40.23 55.02
C THR A 13 41.12 -39.47 54.27
N SER A 14 41.27 -38.12 54.31
CA SER A 14 40.77 -37.05 55.19
C SER A 14 41.08 -35.65 54.59
N THR A 15 40.25 -34.65 54.98
CA THR A 15 40.50 -33.18 55.16
C THR A 15 40.72 -32.17 54.02
N LYS A 16 39.80 -31.19 53.97
CA LYS A 16 39.95 -29.69 54.04
C LYS A 16 41.29 -29.09 53.56
N ARG A 17 41.34 -28.03 52.72
CA ARG A 17 40.89 -26.64 52.98
C ARG A 17 41.04 -25.74 51.72
N THR A 18 40.08 -24.82 51.53
CA THR A 18 40.13 -23.41 51.03
C THR A 18 40.86 -22.97 49.74
N GLU A 19 40.08 -22.22 48.92
CA GLU A 19 40.43 -21.15 47.94
C GLU A 19 41.20 -21.59 46.69
N SER A 20 40.83 -21.28 45.45
CA SER A 20 40.26 -20.05 44.88
C SER A 20 39.38 -20.31 43.63
N SER A 21 38.50 -19.37 43.34
CA SER A 21 37.64 -19.28 42.16
C SER A 21 38.40 -19.12 40.84
N ASP A 22 38.07 -19.93 39.82
CA ASP A 22 37.70 -19.48 38.46
C ASP A 22 37.52 -20.67 37.48
N ASN A 23 36.59 -20.50 36.53
CA ASN A 23 36.24 -21.33 35.36
C ASN A 23 35.10 -22.37 35.48
N LEU A 24 33.91 -21.94 35.04
CA LEU A 24 32.87 -22.80 34.42
C LEU A 24 32.64 -22.27 33.00
N GLY A 25 33.11 -23.01 31.98
CA GLY A 25 32.94 -22.61 30.58
C GLY A 25 33.70 -23.43 29.53
N GLN A 26 34.53 -24.38 29.94
CA GLN A 26 35.07 -25.41 29.06
C GLN A 26 34.98 -26.75 29.77
N ASN A 27 34.15 -27.65 29.25
CA ASN A 27 34.36 -29.10 29.34
C ASN A 27 33.30 -29.81 28.51
N TYR A 28 33.60 -30.01 27.22
CA TYR A 28 33.37 -31.27 26.50
C TYR A 28 34.31 -31.27 25.27
N HIS A 29 35.63 -31.22 25.51
CA HIS A 29 36.65 -31.51 24.50
C HIS A 29 37.86 -32.15 25.18
N ASN A 30 37.92 -33.49 25.13
CA ASN A 30 39.13 -34.29 24.90
C ASN A 30 38.79 -35.77 25.05
N LEU A 31 38.45 -36.40 23.93
CA LEU A 31 38.74 -37.82 23.72
C LEU A 31 39.64 -37.88 22.48
N LEU A 32 40.91 -38.20 22.71
CA LEU A 32 41.89 -38.50 21.67
C LEU A 32 41.41 -39.73 20.90
N VAL A 33 41.17 -39.59 19.60
CA VAL A 33 40.94 -40.71 18.67
C VAL A 33 42.31 -41.28 18.27
N PRO A 34 42.56 -42.59 18.40
CA PRO A 34 43.85 -43.19 18.00
C PRO A 34 43.98 -43.22 16.46
N PRO A 35 45.20 -43.28 15.90
CA PRO A 35 45.40 -43.27 14.45
C PRO A 35 44.86 -44.57 13.84
N ILE A 36 43.94 -44.45 12.88
CA ILE A 36 43.45 -45.59 12.09
C ILE A 36 44.47 -45.87 10.98
N ASP A 37 45.02 -47.08 11.06
CA ASP A 37 45.90 -47.71 10.06
C ASP A 37 45.22 -47.73 8.68
N ARG A 38 45.88 -47.15 7.68
CA ARG A 38 45.43 -47.12 6.28
C ARG A 38 45.95 -48.33 5.53
N SER A 39 45.44 -49.51 5.87
CA SER A 39 45.50 -50.63 4.94
C SER A 39 44.36 -51.59 5.20
N LEU A 40 43.22 -51.41 4.51
CA LEU A 40 42.25 -52.45 4.20
C LEU A 40 41.23 -51.94 3.16
N GLN A 41 41.38 -52.47 1.94
CA GLN A 41 40.44 -52.62 0.82
C GLN A 41 39.16 -51.74 0.81
N MET A 42 39.15 -50.72 -0.08
CA MET A 42 37.93 -49.99 -0.44
C MET A 42 37.04 -50.86 -1.33
N SER A 43 35.94 -51.38 -0.77
CA SER A 43 34.75 -51.66 -1.55
C SER A 43 34.19 -50.32 -2.08
N THR A 44 33.79 -50.29 -3.35
CA THR A 44 33.33 -49.08 -4.04
C THR A 44 31.97 -48.64 -3.52
N VAL A 45 31.95 -47.78 -2.49
CA VAL A 45 30.73 -47.13 -2.00
C VAL A 45 30.13 -46.29 -3.14
N PRO A 46 28.86 -46.50 -3.53
CA PRO A 46 28.26 -45.76 -4.64
C PRO A 46 28.08 -44.28 -4.30
N ILE A 47 28.53 -43.41 -5.20
CA ILE A 47 28.43 -41.95 -5.08
C ILE A 47 26.94 -41.53 -5.13
N LYS A 48 26.51 -40.69 -4.19
CA LYS A 48 25.12 -40.21 -4.07
C LYS A 48 24.91 -38.90 -4.82
N ASP A 49 23.83 -38.77 -5.58
CA ASP A 49 23.42 -37.48 -6.14
C ASP A 49 22.68 -36.66 -5.09
N VAL A 50 23.18 -35.46 -4.81
CA VAL A 50 22.67 -34.55 -3.79
C VAL A 50 22.32 -33.21 -4.42
N LEU A 51 21.08 -32.75 -4.19
CA LEU A 51 20.61 -31.44 -4.58
C LEU A 51 20.68 -30.48 -3.40
N VAL A 52 21.32 -29.32 -3.58
CA VAL A 52 21.35 -28.24 -2.60
C VAL A 52 20.50 -27.08 -3.10
N VAL A 53 19.42 -26.79 -2.39
CA VAL A 53 18.49 -25.69 -2.69
C VAL A 53 18.72 -24.58 -1.66
N GLY A 54 19.32 -23.47 -2.11
CA GLY A 54 19.67 -22.32 -1.26
C GLY A 54 21.16 -22.02 -1.23
N PHE A 55 21.71 -21.52 -2.34
CA PHE A 55 23.15 -21.35 -2.53
C PHE A 55 23.75 -20.06 -1.93
N GLY A 56 23.44 -19.80 -0.65
CA GLY A 56 24.07 -18.76 0.17
C GLY A 56 25.32 -19.27 0.89
N ALA A 57 25.71 -18.64 2.00
CA ALA A 57 26.91 -19.02 2.77
C ALA A 57 26.87 -20.46 3.30
N VAL A 58 25.80 -20.84 4.01
CA VAL A 58 25.60 -22.22 4.51
C VAL A 58 25.54 -23.23 3.36
N GLY A 59 24.76 -22.93 2.32
CA GLY A 59 24.65 -23.79 1.13
C GLY A 59 25.98 -24.01 0.43
N THR A 60 26.83 -22.98 0.36
CA THR A 60 28.18 -23.05 -0.21
C THR A 60 29.09 -23.96 0.59
N ILE A 61 29.18 -23.76 1.91
CA ILE A 61 30.05 -24.57 2.77
C ILE A 61 29.59 -26.03 2.79
N TYR A 62 28.29 -26.30 2.92
CA TYR A 62 27.80 -27.68 2.88
C TYR A 62 27.91 -28.32 1.50
N SER A 63 27.81 -27.55 0.42
CA SER A 63 28.11 -28.07 -0.93
C SER A 63 29.59 -28.42 -1.08
N HIS A 64 30.49 -27.62 -0.49
CA HIS A 64 31.92 -27.93 -0.45
C HIS A 64 32.20 -29.20 0.37
N ILE A 65 31.62 -29.32 1.58
CA ILE A 65 31.76 -30.49 2.45
C ILE A 65 31.27 -31.76 1.73
N LEU A 66 30.07 -31.71 1.14
CA LEU A 66 29.50 -32.83 0.38
C LEU A 66 30.42 -33.27 -0.76
N LYS A 67 30.89 -32.33 -1.59
CA LYS A 67 31.78 -32.64 -2.72
C LYS A 67 33.16 -33.13 -2.26
N ARG A 68 33.72 -32.53 -1.20
CA ARG A 68 35.01 -32.91 -0.61
C ARG A 68 35.02 -34.33 -0.03
N SER A 69 33.86 -34.84 0.39
CA SER A 69 33.75 -36.21 0.90
C SER A 69 34.14 -37.28 -0.12
N GLY A 70 34.03 -36.98 -1.43
CA GLY A 70 34.16 -37.98 -2.50
C GLY A 70 32.99 -38.97 -2.58
N LEU A 71 32.00 -38.85 -1.70
CA LEU A 71 30.83 -39.74 -1.60
C LEU A 71 29.55 -39.12 -2.20
N ALA A 72 29.59 -37.86 -2.63
CA ALA A 72 28.45 -37.17 -3.21
C ALA A 72 28.80 -36.37 -4.47
N ARG A 73 27.89 -36.39 -5.47
CA ARG A 73 27.84 -35.43 -6.58
C ARG A 73 26.83 -34.34 -6.26
N VAL A 74 27.27 -33.10 -6.32
CA VAL A 74 26.49 -31.94 -5.85
C VAL A 74 25.90 -31.18 -7.04
N THR A 75 24.58 -31.17 -7.14
CA THR A 75 23.83 -30.17 -7.92
C THR A 75 23.41 -29.03 -7.00
N ALA A 76 23.71 -27.79 -7.35
CA ALA A 76 23.30 -26.63 -6.57
C ALA A 76 22.36 -25.71 -7.36
N VAL A 77 21.31 -25.22 -6.69
CA VAL A 77 20.40 -24.21 -7.24
C VAL A 77 20.80 -22.84 -6.74
N ALA A 78 21.39 -22.05 -7.64
CA ALA A 78 21.74 -20.65 -7.41
C ALA A 78 20.69 -19.75 -8.06
N ARG A 79 20.27 -18.69 -7.35
CA ARG A 79 19.33 -17.68 -7.88
C ARG A 79 20.07 -16.38 -8.16
N SER A 80 20.23 -15.57 -7.13
CA SER A 80 20.84 -14.24 -7.23
C SER A 80 22.33 -14.26 -7.57
N ASN A 81 23.03 -15.37 -7.34
CA ASN A 81 24.46 -15.54 -7.62
C ASN A 81 24.76 -16.55 -8.73
N TYR A 82 23.76 -16.95 -9.53
CA TYR A 82 24.00 -17.96 -10.57
C TYR A 82 25.07 -17.53 -11.59
N ASP A 83 24.92 -16.33 -12.17
CA ASP A 83 25.78 -15.87 -13.26
C ASP A 83 27.25 -15.75 -12.80
N ILE A 84 27.48 -15.09 -11.66
CA ILE A 84 28.82 -14.92 -11.12
C ILE A 84 29.47 -16.26 -10.70
N VAL A 85 28.70 -17.20 -10.12
CA VAL A 85 29.24 -18.53 -9.77
C VAL A 85 29.53 -19.36 -11.01
N LYS A 86 28.71 -19.24 -12.05
CA LYS A 86 28.96 -19.92 -13.32
C LYS A 86 30.27 -19.42 -13.93
N ASP A 87 30.43 -18.10 -14.04
CA ASP A 87 31.51 -17.48 -14.79
C ASP A 87 32.83 -17.47 -14.02
N GLU A 88 32.80 -17.21 -12.71
CA GLU A 88 34.00 -17.04 -11.87
C GLU A 88 34.19 -18.17 -10.84
N GLY A 89 33.11 -18.85 -10.45
CA GLY A 89 33.12 -19.77 -9.32
C GLY A 89 33.06 -19.05 -7.97
N LEU A 90 32.98 -19.82 -6.88
CA LEU A 90 32.96 -19.30 -5.52
C LEU A 90 34.37 -19.15 -4.96
N HIS A 91 34.58 -18.08 -4.22
CA HIS A 91 35.72 -17.88 -3.35
C HIS A 91 35.31 -18.20 -1.90
N ILE A 92 35.86 -19.27 -1.33
CA ILE A 92 35.59 -19.73 0.03
C ILE A 92 36.81 -19.41 0.89
N GLU A 93 36.68 -18.40 1.75
CA GLU A 93 37.66 -18.01 2.76
C GLU A 93 37.37 -18.77 4.05
N SER A 94 37.94 -19.97 4.22
CA SER A 94 37.69 -20.80 5.40
C SER A 94 38.93 -20.95 6.27
N ARG A 95 38.84 -20.60 7.57
CA ARG A 95 39.93 -20.93 8.52
C ARG A 95 40.08 -22.44 8.75
N LYS A 96 39.01 -23.22 8.53
CA LYS A 96 39.02 -24.69 8.64
C LYS A 96 39.46 -25.40 7.36
N TYR A 97 38.98 -24.94 6.21
CA TYR A 97 39.14 -25.64 4.92
C TYR A 97 40.15 -24.99 3.98
N GLY A 98 40.72 -23.83 4.35
CA GLY A 98 41.65 -23.05 3.55
C GLY A 98 40.96 -21.98 2.70
N ASP A 99 41.79 -21.22 1.98
CA ASP A 99 41.36 -20.20 1.01
C ASP A 99 41.19 -20.84 -0.38
N ILE A 100 39.95 -20.96 -0.87
CA ILE A 100 39.62 -21.73 -2.09
C ILE A 100 38.98 -20.79 -3.12
N LYS A 101 39.67 -20.53 -4.23
CA LYS A 101 39.20 -19.63 -5.29
C LYS A 101 38.59 -20.41 -6.46
N GLY A 102 37.50 -19.88 -7.04
CA GLY A 102 36.85 -20.44 -8.23
C GLY A 102 36.16 -21.80 -8.04
N TRP A 103 35.83 -22.17 -6.80
CA TRP A 103 35.18 -23.45 -6.47
C TRP A 103 33.78 -23.54 -7.10
N ARG A 104 33.44 -24.70 -7.68
CA ARG A 104 32.12 -24.94 -8.31
C ARG A 104 31.51 -26.27 -7.88
N PRO A 105 30.17 -26.35 -7.76
CA PRO A 105 29.46 -27.62 -7.61
C PRO A 105 29.64 -28.46 -8.89
N ASP A 106 29.29 -29.74 -8.84
CA ASP A 106 29.36 -30.62 -10.03
C ASP A 106 28.34 -30.21 -11.09
N ARG A 107 27.22 -29.64 -10.66
CA ARG A 107 26.22 -29.03 -11.53
C ARG A 107 25.63 -27.79 -10.87
N LEU A 108 25.46 -26.73 -11.67
CA LEU A 108 24.83 -25.48 -11.23
C LEU A 108 23.55 -25.24 -12.05
N CYS A 109 22.41 -25.04 -11.37
CA CYS A 109 21.11 -24.80 -11.99
C CYS A 109 20.53 -23.46 -11.53
N ARG A 110 19.77 -22.78 -12.41
CA ARG A 110 19.09 -21.52 -12.10
C ARG A 110 17.83 -21.71 -11.26
N SER A 111 17.23 -22.89 -11.32
CA SER A 111 15.96 -23.18 -10.65
C SER A 111 15.83 -24.64 -10.23
N VAL A 112 14.92 -24.91 -9.29
CA VAL A 112 14.57 -26.28 -8.89
C VAL A 112 13.92 -27.03 -10.05
N LEU A 113 13.23 -26.34 -10.97
CA LEU A 113 12.63 -26.97 -12.16
C LEU A 113 13.71 -27.56 -13.08
N GLU A 114 14.79 -26.83 -13.30
CA GLU A 114 15.93 -27.29 -14.10
C GLU A 114 16.67 -28.46 -13.42
N ALA A 115 16.77 -28.43 -12.09
CA ALA A 115 17.37 -29.51 -11.33
C ALA A 115 16.48 -30.76 -11.25
N ALA A 116 15.15 -30.63 -11.37
CA ALA A 116 14.18 -31.73 -11.24
C ALA A 116 14.14 -32.68 -12.46
N ASP A 117 15.19 -32.71 -13.28
CA ASP A 117 15.33 -33.59 -14.45
C ASP A 117 15.86 -34.99 -14.11
N ARG A 118 16.24 -35.25 -12.84
CA ARG A 118 16.86 -36.51 -12.39
C ARG A 118 16.49 -36.88 -10.95
N PRO A 119 16.68 -38.15 -10.53
CA PRO A 119 16.52 -38.55 -9.13
C PRO A 119 17.63 -38.00 -8.24
N TYR A 120 17.32 -37.73 -6.98
CA TYR A 120 18.29 -37.36 -5.93
C TYR A 120 18.15 -38.28 -4.73
N SER A 121 19.27 -38.62 -4.08
CA SER A 121 19.25 -39.34 -2.80
C SER A 121 18.84 -38.40 -1.66
N PHE A 122 19.42 -37.19 -1.66
CA PHE A 122 19.15 -36.15 -0.68
C PHE A 122 18.87 -34.81 -1.34
N VAL A 123 17.89 -34.08 -0.81
CA VAL A 123 17.62 -32.68 -1.16
C VAL A 123 17.84 -31.83 0.09
N LEU A 124 18.95 -31.10 0.15
CA LEU A 124 19.30 -30.22 1.26
C LEU A 124 18.70 -28.84 1.04
N LEU A 125 17.94 -28.37 2.03
CA LEU A 125 17.36 -27.04 2.06
C LEU A 125 18.18 -26.14 2.96
N THR A 126 18.95 -25.26 2.34
CA THR A 126 19.79 -24.27 3.00
C THR A 126 19.25 -22.85 2.79
N THR A 127 17.99 -22.72 2.37
CA THR A 127 17.25 -21.45 2.35
C THR A 127 16.80 -21.05 3.75
N LYS A 128 16.59 -19.76 4.00
CA LYS A 128 15.86 -19.29 5.18
C LYS A 128 14.42 -19.81 5.16
N ALA A 129 13.85 -20.11 6.33
CA ALA A 129 12.45 -20.51 6.46
C ALA A 129 11.55 -19.28 6.67
N LEU A 130 10.91 -18.83 5.59
CA LEU A 130 10.12 -17.60 5.54
C LEU A 130 8.70 -17.91 5.05
N PRO A 131 7.86 -18.62 5.83
CA PRO A 131 6.53 -19.08 5.39
C PRO A 131 5.56 -17.95 5.05
N ASP A 132 5.82 -16.76 5.58
CA ASP A 132 5.17 -15.48 5.33
C ASP A 132 5.56 -14.84 4.00
N VAL A 133 6.74 -15.16 3.45
CA VAL A 133 7.24 -14.67 2.16
C VAL A 133 7.06 -15.72 1.06
N ILE A 134 7.67 -16.90 1.24
CA ILE A 134 7.56 -18.04 0.32
C ILE A 134 7.66 -19.34 1.09
N LYS A 135 6.58 -20.13 1.05
CA LYS A 135 6.55 -21.45 1.68
C LYS A 135 7.59 -22.39 1.05
N THR A 136 8.23 -23.21 1.86
CA THR A 136 9.19 -24.25 1.42
C THR A 136 8.60 -25.17 0.34
N THR A 137 7.31 -25.52 0.48
CA THR A 137 6.57 -26.32 -0.52
C THR A 137 6.48 -25.64 -1.89
N LYS A 138 6.44 -24.31 -1.93
CA LYS A 138 6.45 -23.55 -3.18
C LYS A 138 7.85 -23.51 -3.80
N VAL A 139 8.90 -23.39 -2.99
CA VAL A 139 10.30 -23.47 -3.46
C VAL A 139 10.57 -24.83 -4.12
N LEU A 140 10.00 -25.90 -3.56
CA LEU A 140 10.19 -27.28 -4.04
C LEU A 140 9.11 -27.78 -4.98
N SER A 141 8.21 -26.92 -5.48
CA SER A 141 7.04 -27.37 -6.23
C SER A 141 7.35 -28.30 -7.42
N PRO A 142 8.49 -28.18 -8.15
CA PRO A 142 8.84 -29.14 -9.19
C PRO A 142 9.10 -30.56 -8.66
N LEU A 143 9.77 -30.70 -7.51
CA LEU A 143 10.08 -31.99 -6.87
C LEU A 143 8.84 -32.60 -6.19
N LEU A 144 7.87 -31.75 -5.82
CA LEU A 144 6.59 -32.15 -5.25
C LEU A 144 5.49 -32.38 -6.31
N SER A 145 5.84 -32.32 -7.60
CA SER A 145 4.88 -32.59 -8.66
C SER A 145 4.59 -34.10 -8.78
N ALA A 146 3.37 -34.44 -9.20
CA ALA A 146 3.01 -35.84 -9.48
C ALA A 146 3.96 -36.46 -10.52
N ASP A 147 4.31 -35.69 -11.57
CA ASP A 147 5.22 -36.13 -12.63
C ASP A 147 6.60 -36.52 -12.10
N TYR A 148 7.21 -35.71 -11.24
CA TYR A 148 8.49 -36.06 -10.61
C TYR A 148 8.36 -37.27 -9.69
N ALA A 149 7.31 -37.30 -8.85
CA ALA A 149 7.07 -38.37 -7.89
C ALA A 149 6.82 -39.73 -8.55
N GLU A 150 6.20 -39.74 -9.74
CA GLU A 150 5.98 -40.95 -10.53
C GLU A 150 7.23 -41.43 -11.27
N ARG A 151 8.05 -40.50 -11.79
CA ARG A 151 9.26 -40.86 -12.55
C ARG A 151 10.43 -41.32 -11.68
N PHE A 152 10.63 -40.71 -10.52
CA PHE A 152 11.88 -40.84 -9.77
C PHE A 152 11.72 -41.24 -8.30
N GLY A 153 10.49 -41.25 -7.78
CA GLY A 153 10.24 -41.38 -6.34
C GLY A 153 10.61 -40.11 -5.56
N GLN A 154 10.17 -40.03 -4.30
CA GLN A 154 10.48 -38.88 -3.44
C GLN A 154 11.86 -39.03 -2.78
N PRO A 155 12.70 -37.99 -2.81
CA PRO A 155 14.01 -38.01 -2.16
C PRO A 155 13.87 -37.87 -0.64
N THR A 156 14.97 -38.09 0.10
CA THR A 156 15.02 -37.66 1.50
C THR A 156 15.28 -36.17 1.56
N TYR A 157 14.38 -35.41 2.18
CA TYR A 157 14.53 -33.97 2.36
C TYR A 157 15.30 -33.69 3.65
N VAL A 158 16.37 -32.90 3.56
CA VAL A 158 17.23 -32.53 4.69
C VAL A 158 17.08 -31.04 4.95
N LEU A 159 16.48 -30.65 6.08
CA LEU A 159 16.17 -29.25 6.38
C LEU A 159 17.28 -28.63 7.24
N MET A 160 18.06 -27.74 6.64
CA MET A 160 19.14 -26.98 7.27
C MET A 160 18.74 -25.53 7.54
N GLN A 161 17.47 -25.34 7.94
CA GLN A 161 16.85 -24.02 8.18
C GLN A 161 16.77 -23.74 9.69
N ASN A 162 16.81 -22.47 10.09
CA ASN A 162 16.62 -22.11 11.51
C ASN A 162 15.13 -22.08 11.87
N GLY A 163 14.86 -22.10 13.17
CA GLY A 163 13.50 -22.04 13.72
C GLY A 163 12.88 -23.42 13.95
N LEU A 164 11.66 -23.40 14.46
CA LEU A 164 10.89 -24.56 14.91
C LEU A 164 9.79 -24.89 13.89
N ASN A 165 9.40 -26.16 13.82
CA ASN A 165 8.33 -26.67 12.95
C ASN A 165 8.43 -26.31 11.45
N VAL A 166 9.62 -25.96 10.96
CA VAL A 166 9.86 -25.67 9.52
C VAL A 166 9.58 -26.88 8.62
N GLU A 167 9.52 -28.08 9.20
CA GLU A 167 9.25 -29.34 8.51
C GLU A 167 7.76 -29.56 8.21
N VAL A 168 6.85 -29.00 9.00
CA VAL A 168 5.41 -29.37 9.02
C VAL A 168 4.76 -29.22 7.65
N ASP A 169 4.95 -28.06 7.01
CA ASP A 169 4.35 -27.76 5.71
C ASP A 169 4.85 -28.73 4.62
N LEU A 170 6.16 -29.05 4.63
CA LEU A 170 6.76 -29.96 3.65
C LEU A 170 6.34 -31.41 3.88
N TYR A 171 6.32 -31.85 5.15
CA TYR A 171 5.85 -33.18 5.52
C TYR A 171 4.45 -33.44 5.00
N ASN A 172 3.52 -32.51 5.26
CA ASN A 172 2.13 -32.62 4.81
C ASN A 172 2.03 -32.66 3.28
N ALA A 173 2.80 -31.83 2.57
CA ALA A 173 2.80 -31.81 1.11
C ALA A 173 3.32 -33.13 0.50
N VAL A 174 4.40 -33.69 1.05
CA VAL A 174 4.93 -34.99 0.59
C VAL A 174 3.95 -36.11 0.93
N LYS A 175 3.32 -36.07 2.11
CA LYS A 175 2.32 -37.06 2.53
C LYS A 175 1.12 -37.09 1.58
N THR A 176 0.66 -35.93 1.11
CA THR A 176 -0.46 -35.84 0.15
C THR A 176 -0.19 -36.46 -1.22
N LEU A 177 1.06 -36.77 -1.57
CA LEU A 177 1.40 -37.47 -2.81
C LEU A 177 1.06 -38.97 -2.76
N GLY A 178 0.74 -39.51 -1.58
CA GLY A 178 0.31 -40.91 -1.42
C GLY A 178 1.42 -41.94 -1.70
N LYS A 179 2.70 -41.56 -1.58
CA LYS A 179 3.88 -42.43 -1.87
C LYS A 179 4.52 -43.06 -0.62
N GLY A 180 3.78 -43.18 0.47
CA GLY A 180 4.28 -43.74 1.74
C GLY A 180 4.53 -42.69 2.82
N GLU A 181 5.34 -43.03 3.82
CA GLU A 181 5.74 -42.10 4.88
C GLU A 181 6.84 -41.15 4.38
N PRO A 182 6.68 -39.82 4.49
CA PRO A 182 7.71 -38.86 4.06
C PRO A 182 9.05 -39.07 4.78
N SER A 183 10.14 -39.20 4.03
CA SER A 183 11.50 -39.28 4.59
C SER A 183 12.09 -37.87 4.77
N LEU A 184 12.06 -37.35 6.00
CA LEU A 184 12.63 -36.04 6.34
C LEU A 184 13.70 -36.17 7.43
N VAL A 185 14.84 -35.53 7.21
CA VAL A 185 15.89 -35.31 8.23
C VAL A 185 15.86 -33.84 8.62
N SER A 186 15.62 -33.56 9.90
CA SER A 186 15.75 -32.21 10.43
C SER A 186 17.14 -32.01 11.01
N THR A 187 17.58 -30.77 11.12
CA THR A 187 18.93 -30.45 11.61
C THR A 187 18.97 -29.25 12.56
N ALA A 188 20.00 -29.23 13.41
CA ALA A 188 20.45 -28.04 14.14
C ALA A 188 21.88 -27.70 13.73
N VAL A 189 22.02 -26.70 12.85
CA VAL A 189 23.31 -26.29 12.27
C VAL A 189 23.96 -25.20 13.12
N TRP A 190 25.19 -25.41 13.57
CA TRP A 190 26.03 -24.42 14.25
C TRP A 190 27.22 -24.12 13.37
N ILE A 191 27.21 -22.97 12.71
CA ILE A 191 28.22 -22.58 11.74
C ILE A 191 28.36 -21.07 11.78
N ALA A 192 29.59 -20.55 11.78
CA ALA A 192 29.85 -19.13 11.67
C ALA A 192 30.38 -18.83 10.27
N THR A 193 29.43 -18.55 9.38
CA THR A 193 29.71 -18.24 7.97
C THR A 193 28.87 -17.07 7.49
N ASN A 194 29.45 -16.24 6.63
CA ASN A 194 28.83 -15.06 6.05
C ASN A 194 29.10 -15.00 4.55
N LEU A 195 28.10 -14.53 3.78
CA LEU A 195 28.29 -14.17 2.38
C LEU A 195 28.78 -12.71 2.35
N LYS A 196 30.07 -12.50 2.04
CA LYS A 196 30.72 -11.18 1.96
C LYS A 196 30.39 -10.46 0.66
N ALA A 197 30.37 -11.21 -0.44
CA ALA A 197 30.02 -10.74 -1.78
C ALA A 197 29.24 -11.84 -2.53
N PRO A 198 28.62 -11.57 -3.69
CA PRO A 198 27.80 -12.56 -4.40
C PRO A 198 28.47 -13.92 -4.65
N ASN A 199 29.81 -13.96 -4.77
CA ASN A 199 30.61 -15.17 -4.89
C ASN A 199 31.66 -15.39 -3.77
N VAL A 200 31.70 -14.57 -2.71
CA VAL A 200 32.71 -14.68 -1.63
C VAL A 200 32.05 -15.11 -0.32
N VAL A 201 32.44 -16.27 0.21
CA VAL A 201 31.94 -16.84 1.46
C VAL A 201 33.06 -16.90 2.49
N GLU A 202 32.86 -16.22 3.62
CA GLU A 202 33.71 -16.35 4.79
C GLU A 202 33.19 -17.45 5.70
N HIS A 203 34.09 -18.29 6.19
CA HIS A 203 33.82 -19.33 7.16
C HIS A 203 34.95 -19.34 8.20
N ASN A 204 34.59 -19.45 9.48
CA ASN A 204 35.60 -19.55 10.52
C ASN A 204 36.21 -20.96 10.59
N ASP A 205 36.69 -21.36 11.76
CA ASP A 205 37.29 -22.65 12.06
C ASP A 205 36.28 -23.70 12.55
N PHE A 206 34.97 -23.37 12.56
CA PHE A 206 33.95 -24.20 13.22
C PHE A 206 32.65 -24.37 12.43
N ASP A 207 32.29 -25.63 12.19
CA ASP A 207 30.97 -26.07 11.75
C ASP A 207 30.61 -27.38 12.47
N ARG A 208 29.36 -27.46 12.92
CA ARG A 208 28.76 -28.65 13.52
C ARG A 208 27.30 -28.76 13.12
N VAL A 209 26.86 -29.96 12.72
CA VAL A 209 25.46 -30.24 12.43
C VAL A 209 24.95 -31.38 13.30
N THR A 210 23.82 -31.14 13.97
CA THR A 210 23.07 -32.21 14.63
C THR A 210 22.00 -32.73 13.67
N LEU A 211 21.92 -34.05 13.48
CA LEU A 211 20.98 -34.72 12.59
C LEU A 211 19.99 -35.56 13.39
N GLY A 212 18.72 -35.55 13.00
CA GLY A 212 17.75 -36.53 13.45
C GLY A 212 16.55 -36.65 12.51
N ALA A 213 15.93 -37.83 12.51
CA ALA A 213 14.74 -38.09 11.72
C ALA A 213 13.59 -37.22 12.26
N TYR A 214 12.88 -36.53 11.36
CA TYR A 214 11.71 -35.76 11.75
C TYR A 214 10.49 -36.68 11.88
N ARG A 215 9.85 -36.68 13.05
CA ARG A 215 8.61 -37.41 13.32
C ARG A 215 7.49 -36.40 13.53
N HIS A 216 6.45 -36.48 12.72
CA HIS A 216 5.36 -35.50 12.79
C HIS A 216 4.56 -35.66 14.08
N ASN A 217 4.51 -34.59 14.89
CA ASN A 217 3.83 -34.54 16.21
C ASN A 217 4.38 -35.49 17.29
N ASP A 218 5.61 -36.01 17.13
CA ASP A 218 6.29 -36.80 18.17
C ASP A 218 7.59 -36.12 18.60
N PHE A 219 7.66 -35.79 19.89
CA PHE A 219 8.77 -35.10 20.54
C PHE A 219 9.41 -35.94 21.67
N THR A 220 8.97 -37.20 21.80
CA THR A 220 9.22 -38.03 23.00
C THR A 220 10.04 -39.28 22.70
N THR A 221 10.08 -39.72 21.44
CA THR A 221 10.87 -40.89 21.05
C THR A 221 12.37 -40.63 21.23
N THR A 222 13.02 -41.45 22.08
CA THR A 222 14.44 -41.33 22.44
C THR A 222 15.32 -42.39 21.78
N VAL A 223 14.80 -43.20 20.85
CA VAL A 223 15.56 -44.23 20.14
C VAL A 223 15.20 -44.19 18.66
N ASN A 224 16.20 -44.25 17.77
CA ASN A 224 15.98 -44.36 16.34
C ASN A 224 15.66 -45.80 15.94
N SER A 225 14.73 -45.98 15.00
CA SER A 225 14.55 -47.27 14.32
C SER A 225 15.82 -47.67 13.54
N PRO A 226 16.00 -48.96 13.20
CA PRO A 226 17.13 -49.40 12.38
C PRO A 226 17.24 -48.65 11.05
N GLN A 227 16.10 -48.33 10.41
CA GLN A 227 16.03 -47.61 9.15
C GLN A 227 16.45 -46.14 9.30
N GLU A 228 15.95 -45.45 10.34
CA GLU A 228 16.37 -44.07 10.64
C GLU A 228 17.85 -44.02 11.00
N THR A 229 18.34 -45.00 11.76
CA THR A 229 19.75 -45.10 12.12
C THR A 229 20.62 -45.27 10.87
N ALA A 230 20.23 -46.15 9.95
CA ALA A 230 20.93 -46.34 8.68
C ALA A 230 20.94 -45.06 7.83
N LEU A 231 19.79 -44.37 7.73
CA LEU A 231 19.66 -43.11 6.98
C LEU A 231 20.55 -42.00 7.55
N LEU A 232 20.51 -41.82 8.87
CA LEU A 232 21.28 -40.77 9.57
C LEU A 232 22.78 -41.07 9.53
N ASN A 233 23.18 -42.33 9.64
CA ASN A 233 24.57 -42.75 9.48
C ASN A 233 25.08 -42.58 8.04
N ASP A 234 24.25 -42.83 7.03
CA ASP A 234 24.62 -42.62 5.62
C ASP A 234 24.91 -41.13 5.36
N LEU A 235 23.97 -40.25 5.71
CA LEU A 235 24.17 -38.80 5.56
C LEU A 235 25.31 -38.27 6.46
N GLY A 236 25.37 -38.75 7.70
CA GLY A 236 26.39 -38.38 8.68
C GLY A 236 27.79 -38.71 8.18
N LYS A 237 27.99 -39.92 7.64
CA LYS A 237 29.27 -40.35 7.06
C LYS A 237 29.72 -39.48 5.91
N ILE A 238 28.82 -39.05 5.02
CA ILE A 238 29.13 -38.13 3.92
C ILE A 238 29.66 -36.80 4.49
N LEU A 239 28.96 -36.23 5.48
CA LEU A 239 29.31 -34.94 6.07
C LEU A 239 30.60 -35.01 6.91
N GLU A 240 30.80 -36.06 7.70
CA GLU A 240 32.03 -36.29 8.49
C GLU A 240 33.25 -36.49 7.59
N THR A 241 33.13 -37.30 6.54
CA THR A 241 34.20 -37.50 5.56
C THR A 241 34.55 -36.20 4.83
N GLY A 242 33.55 -35.34 4.60
CA GLY A 242 33.73 -33.98 4.08
C GLY A 242 34.38 -33.00 5.08
N GLY A 243 34.55 -33.40 6.33
CA GLY A 243 35.21 -32.64 7.40
C GLY A 243 34.26 -31.89 8.33
N SER A 244 32.94 -32.14 8.29
CA SER A 244 32.01 -31.56 9.26
C SER A 244 31.98 -32.33 10.57
N THR A 245 31.74 -31.66 11.69
CA THR A 245 31.40 -32.34 12.94
C THR A 245 29.91 -32.71 12.94
N VAL A 246 29.59 -34.00 13.01
CA VAL A 246 28.20 -34.48 13.03
C VAL A 246 27.84 -35.05 14.39
N LEU A 247 26.63 -34.75 14.84
CA LEU A 247 26.01 -35.38 16.01
C LEU A 247 24.67 -35.98 15.61
N ILE A 248 24.50 -37.28 15.75
CA ILE A 248 23.21 -37.93 15.48
C ILE A 248 22.43 -38.03 16.79
N VAL A 249 21.18 -37.57 16.78
CA VAL A 249 20.28 -37.64 17.92
C VAL A 249 18.99 -38.37 17.56
N PRO A 250 18.36 -39.05 18.52
CA PRO A 250 17.09 -39.69 18.29
C PRO A 250 15.91 -38.72 18.25
N GLU A 251 16.04 -37.55 18.90
CA GLU A 251 14.99 -36.55 19.00
C GLU A 251 15.57 -35.18 18.66
N ILE A 252 15.29 -34.69 17.45
CA ILE A 252 15.89 -33.48 16.89
C ILE A 252 15.16 -32.20 17.30
N GLN A 253 13.87 -32.27 17.62
CA GLN A 253 13.09 -31.07 17.93
C GLN A 253 13.52 -30.45 19.27
N ARG A 254 13.92 -31.24 20.27
CA ARG A 254 14.56 -30.71 21.49
C ARG A 254 15.85 -29.98 21.20
N MET A 255 16.68 -30.52 20.31
CA MET A 255 17.95 -29.85 19.93
C MET A 255 17.70 -28.54 19.20
N LYS A 256 16.69 -28.49 18.32
CA LYS A 256 16.27 -27.25 17.66
C LYS A 256 15.65 -26.26 18.64
N PHE A 257 14.82 -26.73 19.57
CA PHE A 257 14.24 -25.93 20.64
C PHE A 257 15.33 -25.31 21.52
N ALA A 258 16.30 -26.11 21.98
CA ALA A 258 17.44 -25.64 22.75
C ALA A 258 18.30 -24.63 21.98
N LYS A 259 18.56 -24.85 20.69
CA LYS A 259 19.22 -23.85 19.83
C LYS A 259 18.40 -22.55 19.74
N ASN A 260 17.08 -22.66 19.69
CA ASN A 260 16.19 -21.51 19.54
C ASN A 260 16.15 -20.60 20.79
N PHE A 261 16.60 -21.07 21.96
CA PHE A 261 16.86 -20.20 23.12
C PHE A 261 17.76 -19.03 22.73
N TRP A 262 18.83 -19.33 21.98
CA TRP A 262 19.78 -18.30 21.59
C TRP A 262 19.16 -17.29 20.61
N ASN A 263 18.38 -17.77 19.65
CA ASN A 263 17.73 -16.91 18.66
C ASN A 263 16.67 -15.99 19.28
N VAL A 264 15.82 -16.54 20.16
CA VAL A 264 14.77 -15.76 20.83
C VAL A 264 15.36 -14.78 21.85
N GLY A 265 16.34 -15.22 22.65
CA GLY A 265 16.92 -14.38 23.71
C GLY A 265 17.94 -13.35 23.21
N PHE A 266 18.83 -13.71 22.29
CA PHE A 266 19.99 -12.88 21.94
C PHE A 266 19.92 -12.32 20.54
N SER A 267 19.58 -13.13 19.55
CA SER A 267 19.45 -12.66 18.16
C SER A 267 18.34 -11.62 18.05
N SER A 268 17.16 -11.89 18.64
CA SER A 268 16.01 -10.98 18.64
C SER A 268 16.30 -9.66 19.35
N PHE A 269 16.93 -9.68 20.53
CA PHE A 269 17.27 -8.45 21.26
C PHE A 269 18.40 -7.66 20.60
N SER A 270 19.37 -8.33 19.97
CA SER A 270 20.39 -7.66 19.14
C SER A 270 19.75 -6.97 17.94
N THR A 271 18.77 -7.62 17.29
CA THR A 271 17.96 -7.02 16.22
C THR A 271 17.17 -5.81 16.73
N LEU A 272 16.44 -5.96 17.84
CA LEU A 272 15.64 -4.89 18.45
C LEU A 272 16.46 -3.65 18.79
N THR A 273 17.64 -3.86 19.35
CA THR A 273 18.52 -2.76 19.75
C THR A 273 19.39 -2.24 18.60
N ARG A 274 19.45 -2.95 17.47
CA ARG A 274 20.41 -2.72 16.36
C ARG A 274 21.89 -2.73 16.79
N HIS A 275 22.20 -3.37 17.91
CA HIS A 275 23.54 -3.49 18.44
C HIS A 275 23.94 -4.96 18.57
N THR A 276 25.22 -5.25 18.37
CA THR A 276 25.76 -6.60 18.55
C THR A 276 25.92 -6.92 20.04
N LEU A 277 26.00 -8.21 20.37
CA LEU A 277 26.11 -8.69 21.75
C LEU A 277 27.29 -8.12 22.56
N PRO A 278 28.46 -7.76 21.97
CA PRO A 278 29.48 -7.01 22.69
C PRO A 278 29.00 -5.70 23.31
N ALA A 279 28.05 -4.99 22.68
CA ALA A 279 27.47 -3.76 23.24
C ALA A 279 26.58 -3.99 24.47
N ILE A 280 26.26 -5.24 24.79
CA ILE A 280 25.48 -5.66 25.96
C ILE A 280 26.40 -6.19 27.06
N PHE A 281 27.51 -6.84 26.72
CA PHE A 281 28.34 -7.57 27.68
C PHE A 281 29.76 -7.04 27.87
N ARG A 282 30.40 -6.44 26.87
CA ARG A 282 31.82 -6.06 26.91
C ARG A 282 32.01 -4.72 27.60
N GLN A 283 32.90 -4.66 28.58
CA GLN A 283 33.27 -3.40 29.24
C GLN A 283 34.10 -2.50 28.31
N PRO A 284 34.14 -1.18 28.53
CA PRO A 284 35.06 -0.31 27.80
C PRO A 284 36.54 -0.69 28.07
N PRO A 285 37.46 -0.43 27.13
CA PRO A 285 38.90 -0.63 27.36
C PRO A 285 39.39 0.22 28.54
N GLU A 286 40.06 -0.43 29.50
CA GLU A 286 40.66 0.24 30.66
C GLU A 286 41.92 1.03 30.28
N ASP A 287 42.66 0.54 29.28
CA ASP A 287 43.82 1.23 28.70
C ASP A 287 43.43 1.96 27.41
N SER A 288 43.62 3.29 27.42
CA SER A 288 43.40 4.17 26.26
C SER A 288 44.22 3.82 25.00
N SER A 289 45.28 3.01 25.14
CA SER A 289 46.11 2.52 24.03
C SER A 289 45.46 1.38 23.24
N VAL A 290 44.47 0.69 23.82
CA VAL A 290 43.79 -0.47 23.23
C VAL A 290 42.39 -0.06 22.74
N SER A 291 42.20 -0.07 21.41
CA SER A 291 40.89 0.26 20.81
C SER A 291 40.15 -1.00 20.37
N TYR A 292 39.08 -1.35 21.09
CA TYR A 292 38.05 -2.28 20.60
C TYR A 292 36.67 -1.65 20.70
N ARG A 293 35.80 -1.91 19.71
CA ARG A 293 34.38 -1.51 19.67
C ARG A 293 33.59 -2.62 18.95
N PRO A 294 32.30 -2.81 19.26
CA PRO A 294 31.50 -2.09 20.26
C PRO A 294 31.65 -2.66 21.69
N TYR A 295 31.37 -1.82 22.69
CA TYR A 295 31.33 -2.15 24.12
C TYR A 295 30.12 -1.46 24.79
N VAL A 296 29.81 -1.84 26.02
CA VAL A 296 28.77 -1.22 26.85
C VAL A 296 29.15 0.23 27.13
N SER A 297 28.41 1.17 26.53
CA SER A 297 28.63 2.60 26.76
C SER A 297 28.32 2.96 28.21
N PRO A 298 29.13 3.82 28.89
CA PRO A 298 28.83 4.31 30.23
C PRO A 298 27.42 4.93 30.32
N ALA A 299 26.95 5.58 29.26
CA ALA A 299 25.62 6.19 29.20
C ALA A 299 24.46 5.18 29.18
N THR A 300 24.70 3.94 28.74
CA THR A 300 23.66 2.90 28.62
C THR A 300 23.86 1.73 29.59
N ALA A 301 24.99 1.66 30.29
CA ALA A 301 25.35 0.58 31.21
C ALA A 301 24.28 0.32 32.29
N GLN A 302 23.72 1.39 32.88
CA GLN A 302 22.66 1.26 33.89
C GLN A 302 21.37 0.71 33.29
N PHE A 303 20.99 1.12 32.07
CA PHE A 303 19.78 0.61 31.41
C PHE A 303 19.93 -0.85 30.98
N ILE A 304 21.12 -1.23 30.52
CA ILE A 304 21.41 -2.61 30.10
C ILE A 304 21.31 -3.57 31.29
N SER A 305 21.92 -3.20 32.42
CA SER A 305 21.87 -3.99 33.66
C SER A 305 20.47 -4.02 34.28
N THR A 306 19.75 -2.89 34.27
CA THR A 306 18.42 -2.78 34.90
C THR A 306 17.30 -3.39 34.07
N TYR A 307 17.36 -3.31 32.73
CA TYR A 307 16.24 -3.66 31.86
C TYR A 307 16.59 -4.72 30.80
N THR A 308 17.69 -4.55 30.06
CA THR A 308 17.98 -5.43 28.91
C THR A 308 18.33 -6.86 29.33
N ILE A 309 19.29 -7.04 30.24
CA ILE A 309 19.69 -8.38 30.71
C ILE A 309 18.53 -9.08 31.44
N PRO A 310 17.78 -8.42 32.34
CA PRO A 310 16.59 -9.02 32.95
C PRO A 310 15.49 -9.40 31.95
N ALA A 311 15.27 -8.60 30.91
CA ALA A 311 14.29 -8.92 29.87
C ALA A 311 14.70 -10.15 29.04
N ILE A 312 15.99 -10.27 28.68
CA ILE A 312 16.53 -11.46 28.01
C ILE A 312 16.35 -12.68 28.90
N LYS A 313 16.76 -12.60 30.17
CA LYS A 313 16.62 -13.71 31.13
C LYS A 313 15.16 -14.16 31.26
N ALA A 314 14.23 -13.24 31.47
CA ALA A 314 12.81 -13.57 31.62
C ALA A 314 12.18 -14.14 30.35
N THR A 315 12.68 -13.77 29.16
CA THR A 315 12.26 -14.39 27.89
C THR A 315 12.79 -15.82 27.78
N LEU A 316 14.01 -16.09 28.23
CA LEU A 316 14.56 -17.45 28.28
C LEU A 316 13.83 -18.33 29.33
N ASP A 317 13.42 -17.76 30.47
CA ASP A 317 12.58 -18.44 31.47
C ASP A 317 11.22 -18.86 30.87
N GLU A 318 10.60 -18.00 30.06
CA GLU A 318 9.37 -18.33 29.29
C GLU A 318 9.58 -19.54 28.36
N LEU A 319 10.73 -19.63 27.68
CA LEU A 319 11.06 -20.78 26.83
C LEU A 319 11.30 -22.05 27.65
N LEU A 320 11.89 -21.95 28.85
CA LEU A 320 12.07 -23.10 29.75
C LEU A 320 10.71 -23.66 30.19
N ILE A 321 9.76 -22.79 30.55
CA ILE A 321 8.38 -23.18 30.89
C ILE A 321 7.72 -23.92 29.72
N LEU A 322 7.84 -23.38 28.51
CA LEU A 322 7.31 -24.05 27.32
C LEU A 322 7.98 -25.41 27.08
N GLY A 323 9.31 -25.50 27.24
CA GLY A 323 10.05 -26.74 27.10
C GLY A 323 9.59 -27.83 28.07
N ARG A 324 9.26 -27.47 29.31
CA ARG A 324 8.66 -28.40 30.29
C ARG A 324 7.29 -28.88 29.84
N ALA A 325 6.43 -27.98 29.34
CA ALA A 325 5.12 -28.35 28.82
C ALA A 325 5.16 -29.12 27.49
N LEU A 326 6.28 -29.07 26.77
CA LEU A 326 6.57 -29.94 25.62
C LEU A 326 7.04 -31.35 26.02
N GLY A 327 7.29 -31.59 27.32
CA GLY A 327 7.75 -32.88 27.83
C GLY A 327 9.26 -33.05 27.84
N PHE A 328 10.06 -31.97 27.68
CA PHE A 328 11.51 -32.08 27.74
C PHE A 328 12.00 -32.27 29.18
N PRO A 329 12.74 -33.36 29.47
CA PRO A 329 13.12 -33.70 30.83
C PRO A 329 14.12 -32.70 31.42
N ASP A 330 14.08 -32.53 32.74
CA ASP A 330 15.06 -31.74 33.49
C ASP A 330 16.32 -32.57 33.78
N THR A 331 17.05 -32.90 32.72
CA THR A 331 18.31 -33.65 32.80
C THR A 331 19.37 -32.97 31.93
N PRO A 332 20.67 -33.26 32.12
CA PRO A 332 21.74 -32.74 31.26
C PRO A 332 21.54 -33.08 29.77
N GLU A 333 20.97 -34.24 29.47
CA GLU A 333 20.65 -34.72 28.11
C GLU A 333 19.31 -34.18 27.58
N GLY A 334 18.52 -33.54 28.46
CA GLY A 334 17.23 -32.92 28.22
C GLY A 334 17.33 -31.41 28.03
N LEU A 335 16.49 -30.66 28.74
CA LEU A 335 16.58 -29.20 28.84
C LEU A 335 16.77 -28.86 30.32
N PRO A 336 18.00 -28.74 30.85
CA PRO A 336 18.20 -28.59 32.29
C PRO A 336 17.65 -27.25 32.80
N SER A 337 17.21 -27.18 34.05
CA SER A 337 16.70 -25.94 34.67
C SER A 337 17.78 -24.85 34.76
N SER A 338 19.06 -25.23 34.70
CA SER A 338 20.17 -24.29 34.58
C SER A 338 20.32 -23.66 33.18
N ALA A 339 19.59 -24.14 32.15
CA ALA A 339 19.78 -23.73 30.76
C ALA A 339 19.72 -22.22 30.54
N VAL A 340 18.81 -21.51 31.23
CA VAL A 340 18.68 -20.05 31.13
C VAL A 340 19.98 -19.35 31.58
N THR A 341 20.49 -19.74 32.75
CA THR A 341 21.72 -19.18 33.32
C THR A 341 22.92 -19.59 32.49
N SER A 342 23.02 -20.87 32.12
CA SER A 342 24.13 -21.41 31.35
C SER A 342 24.26 -20.76 29.97
N VAL A 343 23.16 -20.56 29.23
CA VAL A 343 23.19 -19.90 27.92
C VAL A 343 23.54 -18.42 28.06
N LEU A 344 23.02 -17.74 29.09
CA LEU A 344 23.34 -16.33 29.34
C LEU A 344 24.82 -16.11 29.67
N GLU A 345 25.37 -16.91 30.59
CA GLU A 345 26.78 -16.81 30.99
C GLU A 345 27.72 -17.24 29.87
N ALA A 346 27.41 -18.34 29.15
CA ALA A 346 28.21 -18.76 28.00
C ALA A 346 28.24 -17.69 26.89
N THR A 347 27.10 -17.06 26.62
CA THR A 347 27.01 -15.96 25.65
C THR A 347 27.78 -14.73 26.13
N ARG A 348 27.68 -14.38 27.42
CA ARG A 348 28.48 -13.29 28.02
C ARG A 348 29.97 -13.56 27.87
N ALA A 349 30.45 -14.73 28.29
CA ALA A 349 31.86 -15.12 28.23
C ALA A 349 32.43 -15.08 26.80
N LEU A 350 31.61 -15.38 25.79
CA LEU A 350 32.01 -15.29 24.39
C LEU A 350 32.14 -13.84 23.90
N HIS A 351 31.28 -12.93 24.35
CA HIS A 351 31.18 -11.58 23.79
C HIS A 351 31.90 -10.49 24.59
N VAL A 352 32.36 -10.78 25.82
CA VAL A 352 33.29 -9.93 26.57
C VAL A 352 34.68 -9.85 25.95
N LYS A 353 35.09 -10.85 25.16
CA LYS A 353 36.44 -10.91 24.57
C LYS A 353 36.63 -9.83 23.50
N PRO A 354 37.78 -9.10 23.46
CA PRO A 354 38.01 -8.01 22.50
C PRO A 354 37.89 -8.40 21.02
N ASP A 355 38.20 -9.65 20.67
CA ASP A 355 38.19 -10.20 19.31
C ASP A 355 36.81 -10.71 18.83
N SER A 356 35.80 -10.66 19.70
CA SER A 356 34.46 -11.17 19.38
C SER A 356 33.66 -10.17 18.53
N ASN A 357 33.63 -10.38 17.21
CA ASN A 357 32.97 -9.50 16.23
C ASN A 357 31.71 -10.11 15.60
N HIS A 358 31.13 -11.13 16.24
CA HIS A 358 29.98 -11.86 15.69
C HIS A 358 28.73 -10.98 15.61
N VAL A 359 28.09 -11.00 14.43
CA VAL A 359 26.78 -10.39 14.18
C VAL A 359 25.75 -11.51 14.04
N PRO A 360 24.72 -11.57 14.91
CA PRO A 360 23.64 -12.55 14.78
C PRO A 360 22.92 -12.44 13.43
N SER A 361 22.48 -13.56 12.86
CA SER A 361 21.88 -13.61 11.52
C SER A 361 20.66 -12.70 11.37
N MET A 362 19.79 -12.63 12.39
CA MET A 362 18.63 -11.74 12.37
C MET A 362 19.04 -10.26 12.36
N LEU A 363 20.10 -9.88 13.10
CA LEU A 363 20.60 -8.50 13.07
C LEU A 363 21.24 -8.18 11.72
N LEU A 364 22.04 -9.10 11.17
CA LEU A 364 22.65 -8.94 9.86
C LEU A 364 21.60 -8.76 8.76
N ASP A 365 20.53 -9.54 8.83
CA ASP A 365 19.41 -9.45 7.90
C ASP A 365 18.62 -8.15 8.07
N ALA A 366 18.39 -7.69 9.30
CA ALA A 366 17.79 -6.39 9.56
C ALA A 366 18.66 -5.25 8.99
N GLN A 367 19.97 -5.32 9.16
CA GLN A 367 20.93 -4.33 8.64
C GLN A 367 20.99 -4.33 7.11
N LYS A 368 20.78 -5.49 6.48
CA LYS A 368 20.73 -5.67 5.02
C LYS A 368 19.31 -5.57 4.44
N GLY A 369 18.29 -5.33 5.27
CA GLY A 369 16.89 -5.21 4.85
C GLY A 369 16.33 -6.47 4.24
N GLN A 370 16.95 -7.62 4.57
CA GLN A 370 16.51 -8.91 4.10
C GLN A 370 15.41 -9.44 5.03
N PRO A 371 14.48 -10.27 4.52
CA PRO A 371 13.52 -10.95 5.37
C PRO A 371 14.19 -11.77 6.47
N ILE A 372 13.61 -11.70 7.67
CA ILE A 372 14.05 -12.40 8.88
C ILE A 372 13.08 -13.54 9.20
N GLU A 373 13.59 -14.64 9.74
CA GLU A 373 12.86 -15.85 10.13
C GLU A 373 11.97 -15.65 11.39
N VAL A 374 11.16 -14.58 11.44
CA VAL A 374 10.36 -14.21 12.63
C VAL A 374 9.31 -15.26 12.97
N GLU A 375 8.53 -15.72 11.98
CA GLU A 375 7.46 -16.69 12.19
C GLU A 375 7.96 -18.01 12.78
N VAL A 376 9.10 -18.52 12.32
CA VAL A 376 9.61 -19.83 12.74
C VAL A 376 10.50 -19.76 13.99
N ILE A 377 11.04 -18.57 14.34
CA ILE A 377 11.84 -18.37 15.55
C ILE A 377 10.98 -17.91 16.73
N LEU A 378 10.09 -16.92 16.53
CA LEU A 378 9.26 -16.31 17.58
C LEU A 378 7.79 -16.73 17.47
N GLY A 379 7.21 -16.66 16.26
CA GLY A 379 5.80 -16.98 16.04
C GLY A 379 5.44 -18.42 16.41
N GLU A 380 6.32 -19.37 16.11
CA GLU A 380 6.14 -20.78 16.44
C GLU A 380 6.14 -21.03 17.95
N VAL A 381 7.04 -20.37 18.68
CA VAL A 381 7.12 -20.46 20.15
C VAL A 381 5.80 -19.99 20.77
N VAL A 382 5.27 -18.86 20.28
CA VAL A 382 3.97 -18.33 20.71
C VAL A 382 2.82 -19.30 20.37
N ARG A 383 2.87 -19.96 19.21
CA ARG A 383 1.84 -20.92 18.79
C ARG A 383 1.85 -22.18 19.63
N MET A 384 3.02 -22.80 19.82
CA MET A 384 3.21 -23.97 20.67
C MET A 384 2.75 -23.73 22.10
N ALA A 385 2.96 -22.51 22.63
CA ALA A 385 2.49 -22.11 23.95
C ALA A 385 0.97 -21.96 24.01
N ARG A 386 0.35 -21.33 23.01
CA ARG A 386 -1.12 -21.21 22.91
C ARG A 386 -1.80 -22.58 22.84
N GLU A 387 -1.24 -23.52 22.08
CA GLU A 387 -1.74 -24.91 22.00
C GLU A 387 -1.68 -25.63 23.36
N ARG A 388 -0.79 -25.20 24.25
CA ARG A 388 -0.62 -25.72 25.62
C ARG A 388 -1.28 -24.84 26.69
N ASN A 389 -2.04 -23.83 26.28
CA ASN A 389 -2.67 -22.83 27.17
C ASN A 389 -1.66 -22.12 28.10
N LEU A 390 -0.46 -21.85 27.61
CA LEU A 390 0.58 -21.10 28.31
C LEU A 390 0.65 -19.65 27.80
N GLU A 391 0.80 -18.71 28.72
CA GLU A 391 1.05 -17.31 28.40
C GLU A 391 2.55 -17.01 28.42
N LEU A 392 3.07 -16.52 27.29
CA LEU A 392 4.47 -16.06 27.14
C LEU A 392 4.48 -14.56 26.83
N PRO A 393 4.12 -13.69 27.79
CA PRO A 393 3.85 -12.28 27.52
C PRO A 393 5.05 -11.51 26.94
N ARG A 394 6.28 -11.84 27.33
CA ARG A 394 7.48 -11.17 26.79
C ARG A 394 7.77 -11.63 25.38
N THR A 395 7.71 -12.93 25.13
CA THR A 395 7.90 -13.49 23.79
C THR A 395 6.82 -12.97 22.82
N GLN A 396 5.56 -12.87 23.27
CA GLN A 396 4.45 -12.27 22.51
C GLN A 396 4.61 -10.77 22.25
N ALA A 397 5.32 -10.05 23.11
CA ALA A 397 5.64 -8.64 22.88
C ALA A 397 6.82 -8.45 21.92
N VAL A 398 7.84 -9.32 21.99
CA VAL A 398 9.04 -9.25 21.13
C VAL A 398 8.71 -9.60 19.67
N GLU A 399 7.85 -10.61 19.46
CA GLU A 399 7.45 -11.12 18.13
C GLU A 399 7.00 -10.02 17.14
N PRO A 400 5.96 -9.22 17.42
CA PRO A 400 5.48 -8.21 16.49
C PRO A 400 6.45 -7.03 16.35
N VAL A 401 7.25 -6.73 17.37
CA VAL A 401 8.20 -5.59 17.34
C VAL A 401 9.40 -5.91 16.45
N VAL A 402 9.92 -7.14 16.51
CA VAL A 402 10.94 -7.63 15.58
C VAL A 402 10.38 -7.66 14.16
N ALA A 403 9.16 -8.17 13.95
CA ALA A 403 8.49 -8.16 12.65
C ALA A 403 8.36 -6.73 12.07
N LEU A 404 7.95 -5.76 12.91
CA LEU A 404 7.79 -4.37 12.52
C LEU A 404 9.12 -3.72 12.14
N GLN A 405 10.22 -4.02 12.83
CA GLN A 405 11.54 -3.46 12.49
C GLN A 405 12.06 -3.91 11.12
N VAL A 406 11.70 -5.11 10.65
CA VAL A 406 12.04 -5.58 9.30
C VAL A 406 11.22 -4.86 8.25
N ALA A 407 9.93 -4.69 8.51
CA ALA A 407 9.05 -3.91 7.63
C ALA A 407 9.55 -2.45 7.52
N VAL A 408 10.09 -1.88 8.60
CA VAL A 408 10.69 -0.54 8.60
C VAL A 408 12.09 -0.52 7.96
N ALA A 409 12.92 -1.56 8.17
CA ALA A 409 14.26 -1.63 7.59
C ALA A 409 14.27 -1.84 6.06
N ALA A 410 13.34 -2.67 5.56
CA ALA A 410 13.10 -2.84 4.12
C ALA A 410 12.59 -1.55 3.46
N LEU A 411 11.91 -0.68 4.22
CA LEU A 411 11.53 0.67 3.78
C LEU A 411 12.67 1.70 3.83
N THR A 412 13.81 1.39 4.48
CA THR A 412 14.96 2.33 4.64
C THR A 412 16.19 2.01 3.77
N LEU A 413 16.29 0.81 3.17
CA LEU A 413 17.48 0.43 2.40
C LEU A 413 17.48 0.82 0.92
N GLU A 414 16.34 1.27 0.39
CA GLU A 414 16.34 2.02 -0.87
C GLU A 414 16.93 3.44 -0.72
N GLU A 415 17.13 3.95 0.51
CA GLU A 415 17.77 5.27 0.73
C GLU A 415 19.31 5.22 0.87
N VAL A 416 19.96 4.04 0.96
CA VAL A 416 21.41 3.94 1.26
C VAL A 416 22.29 3.51 0.07
N ALA A 417 21.72 3.01 -1.04
CA ALA A 417 22.50 2.59 -2.22
C ALA A 417 23.01 3.74 -3.13
N VAL A 418 23.06 4.99 -2.63
CA VAL A 418 23.50 6.17 -3.40
C VAL A 418 24.89 6.69 -2.96
N ALA A 419 25.53 6.15 -1.92
CA ALA A 419 26.82 6.67 -1.48
C ALA A 419 27.84 5.58 -1.14
N GLY A 420 28.90 5.48 -1.96
CA GLY A 420 30.08 4.66 -1.68
C GLY A 420 31.15 4.70 -2.77
N VAL A 421 31.88 5.82 -2.86
CA VAL A 421 33.32 5.84 -3.18
C VAL A 421 34.03 6.53 -2.00
N GLU A 422 35.25 6.08 -1.75
CA GLU A 422 35.99 5.99 -0.49
C GLU A 422 36.19 7.26 0.36
N GLY A 423 36.18 7.02 1.69
CA GLY A 423 37.26 7.46 2.57
C GLY A 423 37.38 8.95 2.90
N HIS A 424 36.57 9.45 3.84
CA HIS A 424 37.00 10.32 4.94
C HIS A 424 35.87 10.40 5.99
N HIS A 425 36.24 10.37 7.26
CA HIS A 425 35.37 10.28 8.44
C HIS A 425 34.14 11.23 8.39
N LEU A 426 32.97 10.67 8.11
CA LEU A 426 31.68 11.29 8.43
C LEU A 426 31.23 10.76 9.79
N VAL A 427 31.47 11.58 10.82
CA VAL A 427 30.77 11.49 12.09
C VAL A 427 29.29 11.79 11.80
N VAL A 428 28.50 10.74 11.61
CA VAL A 428 27.05 10.85 11.67
C VAL A 428 26.71 11.02 13.15
N ALA A 429 26.43 12.26 13.55
CA ALA A 429 25.79 12.53 14.83
C ALA A 429 24.48 11.73 14.87
N SER A 430 24.42 10.76 15.78
CA SER A 430 23.21 10.05 16.11
C SER A 430 22.21 11.05 16.71
N GLU A 431 21.30 11.58 15.90
CA GLU A 431 20.05 12.08 16.46
C GLU A 431 19.24 10.89 16.91
N GLY A 432 19.28 10.67 18.23
CA GLY A 432 18.53 9.62 18.89
C GLY A 432 17.05 9.69 18.57
N VAL A 433 16.40 8.53 18.70
CA VAL A 433 14.95 8.44 18.81
C VAL A 433 14.51 9.35 19.97
N VAL A 434 14.08 10.56 19.64
CA VAL A 434 13.33 11.39 20.55
C VAL A 434 11.87 11.28 20.16
N ALA A 435 11.24 10.20 20.64
CA ALA A 435 9.79 10.09 20.73
C ALA A 435 9.18 11.12 21.72
N ASP A 436 9.95 12.13 22.15
CA ASP A 436 9.57 13.15 23.12
C ASP A 436 9.93 14.60 22.69
N ARG A 437 10.13 14.88 21.39
CA ARG A 437 10.53 16.24 20.91
C ARG A 437 9.57 16.94 19.95
N ALA A 438 8.68 16.23 19.24
CA ALA A 438 7.62 16.91 18.48
C ALA A 438 6.55 17.56 19.40
N SER A 439 6.52 17.17 20.68
CA SER A 439 5.76 17.82 21.74
C SER A 439 6.52 18.91 22.49
N LYS A 440 7.85 19.05 22.29
CA LYS A 440 8.74 19.86 23.15
C LYS A 440 9.67 20.85 22.43
N GLU A 441 9.51 21.09 21.13
CA GLU A 441 10.11 22.28 20.51
C GLU A 441 9.06 23.37 20.30
N GLY A 442 9.13 24.41 21.14
CA GLY A 442 8.50 25.71 20.90
C GLY A 442 7.32 26.10 21.79
N GLY A 443 7.45 26.03 23.12
CA GLY A 443 6.44 26.60 24.04
C GLY A 443 5.01 26.06 23.86
N PRO A 444 4.01 26.64 24.54
CA PRO A 444 2.62 26.29 24.27
C PRO A 444 2.27 26.67 22.82
N ALA A 445 1.71 25.74 22.06
CA ALA A 445 1.17 26.02 20.73
C ALA A 445 0.08 27.10 20.88
N ASN A 446 0.41 28.32 20.46
CA ASN A 446 -0.47 29.47 20.54
C ASN A 446 -1.18 29.65 19.22
N ILE A 447 -2.48 29.91 19.29
CA ILE A 447 -3.26 30.29 18.10
C ILE A 447 -2.58 31.51 17.48
N ASP A 448 -2.49 31.52 16.15
CA ASP A 448 -1.95 32.65 15.40
C ASP A 448 -2.58 33.96 15.88
N ALA A 449 -1.76 34.95 16.23
CA ALA A 449 -2.19 36.18 16.89
C ALA A 449 -3.27 36.93 16.09
N ARG A 450 -3.21 36.86 14.75
CA ARG A 450 -4.21 37.47 13.84
C ARG A 450 -5.62 36.88 13.97
N LEU A 451 -5.76 35.76 14.67
CA LEU A 451 -7.02 35.07 14.90
C LEU A 451 -7.57 35.34 16.31
N MET A 452 -6.84 36.08 17.14
CA MET A 452 -7.22 36.40 18.53
C MET A 452 -7.66 37.86 18.73
N ASP A 453 -7.50 38.73 17.73
CA ASP A 453 -7.71 40.18 17.82
C ASP A 453 -9.15 40.64 17.48
N ASN A 454 -10.12 39.72 17.48
CA ASN A 454 -11.52 39.92 17.05
C ASN A 454 -11.71 40.48 15.62
N SER A 455 -10.63 40.62 14.81
CA SER A 455 -10.71 41.22 13.48
C SER A 455 -11.58 40.42 12.51
N GLN A 456 -11.63 39.10 12.65
CA GLN A 456 -12.49 38.23 11.86
C GLN A 456 -13.98 38.41 12.19
N ASP A 457 -14.31 38.65 13.45
CA ASP A 457 -15.69 38.88 13.87
C ASP A 457 -16.17 40.28 13.44
N ALA A 458 -15.28 41.27 13.50
CA ALA A 458 -15.52 42.59 12.91
C ALA A 458 -15.72 42.52 11.39
N LEU A 459 -14.94 41.69 10.68
CA LEU A 459 -15.13 41.42 9.27
C LEU A 459 -16.54 40.87 9.01
N VAL A 460 -16.95 39.80 9.68
CA VAL A 460 -18.30 39.22 9.53
C VAL A 460 -19.38 40.28 9.75
N ALA A 461 -19.27 41.10 10.80
CA ALA A 461 -20.22 42.17 11.07
C ALA A 461 -20.30 43.18 9.90
N SER A 462 -19.17 43.53 9.28
CA SER A 462 -19.16 44.38 8.09
C SER A 462 -19.84 43.71 6.88
N LEU A 463 -19.67 42.39 6.70
CA LEU A 463 -20.26 41.65 5.59
C LEU A 463 -21.78 41.56 5.67
N GLN A 464 -22.36 41.58 6.87
CA GLN A 464 -23.83 41.55 7.05
C GLN A 464 -24.53 42.78 6.46
N THR A 465 -23.80 43.88 6.25
CA THR A 465 -24.35 45.11 5.64
C THR A 465 -24.27 45.10 4.11
N LEU A 466 -23.57 44.14 3.51
CA LEU A 466 -23.41 44.04 2.05
C LEU A 466 -24.64 43.44 1.39
N LYS A 467 -25.11 44.08 0.32
CA LYS A 467 -26.10 43.49 -0.60
C LYS A 467 -25.40 42.61 -1.61
N VAL A 468 -25.50 41.30 -1.44
CA VAL A 468 -24.97 40.29 -2.38
C VAL A 468 -26.00 40.02 -3.46
N LYS A 469 -25.59 39.97 -4.73
CA LYS A 469 -26.53 39.62 -5.82
C LYS A 469 -26.88 38.12 -5.75
N PRO A 470 -28.05 37.70 -6.26
CA PRO A 470 -28.46 36.28 -6.25
C PRO A 470 -27.53 35.32 -7.00
N ASN A 471 -26.68 35.82 -7.90
CA ASN A 471 -25.75 35.03 -8.70
C ASN A 471 -24.30 35.12 -8.18
N GLU A 472 -24.07 35.80 -7.05
CA GLU A 472 -22.76 35.90 -6.41
C GLU A 472 -22.66 34.89 -5.26
N LEU A 473 -21.45 34.38 -5.03
CA LEU A 473 -21.18 33.44 -3.94
C LEU A 473 -21.54 34.06 -2.58
N PRO A 474 -22.23 33.34 -1.67
CA PRO A 474 -22.68 33.91 -0.40
C PRO A 474 -21.49 34.30 0.50
N VAL A 475 -21.69 35.38 1.28
CA VAL A 475 -20.75 35.76 2.34
C VAL A 475 -20.88 34.84 3.53
N ARG A 476 -19.81 34.73 4.30
CA ARG A 476 -19.81 34.02 5.58
C ARG A 476 -20.86 34.67 6.53
N PRO A 477 -21.82 33.90 7.05
CA PRO A 477 -22.84 34.41 7.97
C PRO A 477 -22.30 34.63 9.39
N GLY A 478 -21.18 33.96 9.70
CA GLY A 478 -20.48 33.97 10.98
C GLY A 478 -19.56 32.77 11.10
N PHE A 479 -18.98 32.59 12.27
CA PHE A 479 -18.21 31.40 12.63
C PHE A 479 -19.02 30.55 13.62
N GLY A 480 -18.81 29.24 13.57
CA GLY A 480 -19.49 28.36 14.51
C GLY A 480 -18.91 28.46 15.91
N THR A 481 -19.75 28.17 16.89
CA THR A 481 -19.50 28.25 18.32
C THR A 481 -19.76 26.91 19.03
N GLU A 482 -20.49 25.99 18.39
CA GLU A 482 -20.83 24.69 18.96
C GLU A 482 -19.63 23.73 18.99
N GLY A 483 -19.59 22.87 20.01
CA GLY A 483 -18.54 21.86 20.20
C GLY A 483 -17.40 22.29 21.12
N ARG A 484 -16.52 21.34 21.45
CA ARG A 484 -15.37 21.57 22.33
C ARG A 484 -14.24 22.23 21.55
N THR A 485 -13.77 23.40 22.00
CA THR A 485 -12.65 24.11 21.35
C THR A 485 -11.34 23.33 21.51
N ILE A 486 -10.56 23.28 20.43
CA ILE A 486 -9.25 22.64 20.34
C ILE A 486 -8.28 23.50 19.53
N LYS A 487 -6.99 23.14 19.57
CA LYS A 487 -5.94 23.78 18.76
C LYS A 487 -5.31 22.78 17.81
N LEU A 488 -5.18 23.17 16.54
CA LEU A 488 -4.66 22.32 15.48
C LEU A 488 -3.52 23.03 14.76
N ARG A 489 -2.47 22.29 14.39
CA ARG A 489 -1.53 22.73 13.35
C ARG A 489 -2.14 22.42 12.00
N ALA A 490 -2.16 23.39 11.09
CA ALA A 490 -2.47 23.20 9.69
C ALA A 490 -1.16 23.19 8.89
N ASN A 491 -1.06 22.38 7.84
CA ASN A 491 0.09 22.37 6.92
C ASN A 491 0.16 23.62 6.01
N PHE A 492 -0.02 24.79 6.61
CA PHE A 492 0.00 26.11 6.01
C PHE A 492 1.11 26.93 6.67
N PHE A 493 1.91 27.58 5.83
CA PHE A 493 3.06 28.38 6.26
C PHE A 493 2.85 29.83 5.80
N PRO A 494 3.08 30.83 6.67
CA PRO A 494 2.88 32.23 6.31
C PRO A 494 3.89 32.67 5.24
N VAL A 495 3.41 33.39 4.23
CA VAL A 495 4.20 33.95 3.13
C VAL A 495 4.25 35.47 3.30
N LYS A 496 5.46 36.03 3.22
CA LYS A 496 5.68 37.47 3.10
C LYS A 496 6.08 37.78 1.67
N VAL A 497 5.44 38.79 1.08
CA VAL A 497 5.69 39.29 -0.28
C VAL A 497 6.19 40.74 -0.21
N PRO A 498 7.00 41.21 -1.18
CA PRO A 498 7.48 42.59 -1.20
C PRO A 498 6.34 43.59 -1.49
N LYS A 499 6.59 44.87 -1.18
CA LYS A 499 5.64 45.98 -1.41
C LYS A 499 5.58 46.48 -2.85
N GLY A 500 6.54 46.13 -3.70
CA GLY A 500 6.62 46.56 -5.10
C GLY A 500 5.88 45.61 -6.05
N PRO A 501 5.56 46.06 -7.28
CA PRO A 501 4.90 45.22 -8.26
C PRO A 501 5.85 44.13 -8.77
N LEU A 502 5.33 42.93 -8.97
CA LEU A 502 5.98 41.93 -9.83
C LEU A 502 5.67 42.29 -11.29
N HIS A 503 6.43 41.77 -12.25
CA HIS A 503 6.24 42.09 -13.66
C HIS A 503 5.93 40.81 -14.47
N GLU A 504 4.80 40.80 -15.18
CA GLU A 504 4.36 39.68 -16.02
C GLU A 504 4.78 39.87 -17.47
N TYR A 505 5.26 38.79 -18.09
CA TYR A 505 5.68 38.72 -19.47
C TYR A 505 5.10 37.48 -20.15
N ASP A 506 4.77 37.63 -21.42
CA ASP A 506 4.48 36.53 -22.32
C ASP A 506 5.74 36.09 -23.05
N VAL A 507 5.91 34.79 -23.22
CA VAL A 507 7.04 34.18 -23.92
C VAL A 507 6.54 33.45 -25.16
N ALA A 508 6.90 33.98 -26.33
CA ALA A 508 6.64 33.34 -27.62
C ALA A 508 7.89 32.57 -28.09
N ILE A 509 7.70 31.34 -28.56
CA ILE A 509 8.79 30.48 -29.06
C ILE A 509 8.68 30.37 -30.59
N SER A 510 9.75 30.72 -31.31
CA SER A 510 9.85 30.59 -32.77
C SER A 510 11.06 29.74 -33.17
N PRO A 511 10.94 28.83 -34.16
CA PRO A 511 9.74 28.47 -34.91
C PRO A 511 8.73 27.69 -34.04
N VAL A 512 7.44 27.80 -34.35
CA VAL A 512 6.37 27.11 -33.59
C VAL A 512 6.41 25.59 -33.76
N ALA A 513 7.03 25.10 -34.84
CA ALA A 513 7.14 23.68 -35.15
C ALA A 513 7.82 22.88 -34.01
N GLY A 514 7.15 21.83 -33.53
CA GLY A 514 7.62 20.96 -32.43
C GLY A 514 7.29 21.48 -31.02
N THR A 515 6.90 22.75 -30.86
CA THR A 515 6.62 23.36 -29.55
C THR A 515 5.28 22.91 -28.94
N ALA A 516 4.43 22.20 -29.67
CA ALA A 516 3.22 21.56 -29.11
C ALA A 516 3.57 20.47 -28.08
N ILE A 517 4.79 19.92 -28.12
CA ILE A 517 5.26 18.89 -27.19
C ILE A 517 5.80 19.57 -25.92
N ARG A 518 5.11 19.40 -24.78
CA ARG A 518 5.47 20.02 -23.49
C ARG A 518 6.91 19.74 -23.04
N ARG A 519 7.46 18.54 -23.33
CA ARG A 519 8.86 18.17 -23.04
C ARG A 519 9.84 19.08 -23.79
N VAL A 520 9.57 19.35 -25.07
CA VAL A 520 10.42 20.20 -25.93
C VAL A 520 10.43 21.63 -25.39
N LYS A 521 9.27 22.21 -25.07
CA LYS A 521 9.22 23.54 -24.44
C LYS A 521 10.05 23.62 -23.17
N ARG A 522 9.90 22.63 -22.27
CA ARG A 522 10.68 22.58 -21.03
C ARG A 522 12.18 22.55 -21.29
N ARG A 523 12.63 21.73 -22.24
CA ARG A 523 14.03 21.66 -22.64
C ARG A 523 14.54 22.97 -23.23
N ILE A 524 13.73 23.65 -24.06
CA ILE A 524 14.06 24.98 -24.59
C ILE A 524 14.30 25.98 -23.45
N PHE A 525 13.44 26.04 -22.44
CA PHE A 525 13.65 26.93 -21.28
C PHE A 525 14.90 26.55 -20.46
N GLN A 526 15.16 25.27 -20.23
CA GLN A 526 16.37 24.82 -19.53
C GLN A 526 17.65 25.26 -20.26
N LEU A 527 17.68 25.14 -21.59
CA LEU A 527 18.80 25.59 -22.42
C LEU A 527 18.88 27.12 -22.45
N ALA A 528 17.74 27.82 -22.46
CA ALA A 528 17.69 29.27 -22.37
C ALA A 528 18.35 29.77 -21.07
N GLU A 529 18.00 29.19 -19.91
CA GLU A 529 18.58 29.55 -18.60
C GLU A 529 20.11 29.38 -18.55
N GLN A 530 20.66 28.45 -19.35
CA GLN A 530 22.09 28.17 -19.46
C GLN A 530 22.81 29.03 -20.51
N SER A 531 22.07 29.77 -21.33
CA SER A 531 22.62 30.54 -22.43
C SER A 531 23.34 31.82 -21.96
N PRO A 532 24.41 32.26 -22.65
CA PRO A 532 25.05 33.54 -22.38
C PRO A 532 24.09 34.73 -22.51
N ASP A 533 23.16 34.68 -23.47
CA ASP A 533 22.16 35.72 -23.71
C ASP A 533 21.24 35.94 -22.49
N TRP A 534 20.87 34.85 -21.81
CA TRP A 534 20.06 34.91 -20.59
C TRP A 534 20.82 35.56 -19.42
N GLN A 535 22.11 35.25 -19.31
CA GLN A 535 23.00 35.88 -18.32
C GLN A 535 23.22 37.36 -18.63
N ALA A 536 23.49 37.71 -19.89
CA ALA A 536 23.70 39.09 -20.35
C ALA A 536 22.44 39.96 -20.19
N ALA A 537 21.25 39.39 -20.38
CA ALA A 537 19.97 40.04 -20.11
C ALA A 537 19.68 40.22 -18.59
N GLY A 538 20.55 39.67 -17.73
CA GLY A 538 20.43 39.77 -16.27
C GLY A 538 19.22 39.04 -15.73
N LEU A 539 18.83 37.91 -16.34
CA LEU A 539 17.65 37.12 -15.97
C LEU A 539 17.94 36.08 -14.88
N VAL A 540 19.22 35.76 -14.64
CA VAL A 540 19.65 34.78 -13.64
C VAL A 540 19.14 35.16 -12.25
N GLY A 541 18.38 34.26 -11.63
CA GLY A 541 17.86 34.42 -10.28
C GLY A 541 16.71 35.42 -10.13
N VAL A 542 16.44 36.27 -11.13
CA VAL A 542 15.44 37.37 -11.02
C VAL A 542 14.13 37.10 -11.77
N VAL A 543 14.05 35.98 -12.49
CA VAL A 543 12.85 35.54 -13.22
C VAL A 543 12.40 34.15 -12.79
N ALA A 544 11.11 33.87 -12.96
CA ALA A 544 10.50 32.55 -12.79
C ALA A 544 9.52 32.30 -13.94
N HIS A 545 9.39 31.07 -14.43
CA HIS A 545 8.51 30.76 -15.56
C HIS A 545 7.85 29.39 -15.46
N ASP A 546 6.74 29.22 -16.19
CA ASP A 546 5.98 27.97 -16.26
C ASP A 546 6.55 26.95 -17.26
N HIS A 547 7.69 27.26 -17.87
CA HIS A 547 8.33 26.51 -18.97
C HIS A 547 7.46 26.37 -20.22
N SER A 548 6.50 27.28 -20.42
CA SER A 548 5.61 27.27 -21.59
C SER A 548 5.51 28.63 -22.25
N SER A 549 4.89 29.59 -21.56
CA SER A 549 4.48 30.86 -22.17
C SER A 549 4.42 32.02 -21.19
N LYS A 550 4.57 31.78 -19.88
CA LYS A 550 4.51 32.83 -18.86
C LYS A 550 5.83 32.97 -18.13
N LEU A 551 6.29 34.21 -17.97
CA LEU A 551 7.46 34.59 -17.20
C LEU A 551 7.11 35.72 -16.24
N ILE A 552 7.56 35.61 -15.00
CA ILE A 552 7.43 36.61 -13.94
C ILE A 552 8.82 37.12 -13.59
N ALA A 553 9.00 38.44 -13.47
CA ALA A 553 10.26 39.04 -13.08
C ALA A 553 10.11 39.92 -11.83
N ALA A 554 11.14 39.93 -10.98
CA ALA A 554 11.19 40.76 -9.77
C ALA A 554 11.38 42.26 -10.08
N ARG A 555 11.87 42.58 -11.28
CA ARG A 555 12.08 43.94 -11.80
C ARG A 555 11.65 44.01 -13.25
N GLN A 556 11.36 45.22 -13.74
CA GLN A 556 11.09 45.40 -15.16
C GLN A 556 12.35 45.07 -15.99
N LEU A 557 12.15 44.29 -17.05
CA LEU A 557 13.19 43.82 -17.95
C LEU A 557 13.31 44.80 -19.13
N PRO A 558 14.52 44.98 -19.69
CA PRO A 558 14.71 45.78 -20.90
C PRO A 558 13.90 45.18 -22.06
N GLN A 559 13.41 46.03 -22.97
CA GLN A 559 12.63 45.65 -24.14
C GLN A 559 13.18 46.34 -25.39
N PRO A 560 13.19 45.68 -26.58
CA PRO A 560 12.75 44.31 -26.82
C PRO A 560 13.74 43.28 -26.25
N LEU A 561 13.24 42.10 -25.86
CA LEU A 561 14.06 41.03 -25.30
C LEU A 561 13.82 39.72 -26.04
N SER A 562 14.89 39.20 -26.63
CA SER A 562 14.88 37.92 -27.33
C SER A 562 16.10 37.09 -26.95
N ILE A 563 15.90 35.81 -26.65
CA ILE A 563 16.95 34.86 -26.28
C ILE A 563 17.04 33.79 -27.36
N LYS A 564 18.22 33.61 -27.94
CA LYS A 564 18.48 32.54 -28.90
C LYS A 564 18.93 31.28 -28.18
N VAL A 565 18.37 30.15 -28.57
CA VAL A 565 18.55 28.86 -27.91
C VAL A 565 18.89 27.81 -28.96
N PRO A 566 20.19 27.47 -29.11
CA PRO A 566 20.60 26.28 -29.84
C PRO A 566 20.02 25.05 -29.14
N PHE A 567 19.11 24.34 -29.80
CA PHE A 567 18.42 23.19 -29.22
C PHE A 567 19.19 21.91 -29.46
N TYR A 568 19.29 21.13 -28.39
CA TYR A 568 19.76 19.76 -28.39
C TYR A 568 19.03 19.00 -27.27
N ASP A 569 18.77 17.72 -27.49
CA ASP A 569 18.06 16.89 -26.51
C ASP A 569 18.95 16.62 -25.26
N GLU A 570 18.38 16.01 -24.21
CA GLU A 570 19.13 15.75 -22.96
C GLU A 570 20.26 14.74 -23.13
N ASP A 571 20.16 13.87 -24.14
CA ASP A 571 21.08 12.80 -24.50
C ASP A 571 22.15 13.22 -25.52
N GLU A 572 22.06 14.44 -26.07
CA GLU A 572 23.06 14.97 -27.00
C GLU A 572 24.18 15.71 -26.24
N ALA A 573 25.44 15.49 -26.66
CA ALA A 573 26.61 16.09 -26.02
C ALA A 573 26.70 17.62 -26.17
N GLY A 574 25.87 18.22 -27.03
CA GLY A 574 25.81 19.65 -27.28
C GLY A 574 25.13 19.99 -28.60
N PRO A 575 25.06 21.30 -28.94
CA PRO A 575 24.44 21.76 -30.17
C PRO A 575 25.20 21.28 -31.41
N GLN A 576 24.46 20.77 -32.38
CA GLN A 576 25.02 20.29 -33.66
C GLN A 576 25.28 21.46 -34.63
N PRO A 577 26.25 21.35 -35.56
CA PRO A 577 26.58 22.42 -36.52
C PRO A 577 25.41 22.90 -37.40
N ASN A 578 24.42 22.05 -37.64
CA ASN A 578 23.15 22.35 -38.34
C ASN A 578 21.92 22.05 -37.45
N GLY A 579 22.07 22.21 -36.13
CA GLY A 579 21.03 21.94 -35.14
C GLY A 579 19.85 22.92 -35.23
N LYS A 580 18.72 22.55 -34.60
CA LYS A 580 17.56 23.44 -34.52
C LYS A 580 17.88 24.61 -33.59
N GLU A 581 17.52 25.82 -33.99
CA GLU A 581 17.59 27.01 -33.12
C GLU A 581 16.17 27.50 -32.83
N TYR A 582 15.90 27.81 -31.56
CA TYR A 582 14.68 28.47 -31.14
C TYR A 582 14.99 29.88 -30.62
N THR A 583 14.08 30.81 -30.84
CA THR A 583 14.12 32.15 -30.27
C THR A 583 12.94 32.33 -29.31
N LEU A 584 13.24 32.69 -28.06
CA LEU A 584 12.25 33.09 -27.07
C LEU A 584 12.10 34.61 -27.16
N THR A 585 10.94 35.09 -27.57
CA THR A 585 10.59 36.52 -27.54
C THR A 585 9.82 36.81 -26.25
N ILE A 586 10.35 37.66 -25.39
CA ILE A 586 9.81 37.96 -24.06
C ILE A 586 9.19 39.36 -24.09
N THR A 587 7.86 39.43 -24.05
CA THR A 587 7.07 40.66 -24.21
C THR A 587 6.42 41.07 -22.90
N TYR A 588 6.57 42.33 -22.49
CA TYR A 588 5.92 42.85 -21.29
C TYR A 588 4.39 42.87 -21.41
N VAL A 589 3.70 42.37 -20.38
CA VAL A 589 2.24 42.32 -20.31
C VAL A 589 1.71 43.38 -19.35
N GLN A 590 2.01 43.24 -18.05
CA GLN A 590 1.45 44.11 -17.01
C GLN A 590 2.27 44.08 -15.71
N PRO A 591 2.13 45.12 -14.84
CA PRO A 591 2.58 45.04 -13.46
C PRO A 591 1.55 44.28 -12.60
N ILE A 592 2.03 43.45 -11.68
CA ILE A 592 1.22 42.72 -10.70
C ILE A 592 1.45 43.38 -9.33
N ASP A 593 0.55 44.28 -8.96
CA ASP A 593 0.56 44.95 -7.65
C ASP A 593 -0.05 44.05 -6.57
N THR A 594 0.70 43.81 -5.49
CA THR A 594 0.26 43.03 -4.33
C THR A 594 -0.59 43.85 -3.35
N SER A 595 -0.67 45.18 -3.49
CA SER A 595 -1.39 46.07 -2.57
C SER A 595 -2.90 45.78 -2.51
N ALA A 596 -3.52 45.48 -3.65
CA ALA A 596 -4.93 45.11 -3.74
C ALA A 596 -5.20 43.75 -3.08
N LEU A 597 -4.28 42.79 -3.19
CA LEU A 597 -4.36 41.51 -2.48
C LEU A 597 -4.29 41.70 -0.96
N VAL A 598 -3.46 42.63 -0.47
CA VAL A 598 -3.41 42.95 0.97
C VAL A 598 -4.75 43.50 1.45
N LYS A 599 -5.37 44.40 0.70
CA LYS A 599 -6.71 44.95 1.03
C LYS A 599 -7.81 43.90 0.94
N TYR A 600 -7.72 42.99 -0.04
CA TYR A 600 -8.58 41.81 -0.13
C TYR A 600 -8.46 40.94 1.13
N MET A 601 -7.23 40.57 1.53
CA MET A 601 -7.00 39.74 2.72
C MET A 601 -7.40 40.43 4.02
N ALA A 602 -7.33 41.77 4.07
CA ALA A 602 -7.80 42.57 5.19
C ALA A 602 -9.33 42.59 5.35
N GLY A 603 -10.07 41.96 4.43
CA GLY A 603 -11.52 41.88 4.52
C GLY A 603 -12.23 43.17 4.12
N GLN A 604 -11.57 44.07 3.38
CA GLN A 604 -12.21 45.32 2.94
C GLN A 604 -13.32 45.03 1.92
N PRO A 605 -14.60 45.35 2.22
CA PRO A 605 -15.74 44.96 1.39
C PRO A 605 -15.63 45.31 -0.10
N GLN A 606 -15.05 46.47 -0.42
CA GLN A 606 -14.87 46.95 -1.80
C GLN A 606 -13.86 46.14 -2.63
N TYR A 607 -13.02 45.33 -1.97
CA TYR A 607 -12.06 44.44 -2.63
C TYR A 607 -12.56 43.00 -2.72
N ARG A 608 -13.77 42.67 -2.25
CA ARG A 608 -14.29 41.30 -2.27
C ARG A 608 -14.25 40.65 -3.66
N ASP A 609 -14.62 41.39 -4.69
CA ASP A 609 -14.71 40.89 -6.08
C ASP A 609 -13.42 41.15 -6.87
N TYR A 610 -12.34 41.55 -6.21
CA TYR A 610 -11.02 41.70 -6.82
C TYR A 610 -10.51 40.34 -7.31
N ASP A 611 -10.09 40.27 -8.58
CA ASP A 611 -9.49 39.07 -9.13
C ASP A 611 -8.05 38.90 -8.60
N ILE A 612 -7.92 38.02 -7.61
CA ILE A 612 -6.65 37.65 -6.99
C ILE A 612 -5.86 36.63 -7.83
N MET A 613 -6.46 36.00 -8.84
CA MET A 613 -5.84 34.88 -9.57
C MET A 613 -4.54 35.24 -10.28
N PRO A 614 -4.37 36.41 -10.92
CA PRO A 614 -3.09 36.81 -11.50
C PRO A 614 -1.95 36.80 -10.47
N VAL A 615 -2.20 37.35 -9.27
CA VAL A 615 -1.22 37.40 -8.18
C VAL A 615 -0.90 36.00 -7.66
N ILE A 616 -1.93 35.18 -7.42
CA ILE A 616 -1.76 33.80 -6.94
C ILE A 616 -1.02 32.93 -7.98
N SER A 617 -1.33 33.09 -9.27
CA SER A 617 -0.66 32.39 -10.37
C SER A 617 0.82 32.76 -10.43
N ALA A 618 1.15 34.06 -10.38
CA ALA A 618 2.53 34.54 -10.40
C ALA A 618 3.34 33.99 -9.21
N LEU A 619 2.77 34.01 -8.00
CA LEU A 619 3.45 33.49 -6.82
C LEU A 619 3.64 31.97 -6.87
N ASN A 620 2.67 31.21 -7.40
CA ASN A 620 2.85 29.76 -7.61
C ASN A 620 4.00 29.47 -8.60
N VAL A 621 4.14 30.27 -9.67
CA VAL A 621 5.27 30.15 -10.60
C VAL A 621 6.60 30.45 -9.89
N ILE A 622 6.66 31.49 -9.07
CA ILE A 622 7.85 31.84 -8.27
C ILE A 622 8.23 30.70 -7.30
N LEU A 623 7.25 30.14 -6.57
CA LEU A 623 7.48 29.04 -5.63
C LEU A 623 7.91 27.73 -6.31
N ALA A 624 7.56 27.54 -7.58
CA ALA A 624 7.88 26.34 -8.35
C ALA A 624 9.24 26.42 -9.08
N ALA A 625 9.98 27.54 -8.97
CA ALA A 625 11.21 27.76 -9.72
C ALA A 625 12.45 27.04 -9.15
N HIS A 626 12.42 26.63 -7.88
CA HIS A 626 13.55 26.02 -7.17
C HIS A 626 13.65 24.47 -7.16
N PRO A 627 12.56 23.67 -7.16
CA PRO A 627 12.63 22.24 -6.84
C PRO A 627 13.59 21.43 -7.71
N ASN A 628 14.50 20.69 -7.07
CA ASN A 628 15.50 19.84 -7.69
C ASN A 628 15.02 18.38 -7.73
N PRO A 629 14.93 17.69 -8.88
CA PRO A 629 14.45 16.30 -8.93
C PRO A 629 15.50 15.31 -8.38
N GLY A 630 15.09 14.51 -7.39
CA GLY A 630 15.87 13.36 -6.91
C GLY A 630 15.85 12.17 -7.89
N LYS A 631 16.78 11.23 -7.74
CA LYS A 631 16.87 9.98 -8.53
C LYS A 631 16.59 8.77 -7.64
N SER A 632 15.95 7.73 -8.18
CA SER A 632 15.83 6.39 -7.57
C SER A 632 15.64 5.34 -8.69
N GLY A 633 15.60 4.03 -8.40
CA GLY A 633 15.36 3.00 -9.42
C GLY A 633 14.51 1.77 -9.02
N GLY A 634 13.55 1.38 -9.87
CA GLY A 634 12.81 0.09 -9.97
C GLY A 634 11.88 0.11 -11.23
N CYS A 635 11.50 -1.04 -11.87
CA CYS A 635 10.78 -1.09 -13.19
C CYS A 635 9.58 -0.14 -13.26
N LEU A 636 8.83 -0.11 -12.16
CA LEU A 636 8.13 1.05 -11.65
C LEU A 636 8.63 1.34 -10.23
N GLU A 637 8.73 2.60 -9.86
CA GLU A 637 9.20 3.04 -8.55
C GLU A 637 8.31 4.16 -7.98
N ALA A 638 8.14 4.19 -6.67
CA ALA A 638 7.30 5.18 -5.99
C ALA A 638 8.14 6.39 -5.57
N TRP A 639 7.94 7.53 -6.23
CA TRP A 639 8.63 8.77 -5.90
C TRP A 639 7.81 9.58 -4.91
N LYS A 640 8.42 9.91 -3.77
CA LYS A 640 7.91 10.90 -2.83
C LYS A 640 8.29 12.29 -3.34
N GLY A 641 7.30 13.17 -3.41
CA GLY A 641 7.48 14.59 -3.71
C GLY A 641 6.61 15.45 -2.82
N PHE A 642 6.60 16.75 -3.09
CA PHE A 642 5.82 17.72 -2.32
C PHE A 642 4.93 18.53 -3.25
N TYR A 643 3.68 18.72 -2.82
CA TYR A 643 2.77 19.70 -3.36
C TYR A 643 2.94 21.01 -2.62
N SER A 644 2.94 22.13 -3.34
CA SER A 644 2.86 23.47 -2.79
C SER A 644 1.83 24.30 -3.55
N SER A 645 1.09 25.16 -2.85
CA SER A 645 0.15 26.10 -3.45
C SER A 645 -0.10 27.31 -2.55
N VAL A 646 -0.04 28.50 -3.13
CA VAL A 646 -0.34 29.77 -2.45
C VAL A 646 -1.85 29.92 -2.25
N ARG A 647 -2.24 30.30 -1.04
CA ARG A 647 -3.63 30.45 -0.60
C ARG A 647 -3.79 31.74 0.22
N PRO A 648 -4.73 32.65 -0.15
CA PRO A 648 -5.04 33.80 0.69
C PRO A 648 -5.87 33.36 1.90
N SER A 649 -5.60 33.95 3.05
CA SER A 649 -6.38 33.85 4.27
C SER A 649 -6.53 35.24 4.89
N HIS A 650 -7.46 35.38 5.85
CA HIS A 650 -7.69 36.64 6.54
C HIS A 650 -6.38 37.20 7.12
N ASN A 651 -6.01 38.42 6.73
CA ASN A 651 -4.79 39.12 7.11
C ASN A 651 -3.45 38.42 6.79
N GLN A 652 -3.44 37.30 6.06
CA GLN A 652 -2.21 36.54 5.85
C GLN A 652 -2.24 35.74 4.55
N LEU A 653 -1.19 35.89 3.74
CA LEU A 653 -0.93 35.00 2.61
C LEU A 653 -0.23 33.74 3.11
N MET A 654 -0.62 32.59 2.59
CA MET A 654 -0.14 31.29 3.06
C MET A 654 0.33 30.42 1.90
N VAL A 655 1.25 29.48 2.15
CA VAL A 655 1.53 28.36 1.26
C VAL A 655 1.09 27.07 1.94
N ASN A 656 0.23 26.31 1.27
CA ASN A 656 -0.13 24.98 1.69
C ASN A 656 0.89 23.97 1.15
N VAL A 657 1.50 23.16 2.02
CA VAL A 657 2.52 22.17 1.63
C VAL A 657 2.08 20.79 2.07
N ASN A 658 2.13 19.80 1.18
CA ASN A 658 1.77 18.42 1.51
C ASN A 658 2.66 17.40 0.82
N VAL A 659 2.85 16.25 1.44
CA VAL A 659 3.55 15.10 0.82
C VAL A 659 2.68 14.47 -0.27
N CYS A 660 3.30 14.09 -1.38
CA CYS A 660 2.69 13.36 -2.49
C CYS A 660 3.56 12.15 -2.86
N THR A 661 2.95 11.11 -3.44
CA THR A 661 3.66 9.92 -3.94
C THR A 661 3.08 9.52 -5.29
N THR A 662 3.93 9.21 -6.27
CA THR A 662 3.51 8.76 -7.62
C THR A 662 4.48 7.74 -8.20
N ALA A 663 4.02 6.92 -9.15
CA ALA A 663 4.85 5.92 -9.81
C ALA A 663 5.64 6.50 -11.01
N PHE A 664 6.90 6.11 -11.16
CA PHE A 664 7.79 6.40 -12.30
C PHE A 664 8.34 5.09 -12.89
N TYR A 665 8.73 5.07 -14.16
CA TYR A 665 9.44 3.95 -14.77
C TYR A 665 10.92 3.93 -14.38
N LYS A 666 11.51 2.74 -14.20
CA LYS A 666 12.96 2.60 -14.02
C LYS A 666 13.66 3.10 -15.27
N PRO A 667 14.73 3.88 -15.12
CA PRO A 667 15.73 3.95 -16.17
C PRO A 667 16.48 2.61 -16.32
N GLY A 668 16.81 2.21 -17.54
CA GLY A 668 17.68 1.06 -17.80
C GLY A 668 17.23 0.16 -18.95
N SER A 669 17.85 -1.02 -19.08
CA SER A 669 17.63 -1.93 -20.21
C SER A 669 16.16 -2.37 -20.35
N LEU A 670 15.60 -2.20 -21.56
CA LEU A 670 14.24 -2.65 -21.86
C LEU A 670 14.11 -4.17 -21.79
N VAL A 671 15.15 -4.94 -22.16
CA VAL A 671 15.15 -6.41 -22.05
C VAL A 671 15.00 -6.86 -20.61
N ALA A 672 15.74 -6.25 -19.68
CA ALA A 672 15.63 -6.56 -18.26
C ALA A 672 14.20 -6.29 -17.74
N ALA A 673 13.61 -5.16 -18.14
CA ALA A 673 12.24 -4.82 -17.78
C ALA A 673 11.21 -5.80 -18.39
N MET A 674 11.38 -6.22 -19.64
CA MET A 674 10.52 -7.20 -20.31
C MET A 674 10.61 -8.58 -19.65
N GLN A 675 11.81 -9.02 -19.27
CA GLN A 675 12.04 -10.29 -18.57
C GLN A 675 11.45 -10.26 -17.16
N GLU A 676 11.64 -9.17 -16.42
CA GLU A 676 11.03 -8.94 -15.10
C GLU A 676 9.49 -8.98 -15.20
N PHE A 677 8.92 -8.31 -16.20
CA PHE A 677 7.48 -8.34 -16.47
C PHE A 677 6.97 -9.74 -16.84
N ALA A 678 7.68 -10.46 -17.71
CA ALA A 678 7.33 -11.82 -18.13
C ALA A 678 7.44 -12.85 -17.00
N SER A 679 8.38 -12.65 -16.06
CA SER A 679 8.49 -13.46 -14.86
C SER A 679 7.35 -13.21 -13.84
N SER A 680 6.73 -12.03 -13.91
CA SER A 680 5.65 -11.57 -13.02
C SER A 680 4.24 -11.79 -13.59
N SER A 681 4.10 -12.00 -14.91
CA SER A 681 2.83 -12.21 -15.60
C SER A 681 2.79 -13.60 -16.23
N PHE A 682 1.79 -14.43 -15.93
CA PHE A 682 1.63 -15.78 -16.47
C PHE A 682 1.44 -15.79 -18.01
N GLY A 683 2.55 -15.72 -18.75
CA GLY A 683 2.71 -16.18 -20.13
C GLY A 683 2.33 -15.21 -21.25
N ALA A 684 3.32 -14.61 -21.90
CA ALA A 684 3.22 -14.16 -23.30
C ALA A 684 4.06 -15.09 -24.18
N ARG A 685 3.48 -15.58 -25.29
CA ARG A 685 4.16 -16.48 -26.25
C ARG A 685 5.00 -15.68 -27.26
N PRO A 686 6.09 -16.26 -27.81
CA PRO A 686 6.84 -15.66 -28.92
C PRO A 686 5.99 -15.62 -30.20
N ALA A 687 6.15 -14.58 -31.03
CA ALA A 687 5.61 -14.56 -32.39
C ALA A 687 6.60 -13.96 -33.40
N ALA A 688 6.84 -14.77 -34.45
CA ALA A 688 7.33 -14.54 -35.81
C ALA A 688 8.46 -13.51 -36.08
N PHE A 689 9.53 -14.02 -36.72
CA PHE A 689 10.61 -13.25 -37.31
C PHE A 689 10.09 -12.24 -38.36
N HIS A 690 10.28 -10.94 -38.11
CA HIS A 690 9.92 -9.88 -39.06
C HIS A 690 11.00 -9.74 -40.15
N LYS A 691 10.58 -9.70 -41.42
CA LYS A 691 11.43 -9.48 -42.59
C LYS A 691 11.04 -8.18 -43.30
N PHE A 692 12.01 -7.47 -43.85
CA PHE A 692 11.79 -6.26 -44.64
C PHE A 692 12.79 -6.17 -45.79
N LYS A 693 12.44 -5.42 -46.85
CA LYS A 693 13.35 -5.15 -47.96
C LYS A 693 14.32 -4.04 -47.56
N ALA A 694 15.62 -4.34 -47.59
CA ALA A 694 16.66 -3.36 -47.33
C ALA A 694 17.25 -2.88 -48.66
N ASP A 695 16.90 -1.66 -49.07
CA ASP A 695 17.38 -1.04 -50.32
C ASP A 695 18.91 -0.98 -50.38
N GLU A 696 19.55 -0.79 -49.22
CA GLU A 696 21.01 -0.78 -49.01
C GLU A 696 21.69 -2.13 -49.33
N PHE A 697 20.91 -3.21 -49.37
CA PHE A 697 21.34 -4.56 -49.74
C PHE A 697 20.71 -5.00 -51.07
N GLY A 698 20.45 -4.06 -51.98
CA GLY A 698 19.90 -4.33 -53.32
C GLY A 698 18.42 -4.72 -53.30
N GLY A 699 17.65 -4.24 -52.32
CA GLY A 699 16.23 -4.57 -52.15
C GLY A 699 15.98 -6.00 -51.64
N ARG A 700 17.02 -6.68 -51.14
CA ARG A 700 16.94 -8.02 -50.55
C ARG A 700 16.06 -8.00 -49.30
N GLU A 701 15.18 -9.00 -49.18
CA GLU A 701 14.48 -9.25 -47.91
C GLU A 701 15.47 -9.81 -46.88
N VAL A 702 15.60 -9.10 -45.76
CA VAL A 702 16.44 -9.47 -44.63
C VAL A 702 15.62 -9.47 -43.35
N THR A 703 15.99 -10.30 -42.38
CA THR A 703 15.45 -10.19 -41.01
C THR A 703 16.08 -8.99 -40.30
N VAL A 704 15.46 -8.53 -39.21
CA VAL A 704 16.05 -7.49 -38.36
C VAL A 704 17.39 -7.92 -37.78
N GLU A 705 17.54 -9.19 -37.39
CA GLU A 705 18.82 -9.76 -36.95
C GLU A 705 19.90 -9.69 -38.03
N GLU A 706 19.57 -10.13 -39.26
CA GLU A 706 20.49 -10.07 -40.40
C GLU A 706 20.88 -8.64 -40.73
N TYR A 707 19.94 -7.70 -40.68
CA TYR A 707 20.21 -6.28 -40.93
C TYR A 707 21.21 -5.71 -39.91
N PHE A 708 21.00 -5.93 -38.61
CA PHE A 708 21.90 -5.41 -37.57
C PHE A 708 23.28 -6.08 -37.61
N LYS A 709 23.34 -7.36 -37.96
CA LYS A 709 24.61 -8.08 -38.17
C LYS A 709 25.37 -7.58 -39.39
N LEU A 710 24.69 -7.35 -40.51
CA LEU A 710 25.31 -6.92 -41.76
C LEU A 710 25.71 -5.44 -41.74
N LYS A 711 24.80 -4.55 -41.33
CA LYS A 711 24.98 -3.10 -41.36
C LYS A 711 25.79 -2.59 -40.17
N TYR A 712 25.37 -2.91 -38.95
CA TYR A 712 25.94 -2.34 -37.72
C TYR A 712 26.99 -3.25 -37.07
N LYS A 713 27.21 -4.45 -37.59
CA LYS A 713 28.11 -5.48 -37.01
C LYS A 713 27.72 -5.88 -35.58
N ILE A 714 26.43 -5.80 -35.27
CA ILE A 714 25.87 -6.17 -33.97
C ILE A 714 25.27 -7.58 -34.09
N ASN A 715 25.75 -8.52 -33.29
CA ASN A 715 25.11 -9.83 -33.12
C ASN A 715 24.09 -9.73 -31.98
N LEU A 716 22.81 -9.87 -32.32
CA LEU A 716 21.71 -9.82 -31.36
C LEU A 716 21.80 -11.02 -30.40
N ARG A 717 21.71 -10.78 -29.08
CA ARG A 717 21.73 -11.82 -28.04
C ARG A 717 20.33 -12.38 -27.77
N HIS A 718 19.32 -11.59 -28.10
CA HIS A 718 17.91 -11.93 -27.86
C HIS A 718 17.05 -11.80 -29.12
N PRO A 719 17.41 -12.43 -30.26
CA PRO A 719 16.66 -12.34 -31.51
C PRO A 719 15.25 -12.95 -31.41
N GLU A 720 14.98 -13.74 -30.36
CA GLU A 720 13.68 -14.36 -30.07
C GLU A 720 12.64 -13.39 -29.47
N LEU A 721 13.07 -12.22 -28.97
CA LEU A 721 12.18 -11.25 -28.36
C LEU A 721 11.40 -10.45 -29.42
N GLN A 722 10.19 -10.01 -29.06
CA GLN A 722 9.39 -9.14 -29.93
C GLN A 722 10.10 -7.80 -30.15
N LEU A 723 10.07 -7.32 -31.39
CA LEU A 723 10.63 -6.02 -31.77
C LEU A 723 9.76 -4.88 -31.25
N VAL A 724 10.39 -3.73 -31.02
CA VAL A 724 9.75 -2.50 -30.58
C VAL A 724 9.54 -1.60 -31.78
N ASP A 725 8.29 -1.28 -32.11
CA ASP A 725 8.01 -0.25 -33.11
C ASP A 725 8.11 1.14 -32.48
N VAL A 726 9.16 1.89 -32.85
CA VAL A 726 9.35 3.30 -32.50
C VAL A 726 8.92 4.23 -33.62
N GLY A 727 8.31 3.68 -34.67
CA GLY A 727 7.77 4.39 -35.80
C GLY A 727 6.46 5.09 -35.47
N GLY A 728 6.27 6.29 -36.05
CA GLY A 728 4.97 6.98 -36.02
C GLY A 728 4.04 6.43 -37.10
N GLN A 729 4.04 7.08 -38.28
CA GLN A 729 3.20 6.67 -39.42
C GLN A 729 3.81 5.56 -40.29
N LYS A 730 5.12 5.32 -40.18
CA LYS A 730 5.85 4.23 -40.83
C LYS A 730 6.50 3.39 -39.74
N ALA A 731 6.35 2.07 -39.82
CA ALA A 731 6.96 1.14 -38.87
C ALA A 731 8.48 1.33 -38.84
N ASN A 732 9.04 1.49 -37.64
CA ASN A 732 10.48 1.55 -37.40
C ASN A 732 10.80 0.59 -36.25
N LEU A 733 11.18 -0.62 -36.60
CA LEU A 733 11.30 -1.72 -35.65
C LEU A 733 12.73 -1.84 -35.12
N LEU A 734 12.86 -1.77 -33.80
CA LEU A 734 14.12 -1.92 -33.08
C LEU A 734 14.13 -3.19 -32.22
N PRO A 735 15.27 -3.91 -32.16
CA PRO A 735 15.48 -4.95 -31.15
C PRO A 735 15.40 -4.36 -29.73
N PRO A 736 14.64 -4.96 -28.79
CA PRO A 736 14.54 -4.45 -27.44
C PRO A 736 15.88 -4.42 -26.69
N GLU A 737 16.84 -5.27 -27.07
CA GLU A 737 18.18 -5.29 -26.47
C GLU A 737 19.04 -4.06 -26.79
N LEU A 738 18.60 -3.25 -27.76
CA LEU A 738 19.22 -1.98 -28.13
C LEU A 738 18.41 -0.79 -27.62
N CYS A 739 17.37 -1.02 -26.81
CA CYS A 739 16.51 0.02 -26.28
C CYS A 739 16.72 0.19 -24.76
N GLU A 740 16.75 1.44 -24.31
CA GLU A 740 16.79 1.80 -22.90
C GLU A 740 15.57 2.64 -22.51
N ILE A 741 15.04 2.39 -21.32
CA ILE A 741 14.06 3.25 -20.68
C ILE A 741 14.81 4.44 -20.10
N LEU A 742 14.43 5.65 -20.50
CA LEU A 742 15.03 6.89 -19.99
C LEU A 742 14.52 7.24 -18.57
N PRO A 743 15.30 7.94 -17.74
CA PRO A 743 14.88 8.35 -16.39
C PRO A 743 13.72 9.35 -16.40
N ASN A 744 13.12 9.58 -15.22
CA ASN A 744 12.11 10.62 -14.96
C ASN A 744 10.80 10.47 -15.75
N GLN A 745 10.46 9.26 -16.19
CA GLN A 745 9.21 9.00 -16.92
C GLN A 745 8.10 8.59 -15.96
N PRO A 746 7.09 9.44 -15.69
CA PRO A 746 6.00 9.06 -14.79
C PRO A 746 5.15 7.96 -15.43
N PHE A 747 4.77 6.95 -14.64
CA PHE A 747 3.84 5.93 -15.08
C PHE A 747 2.43 6.51 -15.12
N ARG A 748 1.84 6.57 -16.32
CA ARG A 748 0.50 7.12 -16.55
C ARG A 748 -0.59 6.06 -16.68
N GLY A 749 -0.21 4.79 -16.63
CA GLY A 749 -1.13 3.67 -16.66
C GLY A 749 -1.83 3.45 -15.32
N LYS A 750 -2.76 2.50 -15.29
CA LYS A 750 -3.37 2.03 -14.04
C LYS A 750 -2.44 1.02 -13.38
N LEU A 751 -2.10 1.23 -12.12
CA LEU A 751 -1.35 0.24 -11.33
C LEU A 751 -2.16 -1.05 -11.15
N THR A 752 -1.47 -2.19 -11.07
CA THR A 752 -2.11 -3.46 -10.69
C THR A 752 -2.64 -3.37 -9.25
N ASP A 753 -3.56 -4.26 -8.86
CA ASP A 753 -4.11 -4.26 -7.49
C ASP A 753 -2.98 -4.49 -6.45
N GLU A 754 -1.96 -5.28 -6.79
CA GLU A 754 -0.74 -5.49 -5.98
C GLU A 754 0.13 -4.24 -5.89
N HIS A 755 0.48 -3.61 -7.02
CA HIS A 755 1.24 -2.35 -7.01
C HIS A 755 0.51 -1.23 -6.27
N THR A 756 -0.83 -1.21 -6.36
CA THR A 756 -1.66 -0.26 -5.61
C THR A 756 -1.55 -0.49 -4.11
N ALA A 757 -1.57 -1.75 -3.64
CA ALA A 757 -1.39 -2.07 -2.22
C ALA A 757 0.00 -1.64 -1.72
N ASN A 758 1.05 -1.91 -2.49
CA ASN A 758 2.42 -1.48 -2.15
C ASN A 758 2.55 0.05 -2.12
N MET A 759 1.97 0.74 -3.10
CA MET A 759 1.93 2.21 -3.14
C MET A 759 1.23 2.79 -1.90
N ILE A 760 0.14 2.17 -1.42
CA ILE A 760 -0.55 2.60 -0.20
C ILE A 760 0.36 2.47 1.03
N THR A 761 1.12 1.39 1.15
CA THR A 761 2.08 1.21 2.27
C THR A 761 3.15 2.31 2.30
N VAL A 762 3.62 2.74 1.13
CA VAL A 762 4.58 3.84 1.01
C VAL A 762 3.92 5.19 1.35
N ALA A 763 2.74 5.47 0.80
CA ALA A 763 2.09 6.77 0.90
C ALA A 763 1.36 7.02 2.24
N ALA A 764 0.82 5.99 2.89
CA ALA A 764 0.00 6.11 4.08
C ALA A 764 0.83 6.31 5.36
N LYS A 765 1.32 7.54 5.57
CA LYS A 765 2.09 7.92 6.76
C LYS A 765 1.20 8.44 7.90
N PRO A 766 1.46 8.04 9.16
CA PRO A 766 0.81 8.61 10.33
C PRO A 766 0.99 10.15 10.42
N PRO A 767 0.08 10.87 11.10
CA PRO A 767 0.06 12.34 11.15
C PRO A 767 1.36 12.98 11.60
N ASN A 768 2.03 12.44 12.63
CA ASN A 768 3.32 12.93 13.11
C ASN A 768 4.42 12.80 12.04
N ILE A 769 4.53 11.64 11.38
CA ILE A 769 5.52 11.38 10.32
C ILE A 769 5.24 12.24 9.08
N ASN A 770 3.97 12.43 8.75
CA ASN A 770 3.56 13.29 7.65
C ASN A 770 3.91 14.76 7.94
N ALA A 771 3.60 15.26 9.14
CA ALA A 771 3.96 16.62 9.57
C ALA A 771 5.49 16.83 9.56
N MET A 772 6.25 15.89 10.13
CA MET A 772 7.73 15.92 10.14
C MET A 772 8.32 15.89 8.73
N SER A 773 7.74 15.12 7.81
CA SER A 773 8.18 15.12 6.40
C SER A 773 7.99 16.48 5.75
N ILE A 774 6.92 17.20 6.10
CA ILE A 774 6.65 18.53 5.56
C ILE A 774 7.62 19.56 6.17
N THR A 775 7.72 19.62 7.50
CA THR A 775 8.54 20.64 8.21
C THR A 775 10.04 20.35 8.21
N GLY A 776 10.43 19.09 8.01
CA GLY A 776 11.81 18.66 7.81
C GLY A 776 12.20 18.81 6.34
N SER A 777 12.33 17.68 5.63
CA SER A 777 12.87 17.65 4.26
C SER A 777 12.01 18.36 3.22
N GLY A 778 10.70 18.53 3.45
CA GLY A 778 9.81 19.20 2.51
C GLY A 778 10.13 20.67 2.30
N LEU A 779 10.32 21.44 3.38
CA LEU A 779 10.72 22.85 3.28
C LEU A 779 12.10 23.01 2.65
N ASP A 780 13.01 22.05 2.87
CA ASP A 780 14.35 22.08 2.31
C ASP A 780 14.32 21.83 0.79
N GLN A 781 13.65 20.76 0.34
CA GLN A 781 13.57 20.40 -1.08
C GLN A 781 12.80 21.41 -1.94
N LEU A 782 11.83 22.10 -1.33
CA LEU A 782 11.10 23.19 -2.00
C LEU A 782 11.87 24.51 -2.01
N GLY A 783 13.01 24.61 -1.30
CA GLY A 783 13.77 25.85 -1.15
C GLY A 783 13.08 26.90 -0.30
N PHE A 784 12.18 26.49 0.60
CA PHE A 784 11.36 27.38 1.41
C PHE A 784 12.04 27.81 2.72
N ARG A 785 13.17 27.19 3.08
CA ARG A 785 13.99 27.65 4.20
C ARG A 785 14.58 29.04 3.91
N PRO A 786 14.81 29.85 4.95
CA PRO A 786 15.50 31.12 4.81
C PRO A 786 16.83 30.94 4.07
N ASN A 787 17.05 31.75 3.03
CA ASN A 787 18.24 31.75 2.18
C ASN A 787 18.52 30.47 1.36
N ALA A 788 17.62 29.48 1.35
CA ALA A 788 17.81 28.27 0.54
C ALA A 788 17.59 28.51 -0.96
N SER A 789 16.72 29.46 -1.32
CA SER A 789 16.44 29.81 -2.71
C SER A 789 16.93 31.22 -3.04
N PRO A 790 18.02 31.36 -3.84
CA PRO A 790 18.46 32.64 -4.39
C PRO A 790 17.34 33.35 -5.17
N GLN A 791 16.48 32.58 -5.84
CA GLN A 791 15.32 33.07 -6.58
C GLN A 791 14.29 33.72 -5.63
N LEU A 792 13.85 33.02 -4.57
CA LEU A 792 12.87 33.61 -3.63
C LEU A 792 13.41 34.90 -2.99
N ASN A 793 14.71 34.94 -2.68
CA ASN A 793 15.38 36.13 -2.18
C ASN A 793 15.33 37.29 -3.18
N ALA A 794 15.58 37.04 -4.47
CA ALA A 794 15.48 38.06 -5.52
C ALA A 794 14.06 38.61 -5.70
N PHE A 795 13.05 37.74 -5.52
CA PHE A 795 11.64 38.14 -5.50
C PHE A 795 11.20 38.77 -4.17
N GLY A 796 12.07 38.87 -3.16
CA GLY A 796 11.72 39.38 -1.83
C GLY A 796 10.66 38.54 -1.11
N VAL A 797 10.50 37.27 -1.49
CA VAL A 797 9.51 36.35 -0.93
C VAL A 797 10.17 35.54 0.18
N SER A 798 9.52 35.47 1.35
CA SER A 798 9.95 34.59 2.43
C SER A 798 8.80 33.79 2.99
N ILE A 799 9.09 32.58 3.45
CA ILE A 799 8.11 31.61 3.95
C ILE A 799 8.47 31.28 5.40
N GLY A 800 7.45 31.23 6.26
CA GLY A 800 7.63 30.82 7.65
C GLY A 800 7.96 29.33 7.76
N ASN A 801 8.75 28.95 8.76
CA ASN A 801 9.20 27.57 8.93
C ASN A 801 8.28 26.73 9.83
N GLN A 802 7.23 27.35 10.39
CA GLN A 802 6.32 26.71 11.33
C GLN A 802 4.93 26.58 10.72
N MET A 803 4.33 25.41 10.94
CA MET A 803 2.93 25.20 10.63
C MET A 803 2.07 26.17 11.44
N THR A 804 1.07 26.75 10.78
CA THR A 804 0.16 27.69 11.43
C THR A 804 -0.75 26.95 12.40
N VAL A 805 -0.88 27.48 13.62
CA VAL A 805 -1.81 26.97 14.62
C VAL A 805 -3.14 27.69 14.49
N VAL A 806 -4.20 26.93 14.21
CA VAL A 806 -5.56 27.42 14.02
C VAL A 806 -6.50 26.90 15.12
N PRO A 807 -7.55 27.67 15.47
CA PRO A 807 -8.61 27.16 16.33
C PRO A 807 -9.45 26.14 15.57
N GLY A 808 -9.80 25.05 16.23
CA GLY A 808 -10.77 24.07 15.77
C GLY A 808 -11.82 23.79 16.85
N ARG A 809 -12.87 23.07 16.48
CA ARG A 809 -13.90 22.59 17.42
C ARG A 809 -14.21 21.14 17.14
N ILE A 810 -14.43 20.34 18.18
CA ILE A 810 -14.94 18.97 18.05
C ILE A 810 -16.43 18.99 18.35
N LEU A 811 -17.23 18.81 17.31
CA LEU A 811 -18.67 18.65 17.43
C LEU A 811 -19.01 17.32 18.11
N PRO A 812 -20.02 17.27 18.99
CA PRO A 812 -20.46 16.02 19.59
C PRO A 812 -21.01 15.07 18.51
N PRO A 813 -20.79 13.74 18.63
CA PRO A 813 -21.42 12.78 17.75
C PRO A 813 -22.95 12.79 17.95
N PRO A 814 -23.76 12.61 16.89
CA PRO A 814 -25.20 12.49 17.03
C PRO A 814 -25.57 11.17 17.72
N GLY A 815 -26.73 11.15 18.38
CA GLY A 815 -27.32 9.88 18.83
C GLY A 815 -27.82 9.05 17.65
N ILE A 816 -27.61 7.73 17.69
CA ILE A 816 -28.09 6.80 16.65
C ILE A 816 -29.25 5.98 17.19
N LYS A 817 -30.37 5.98 16.47
CA LYS A 817 -31.59 5.27 16.87
C LYS A 817 -31.90 4.12 15.92
N TYR A 818 -32.13 2.96 16.50
CA TYR A 818 -32.65 1.76 15.86
C TYR A 818 -34.10 1.52 16.30
N GLY A 819 -34.81 0.60 15.66
CA GLY A 819 -36.22 0.29 16.00
C GLY A 819 -36.34 -0.33 17.39
N GLN A 820 -35.30 -1.06 17.80
CA GLN A 820 -35.08 -1.54 19.16
C GLN A 820 -33.60 -1.32 19.50
N GLY A 821 -33.31 -0.84 20.71
CA GLY A 821 -31.96 -0.52 21.18
C GLY A 821 -31.43 0.84 20.70
N THR A 822 -30.39 1.33 21.37
CA THR A 822 -29.71 2.59 21.04
C THR A 822 -28.22 2.35 21.20
N PRO A 823 -27.49 2.07 20.10
CA PRO A 823 -26.07 1.76 20.18
C PRO A 823 -25.28 3.02 20.55
N SER A 824 -24.23 2.85 21.35
CA SER A 824 -23.27 3.91 21.64
C SER A 824 -22.31 4.09 20.47
N VAL A 825 -22.08 5.34 20.07
CA VAL A 825 -21.03 5.72 19.13
C VAL A 825 -19.71 5.82 19.89
N ASP A 826 -18.67 5.13 19.41
CA ASP A 826 -17.33 5.16 19.98
C ASP A 826 -16.52 6.40 19.54
N GLU A 827 -15.31 6.55 20.09
CA GLU A 827 -14.41 7.66 19.77
C GLU A 827 -13.93 7.69 18.30
N LYS A 828 -14.10 6.59 17.55
CA LYS A 828 -13.79 6.49 16.12
C LYS A 828 -15.01 6.75 15.24
N ALA A 829 -16.08 7.30 15.82
CA ALA A 829 -17.37 7.51 15.18
C ALA A 829 -17.96 6.22 14.59
N SER A 830 -17.75 5.09 15.26
CA SER A 830 -18.23 3.77 14.88
C SER A 830 -19.17 3.19 15.94
N TRP A 831 -20.06 2.31 15.54
CA TRP A 831 -20.94 1.55 16.43
C TRP A 831 -21.11 0.12 15.89
N ASN A 832 -21.85 -0.74 16.59
CA ASN A 832 -22.11 -2.11 16.15
C ASN A 832 -23.60 -2.47 16.18
N LEU A 833 -23.95 -3.59 15.54
CA LEU A 833 -25.32 -4.06 15.40
C LEU A 833 -25.75 -5.04 16.51
N ARG A 834 -25.03 -5.11 17.64
CA ARG A 834 -25.40 -6.02 18.74
C ARG A 834 -26.63 -5.49 19.46
N ASN A 835 -27.59 -6.38 19.72
CA ASN A 835 -28.81 -6.10 20.48
C ASN A 835 -29.67 -4.94 19.91
N VAL A 836 -29.58 -4.69 18.60
CA VAL A 836 -30.43 -3.70 17.91
C VAL A 836 -31.23 -4.34 16.79
N LYS A 837 -32.34 -3.70 16.41
CA LYS A 837 -33.13 -4.05 15.21
C LYS A 837 -33.27 -2.85 14.30
N PHE A 838 -33.25 -3.06 12.99
CA PHE A 838 -33.44 -2.01 12.00
C PHE A 838 -34.65 -1.13 12.33
N ALA A 839 -34.50 0.18 12.15
CA ALA A 839 -35.55 1.15 12.41
C ALA A 839 -36.86 0.83 11.66
N LYS A 840 -36.72 0.31 10.43
CA LYS A 840 -37.81 -0.29 9.65
C LYS A 840 -37.27 -1.50 8.90
N GLY A 841 -37.66 -2.69 9.31
CA GLY A 841 -37.34 -3.92 8.60
C GLY A 841 -38.16 -4.05 7.31
N ALA A 842 -37.50 -4.39 6.20
CA ALA A 842 -38.15 -4.71 4.95
C ALA A 842 -38.65 -6.16 4.91
N ARG A 843 -39.47 -6.47 3.90
CA ARG A 843 -39.98 -7.83 3.63
C ARG A 843 -39.11 -8.50 2.57
N LEU A 844 -38.56 -9.68 2.88
CA LEU A 844 -37.80 -10.53 1.98
C LEU A 844 -38.64 -11.77 1.64
N GLU A 845 -39.30 -11.72 0.48
CA GLU A 845 -40.23 -12.75 -0.02
C GLU A 845 -39.92 -13.06 -1.48
N LYS A 846 -40.10 -14.30 -1.96
CA LYS A 846 -39.81 -14.72 -3.34
C LYS A 846 -38.38 -14.37 -3.79
N TRP A 847 -37.39 -14.63 -2.94
CA TRP A 847 -35.98 -14.35 -3.22
C TRP A 847 -35.25 -15.59 -3.77
N ALA A 848 -34.10 -15.37 -4.40
CA ALA A 848 -33.32 -16.43 -5.02
C ALA A 848 -31.83 -16.34 -4.66
N VAL A 849 -31.11 -17.44 -4.86
CA VAL A 849 -29.66 -17.55 -4.73
C VAL A 849 -29.08 -17.96 -6.08
N LEU A 850 -28.15 -17.18 -6.61
CA LEU A 850 -27.39 -17.48 -7.81
C LEU A 850 -25.96 -17.87 -7.45
N VAL A 851 -25.59 -19.12 -7.74
CA VAL A 851 -24.23 -19.64 -7.52
C VAL A 851 -23.44 -19.53 -8.82
N ILE A 852 -22.34 -18.77 -8.81
CA ILE A 852 -21.43 -18.66 -9.94
C ILE A 852 -20.34 -19.73 -9.82
N LEU A 853 -20.25 -20.60 -10.82
CA LEU A 853 -19.24 -21.65 -10.94
C LEU A 853 -18.29 -21.29 -12.08
N ASP A 854 -17.08 -20.84 -11.76
CA ASP A 854 -16.08 -20.33 -12.71
C ASP A 854 -14.83 -21.24 -12.78
N GLY A 855 -14.93 -22.47 -12.26
CA GLY A 855 -13.84 -23.45 -12.27
C GLY A 855 -12.81 -23.27 -11.14
N ASN A 856 -13.08 -22.42 -10.15
CA ASN A 856 -12.26 -22.30 -8.95
C ASN A 856 -12.70 -23.34 -7.90
N SER A 857 -12.22 -24.57 -8.04
CA SER A 857 -12.61 -25.70 -7.18
C SER A 857 -12.29 -25.52 -5.69
N ARG A 858 -11.43 -24.56 -5.32
CA ARG A 858 -11.03 -24.32 -3.93
C ARG A 858 -12.06 -23.50 -3.14
N ASP A 859 -12.62 -22.47 -3.75
CA ASP A 859 -13.41 -21.44 -3.05
C ASP A 859 -14.91 -21.46 -3.39
N GLU A 860 -15.31 -22.26 -4.37
CA GLU A 860 -16.70 -22.41 -4.82
C GLU A 860 -17.51 -23.37 -3.95
N PHE A 861 -18.84 -23.19 -3.97
CA PHE A 861 -19.77 -24.22 -3.53
C PHE A 861 -19.88 -25.29 -4.62
N SER A 862 -19.95 -26.56 -4.24
CA SER A 862 -19.85 -27.69 -5.17
C SER A 862 -21.05 -27.79 -6.13
N SER A 863 -22.24 -27.43 -5.66
CA SER A 863 -23.49 -27.56 -6.42
C SER A 863 -24.63 -26.74 -5.78
N PRO A 864 -25.77 -26.55 -6.48
CA PRO A 864 -27.00 -26.00 -5.89
C PRO A 864 -27.52 -26.79 -4.68
N THR A 865 -27.13 -28.05 -4.53
CA THR A 865 -27.55 -28.95 -3.45
C THR A 865 -26.51 -29.07 -2.33
N ASP A 866 -25.46 -28.25 -2.36
CA ASP A 866 -24.39 -28.26 -1.35
C ASP A 866 -24.96 -27.98 0.05
N PRO A 867 -24.72 -28.85 1.06
CA PRO A 867 -25.20 -28.63 2.42
C PRO A 867 -24.67 -27.33 3.06
N GLU A 868 -23.44 -26.93 2.74
CA GLU A 868 -22.83 -25.70 3.27
C GLU A 868 -23.48 -24.45 2.67
N LEU A 869 -23.86 -24.52 1.39
CA LEU A 869 -24.65 -23.47 0.74
C LEU A 869 -25.99 -23.28 1.47
N LYS A 870 -26.67 -24.39 1.80
CA LYS A 870 -27.91 -24.37 2.58
C LYS A 870 -27.72 -23.71 3.93
N HIS A 871 -26.72 -24.13 4.68
CA HIS A 871 -26.39 -23.52 5.96
C HIS A 871 -26.11 -22.01 5.83
N THR A 872 -25.39 -21.61 4.78
CA THR A 872 -25.01 -20.21 4.54
C THR A 872 -26.20 -19.30 4.29
N TYR A 873 -27.10 -19.65 3.35
CA TYR A 873 -28.24 -18.77 3.07
C TYR A 873 -29.28 -18.78 4.19
N GLN A 874 -29.41 -19.88 4.94
CA GLN A 874 -30.27 -19.95 6.12
C GLN A 874 -29.72 -19.11 7.27
N GLY A 875 -28.40 -19.13 7.50
CA GLY A 875 -27.73 -18.27 8.48
C GLY A 875 -27.92 -16.79 8.16
N LEU A 876 -27.80 -16.40 6.88
CA LEU A 876 -28.10 -15.04 6.44
C LEU A 876 -29.58 -14.68 6.66
N ALA A 877 -30.51 -15.56 6.28
CA ALA A 877 -31.94 -15.35 6.47
C ALA A 877 -32.31 -15.19 7.95
N GLN A 878 -31.68 -15.99 8.83
CA GLN A 878 -31.82 -15.87 10.28
C GLN A 878 -31.29 -14.54 10.79
N MET A 879 -30.12 -14.10 10.31
CA MET A 879 -29.57 -12.78 10.66
C MET A 879 -30.49 -11.64 10.22
N CYS A 880 -31.09 -11.72 9.02
CA CYS A 880 -32.09 -10.75 8.57
C CYS A 880 -33.31 -10.70 9.51
N LYS A 881 -33.84 -11.87 9.93
CA LYS A 881 -34.93 -11.96 10.92
C LYS A 881 -34.54 -11.35 12.26
N GLN A 882 -33.36 -11.69 12.79
CA GLN A 882 -32.84 -11.16 14.06
C GLN A 882 -32.66 -9.64 14.00
N SER A 883 -32.27 -9.12 12.84
CA SER A 883 -32.13 -7.68 12.58
C SER A 883 -33.47 -6.96 12.39
N GLY A 884 -34.61 -7.65 12.44
CA GLY A 884 -35.95 -7.07 12.38
C GLY A 884 -36.62 -7.09 11.00
N MET A 885 -36.04 -7.75 9.99
CA MET A 885 -36.70 -7.96 8.70
C MET A 885 -37.72 -9.09 8.77
N SER A 886 -38.79 -8.99 7.97
CA SER A 886 -39.72 -10.11 7.76
C SER A 886 -39.20 -10.98 6.62
N VAL A 887 -38.81 -12.22 6.90
CA VAL A 887 -38.28 -13.14 5.89
C VAL A 887 -39.21 -14.33 5.75
N GLU A 888 -39.59 -14.66 4.52
CA GLU A 888 -40.47 -15.80 4.25
C GLU A 888 -39.91 -17.12 4.82
N PRO A 889 -40.76 -18.05 5.32
CA PRO A 889 -40.28 -19.32 5.85
C PRO A 889 -39.73 -20.29 4.79
N ALA A 890 -40.16 -20.15 3.53
CA ALA A 890 -39.75 -21.04 2.45
C ALA A 890 -38.26 -20.83 2.08
N ASP A 891 -37.56 -21.92 1.76
CA ASP A 891 -36.19 -21.85 1.23
C ASP A 891 -36.20 -21.09 -0.12
N PRO A 892 -35.18 -20.25 -0.39
CA PRO A 892 -35.08 -19.50 -1.64
C PRO A 892 -34.90 -20.43 -2.85
N LYS A 893 -35.28 -19.95 -4.04
CA LYS A 893 -34.96 -20.67 -5.29
C LYS A 893 -33.46 -20.58 -5.57
N ILE A 894 -32.81 -21.71 -5.85
CA ILE A 894 -31.37 -21.77 -6.10
C ILE A 894 -31.15 -22.07 -7.58
N VAL A 895 -30.31 -21.26 -8.23
CA VAL A 895 -29.85 -21.47 -9.60
C VAL A 895 -28.33 -21.39 -9.66
N ALA A 896 -27.70 -22.17 -10.54
CA ALA A 896 -26.27 -22.08 -10.78
C ALA A 896 -25.99 -21.64 -12.22
N ALA A 897 -24.96 -20.84 -12.41
CA ALA A 897 -24.40 -20.50 -13.71
C ALA A 897 -22.98 -21.06 -13.78
N ARG A 898 -22.77 -22.04 -14.67
CA ARG A 898 -21.44 -22.51 -15.03
C ARG A 898 -20.89 -21.60 -16.11
N LEU A 899 -19.80 -20.90 -15.81
CA LEU A 899 -19.21 -19.95 -16.72
C LEU A 899 -18.21 -20.67 -17.63
N PRO A 900 -18.12 -20.29 -18.91
CA PRO A 900 -17.04 -20.73 -19.78
C PRO A 900 -15.69 -20.19 -19.26
N PRO A 901 -14.60 -20.93 -19.46
CA PRO A 901 -13.27 -20.50 -19.06
C PRO A 901 -12.89 -19.19 -19.77
N LYS A 902 -12.11 -18.36 -19.10
CA LYS A 902 -11.66 -17.07 -19.65
C LYS A 902 -10.73 -17.31 -20.85
N THR A 903 -11.06 -16.72 -21.99
CA THR A 903 -10.24 -16.77 -23.22
C THR A 903 -9.80 -15.37 -23.64
N HIS A 904 -8.75 -15.28 -24.46
CA HIS A 904 -8.31 -14.00 -25.05
C HIS A 904 -9.33 -13.43 -26.05
N THR A 905 -10.19 -14.29 -26.62
CA THR A 905 -11.24 -13.89 -27.56
C THR A 905 -12.49 -13.35 -26.88
N ASP A 906 -12.65 -13.56 -25.57
CA ASP A 906 -13.72 -12.99 -24.76
C ASP A 906 -13.16 -12.22 -23.53
N PRO A 907 -12.41 -11.13 -23.75
CA PRO A 907 -11.75 -10.39 -22.68
C PRO A 907 -12.75 -9.74 -21.71
N THR A 908 -13.99 -9.49 -22.15
CA THR A 908 -15.07 -8.93 -21.33
C THR A 908 -16.00 -9.96 -20.71
N ARG A 909 -15.74 -11.27 -20.89
CA ARG A 909 -16.56 -12.36 -20.36
C ARG A 909 -18.03 -12.32 -20.85
N ALA A 910 -18.29 -11.85 -22.07
CA ALA A 910 -19.63 -11.75 -22.65
C ALA A 910 -20.38 -13.10 -22.65
N GLN A 911 -19.71 -14.20 -23.01
CA GLN A 911 -20.32 -15.53 -23.00
C GLN A 911 -20.69 -15.99 -21.58
N ALA A 912 -19.90 -15.57 -20.58
CA ALA A 912 -20.21 -15.83 -19.18
C ALA A 912 -21.46 -15.05 -18.72
N ILE A 913 -21.64 -13.81 -19.20
CA ILE A 913 -22.85 -13.03 -18.92
C ILE A 913 -24.09 -13.68 -19.57
N ASP A 914 -23.94 -14.25 -20.77
CA ASP A 914 -25.02 -15.01 -21.42
C ASP A 914 -25.39 -16.28 -20.65
N ALA A 915 -24.41 -17.01 -20.13
CA ALA A 915 -24.65 -18.15 -19.25
C ALA A 915 -25.44 -17.73 -17.99
N ILE A 916 -25.05 -16.62 -17.35
CA ILE A 916 -25.77 -16.05 -16.19
C ILE A 916 -27.20 -15.67 -16.57
N ARG A 917 -27.39 -15.00 -17.71
CA ARG A 917 -28.72 -14.62 -18.24
C ARG A 917 -29.60 -15.85 -18.42
N ASN A 918 -29.08 -16.90 -19.03
CA ASN A 918 -29.82 -18.13 -19.28
C ASN A 918 -30.21 -18.81 -17.97
N SER A 919 -29.29 -18.90 -16.99
CA SER A 919 -29.59 -19.44 -15.66
C SER A 919 -30.68 -18.62 -14.94
N LEU A 920 -30.62 -17.28 -14.96
CA LEU A 920 -31.65 -16.44 -14.33
C LEU A 920 -33.02 -16.57 -14.99
N LYS A 921 -33.08 -16.78 -16.31
CA LYS A 921 -34.32 -17.02 -17.05
C LYS A 921 -35.01 -18.33 -16.70
N THR A 922 -34.30 -19.29 -16.09
CA THR A 922 -34.93 -20.55 -15.61
C THR A 922 -35.80 -20.36 -14.37
N LEU A 923 -35.69 -19.21 -13.69
CA LEU A 923 -36.55 -18.91 -12.55
C LEU A 923 -38.02 -18.75 -13.02
N PRO A 924 -38.98 -19.41 -12.35
CA PRO A 924 -40.38 -19.44 -12.80
C PRO A 924 -41.07 -18.07 -12.70
N ALA A 925 -40.55 -17.18 -11.86
CA ALA A 925 -41.03 -15.82 -11.70
C ALA A 925 -39.84 -14.91 -11.38
N LYS A 926 -40.01 -13.61 -11.66
CA LYS A 926 -39.01 -12.59 -11.34
C LYS A 926 -38.82 -12.49 -9.81
N PRO A 927 -37.61 -12.73 -9.28
CA PRO A 927 -37.38 -12.69 -7.83
C PRO A 927 -37.37 -11.25 -7.31
N SER A 928 -37.75 -11.07 -6.04
CA SER A 928 -37.71 -9.77 -5.36
C SER A 928 -36.29 -9.33 -4.98
N MET A 929 -35.36 -10.29 -4.92
CA MET A 929 -33.95 -10.13 -4.60
C MET A 929 -33.18 -11.38 -5.01
N VAL A 930 -31.96 -11.21 -5.53
CA VAL A 930 -31.03 -12.32 -5.76
C VAL A 930 -29.75 -12.12 -4.95
N LEU A 931 -29.44 -13.09 -4.09
CA LEU A 931 -28.12 -13.25 -3.50
C LEU A 931 -27.19 -13.91 -4.53
N VAL A 932 -26.16 -13.21 -4.96
CA VAL A 932 -25.20 -13.73 -5.94
C VAL A 932 -23.91 -14.13 -5.22
N LEU A 933 -23.53 -15.40 -5.34
CA LEU A 933 -22.31 -15.96 -4.78
C LEU A 933 -21.24 -16.02 -5.87
N LEU A 934 -20.31 -15.08 -5.82
CA LEU A 934 -19.20 -14.97 -6.77
C LEU A 934 -18.05 -15.90 -6.35
N SER A 935 -17.61 -16.72 -7.29
CA SER A 935 -16.44 -17.60 -7.15
C SER A 935 -15.15 -16.83 -6.80
N ASN A 936 -14.92 -15.70 -7.47
CA ASN A 936 -13.67 -14.95 -7.40
C ASN A 936 -13.91 -13.43 -7.51
N GLY A 937 -12.85 -12.67 -7.71
CA GLY A 937 -12.86 -11.21 -7.90
C GLY A 937 -12.97 -10.73 -9.35
N ASP A 938 -13.48 -11.54 -10.30
CA ASP A 938 -13.56 -11.15 -11.71
C ASP A 938 -14.48 -9.92 -11.92
N LYS A 939 -13.84 -8.77 -12.15
CA LYS A 939 -14.49 -7.47 -12.34
C LYS A 939 -15.38 -7.46 -13.61
N HIS A 940 -15.07 -8.25 -14.63
CA HIS A 940 -15.88 -8.33 -15.85
C HIS A 940 -17.21 -9.05 -15.59
N VAL A 941 -17.16 -10.17 -14.86
CA VAL A 941 -18.36 -10.90 -14.45
C VAL A 941 -19.23 -10.05 -13.54
N TYR A 942 -18.64 -9.37 -12.54
CA TYR A 942 -19.40 -8.48 -11.66
C TYR A 942 -20.07 -7.32 -12.43
N SER A 943 -19.31 -6.58 -13.25
CA SER A 943 -19.85 -5.45 -14.02
C SER A 943 -20.94 -5.90 -15.00
N GLY A 944 -20.70 -6.98 -15.75
CA GLY A 944 -21.67 -7.52 -16.69
C GLY A 944 -22.92 -8.07 -16.01
N LEU A 945 -22.80 -8.69 -14.83
CA LEU A 945 -23.95 -9.14 -14.03
C LEU A 945 -24.79 -7.96 -13.54
N LYS A 946 -24.14 -6.89 -13.03
CA LYS A 946 -24.86 -5.67 -12.60
C LYS A 946 -25.54 -4.99 -13.76
N HIS A 947 -24.87 -4.89 -14.90
CA HIS A 947 -25.45 -4.35 -16.12
C HIS A 947 -26.66 -5.17 -16.59
N LEU A 948 -26.53 -6.49 -16.67
CA LEU A 948 -27.62 -7.40 -17.01
C LEU A 948 -28.82 -7.24 -16.06
N CYS A 949 -28.57 -7.28 -14.75
CA CYS A 949 -29.64 -7.28 -13.76
C CYS A 949 -30.29 -5.91 -13.60
N ASP A 950 -29.52 -4.82 -13.64
CA ASP A 950 -30.06 -3.47 -13.39
C ASP A 950 -30.73 -2.88 -14.65
N CYS A 951 -30.16 -3.11 -15.85
CA CYS A 951 -30.58 -2.45 -17.09
C CYS A 951 -31.46 -3.32 -18.01
N TYR A 952 -31.41 -4.66 -17.90
CA TYR A 952 -32.16 -5.54 -18.81
C TYR A 952 -33.20 -6.40 -18.10
N LEU A 953 -32.85 -7.00 -16.95
CA LEU A 953 -33.77 -7.88 -16.22
C LEU A 953 -34.56 -7.13 -15.14
N ASP A 954 -34.05 -5.97 -14.71
CA ASP A 954 -34.61 -5.14 -13.64
C ASP A 954 -34.79 -5.93 -12.32
N ILE A 955 -33.78 -6.74 -11.99
CA ILE A 955 -33.71 -7.63 -10.82
C ILE A 955 -32.71 -7.06 -9.79
N PRO A 956 -33.14 -6.80 -8.55
CA PRO A 956 -32.22 -6.35 -7.51
C PRO A 956 -31.28 -7.47 -7.07
N THR A 957 -30.00 -7.14 -6.93
CA THR A 957 -28.95 -8.12 -6.58
C THR A 957 -28.07 -7.63 -5.43
N VAL A 958 -27.69 -8.55 -4.56
CA VAL A 958 -26.60 -8.38 -3.58
C VAL A 958 -25.54 -9.44 -3.86
N CYS A 959 -24.33 -9.01 -4.21
CA CYS A 959 -23.22 -9.90 -4.55
C CYS A 959 -22.28 -10.05 -3.35
N VAL A 960 -21.82 -11.28 -3.10
CA VAL A 960 -20.85 -11.62 -2.06
C VAL A 960 -19.83 -12.62 -2.64
N HIS A 961 -18.62 -12.65 -2.09
CA HIS A 961 -17.65 -13.69 -2.45
C HIS A 961 -17.93 -14.96 -1.65
N SER A 962 -17.95 -16.11 -2.34
CA SER A 962 -18.15 -17.43 -1.72
C SER A 962 -17.16 -17.68 -0.58
N ALA A 963 -15.86 -17.44 -0.82
CA ALA A 963 -14.81 -17.56 0.19
C ALA A 963 -15.01 -16.68 1.45
N LYS A 964 -15.65 -15.51 1.31
CA LYS A 964 -15.85 -14.59 2.45
C LYS A 964 -17.10 -14.93 3.25
N ILE A 965 -18.18 -15.29 2.57
CA ILE A 965 -19.46 -15.55 3.24
C ILE A 965 -19.48 -16.90 3.96
N ARG A 966 -18.68 -17.88 3.51
CA ARG A 966 -18.55 -19.20 4.14
C ARG A 966 -17.56 -19.25 5.32
N LYS A 967 -16.80 -18.18 5.56
CA LYS A 967 -15.76 -18.17 6.58
C LYS A 967 -16.36 -18.12 7.98
N ASP A 968 -16.23 -19.21 8.75
CA ASP A 968 -16.77 -19.34 10.12
C ASP A 968 -16.38 -18.18 11.04
N LYS A 969 -15.08 -17.85 11.07
CA LYS A 969 -14.57 -16.75 11.90
C LYS A 969 -15.06 -15.41 11.37
N GLY A 970 -15.99 -14.80 12.11
CA GLY A 970 -16.57 -13.48 11.80
C GLY A 970 -17.79 -13.54 10.88
N GLN A 971 -18.32 -14.73 10.58
CA GLN A 971 -19.44 -14.92 9.67
C GLN A 971 -20.68 -14.10 10.06
N LEU A 972 -21.06 -14.11 11.34
CA LEU A 972 -22.22 -13.38 11.83
C LEU A 972 -22.12 -11.88 11.57
N GLN A 973 -20.94 -11.29 11.77
CA GLN A 973 -20.70 -9.88 11.47
C GLN A 973 -20.79 -9.61 9.96
N TYR A 974 -20.31 -10.55 9.13
CA TYR A 974 -20.45 -10.46 7.69
C TYR A 974 -21.92 -10.54 7.25
N PHE A 975 -22.70 -11.48 7.80
CA PHE A 975 -24.14 -11.56 7.56
C PHE A 975 -24.87 -10.29 7.98
N ALA A 976 -24.53 -9.71 9.13
CA ALA A 976 -25.14 -8.46 9.60
C ALA A 976 -24.85 -7.30 8.62
N ASN A 977 -23.62 -7.20 8.11
CA ASN A 977 -23.25 -6.21 7.10
C ASN A 977 -23.96 -6.44 5.75
N VAL A 978 -24.20 -7.69 5.37
CA VAL A 978 -25.01 -8.03 4.18
C VAL A 978 -26.49 -7.69 4.40
N ALA A 979 -27.03 -7.95 5.59
CA ALA A 979 -28.41 -7.64 5.96
C ALA A 979 -28.71 -6.13 5.87
N LEU A 980 -27.74 -5.26 6.22
CA LEU A 980 -27.86 -3.80 6.00
C LEU A 980 -28.20 -3.46 4.55
N LYS A 981 -27.58 -4.16 3.58
CA LYS A 981 -27.82 -3.93 2.15
C LYS A 981 -29.16 -4.46 1.70
N PHE A 982 -29.54 -5.66 2.14
CA PHE A 982 -30.84 -6.26 1.84
C PHE A 982 -31.97 -5.34 2.29
N ASN A 983 -31.91 -4.90 3.55
CA ASN A 983 -32.94 -4.04 4.13
C ASN A 983 -33.12 -2.75 3.33
N MET A 984 -32.02 -2.04 3.02
CA MET A 984 -32.10 -0.77 2.27
C MET A 984 -32.58 -0.94 0.82
N LYS A 985 -32.14 -1.98 0.12
CA LYS A 985 -32.56 -2.23 -1.27
C LYS A 985 -34.04 -2.62 -1.39
N LEU A 986 -34.61 -3.18 -0.32
CA LEU A 986 -36.02 -3.54 -0.23
C LEU A 986 -36.88 -2.43 0.40
N GLY A 987 -36.35 -1.21 0.56
CA GLY A 987 -37.09 -0.04 1.06
C GLY A 987 -37.22 0.05 2.58
N GLY A 988 -36.44 -0.72 3.33
CA GLY A 988 -36.30 -0.61 4.78
C GLY A 988 -35.42 0.57 5.20
N VAL A 989 -35.32 0.78 6.51
CA VAL A 989 -34.48 1.80 7.15
C VAL A 989 -33.62 1.13 8.20
N ASN A 990 -32.30 1.18 8.04
CA ASN A 990 -31.37 0.56 8.98
C ASN A 990 -31.38 1.31 10.32
N HIS A 991 -31.08 2.60 10.30
CA HIS A 991 -31.01 3.47 11.47
C HIS A 991 -31.41 4.89 11.12
N ALA A 992 -31.72 5.68 12.14
CA ALA A 992 -32.00 7.10 12.05
C ALA A 992 -31.14 7.87 13.08
N LEU A 993 -31.07 9.19 12.93
CA LEU A 993 -30.51 10.05 13.98
C LEU A 993 -31.51 10.21 15.13
N ASP A 994 -31.01 10.57 16.30
CA ASP A 994 -31.86 10.88 17.45
C ASP A 994 -32.81 12.08 17.16
N PRO A 995 -33.91 12.24 17.91
CA PRO A 995 -34.87 13.32 17.66
C PRO A 995 -34.25 14.73 17.73
N ARG A 996 -33.24 14.95 18.57
CA ARG A 996 -32.57 16.26 18.71
C ARG A 996 -31.85 16.62 17.42
N ASN A 997 -31.06 15.70 16.87
CA ASN A 997 -30.35 15.88 15.61
C ASN A 997 -31.29 15.89 14.39
N MET A 998 -32.48 15.28 14.48
CA MET A 998 -33.51 15.32 13.43
C MET A 998 -34.39 16.59 13.46
N THR A 999 -34.35 17.38 14.54
CA THR A 999 -35.29 18.50 14.76
C THR A 999 -35.21 19.52 13.63
N TRP A 1000 -34.00 19.92 13.22
CA TRP A 1000 -33.83 20.88 12.13
C TRP A 1000 -34.39 20.34 10.80
N LEU A 1001 -34.12 19.07 10.47
CA LEU A 1001 -34.56 18.43 9.23
C LEU A 1001 -36.08 18.27 9.16
N LYS A 1002 -36.73 17.96 10.28
CA LYS A 1002 -38.18 17.71 10.35
C LYS A 1002 -39.04 18.96 10.58
N LYS A 1003 -38.43 20.12 10.89
CA LYS A 1003 -39.16 21.38 11.12
C LYS A 1003 -40.00 21.84 9.93
N SER A 1004 -39.57 21.49 8.71
CA SER A 1004 -40.29 21.76 7.47
C SER A 1004 -39.92 20.69 6.44
N PRO A 1005 -40.82 20.28 5.53
CA PRO A 1005 -40.52 19.38 4.41
C PRO A 1005 -39.19 19.72 3.73
N THR A 1006 -38.20 18.84 3.92
CA THR A 1006 -36.82 19.08 3.47
C THR A 1006 -36.35 17.91 2.61
N MET A 1007 -35.64 18.22 1.53
CA MET A 1007 -35.01 17.24 0.66
C MET A 1007 -33.49 17.42 0.67
N LEU A 1008 -32.76 16.38 1.06
CA LEU A 1008 -31.31 16.31 0.95
C LEU A 1008 -30.95 15.69 -0.40
N VAL A 1009 -30.07 16.35 -1.16
CA VAL A 1009 -29.68 15.94 -2.51
C VAL A 1009 -28.17 15.75 -2.57
N GLY A 1010 -27.73 14.69 -3.23
CA GLY A 1010 -26.33 14.47 -3.60
C GLY A 1010 -26.17 14.50 -5.11
N ILE A 1011 -25.12 15.14 -5.60
CA ILE A 1011 -24.79 15.20 -7.03
C ILE A 1011 -23.32 14.87 -7.20
N ASP A 1012 -23.01 14.01 -8.17
CA ASP A 1012 -21.64 13.66 -8.55
C ASP A 1012 -21.55 13.41 -10.06
N VAL A 1013 -20.34 13.61 -10.61
CA VAL A 1013 -20.00 13.28 -11.99
C VAL A 1013 -18.68 12.52 -12.01
N THR A 1014 -18.65 11.41 -12.76
CA THR A 1014 -17.45 10.60 -12.93
C THR A 1014 -17.06 10.50 -14.40
N HIS A 1015 -15.77 10.74 -14.68
CA HIS A 1015 -15.20 10.74 -16.02
C HIS A 1015 -14.58 9.39 -16.43
N PRO A 1016 -14.48 9.10 -17.74
CA PRO A 1016 -13.66 8.00 -18.27
C PRO A 1016 -12.17 8.19 -17.94
N GLY A 1017 -11.47 7.08 -17.72
CA GLY A 1017 -10.04 7.09 -17.43
C GLY A 1017 -9.17 7.10 -18.70
N PRO A 1018 -7.84 7.25 -18.58
CA PRO A 1018 -6.93 7.26 -19.73
C PRO A 1018 -6.97 6.01 -20.63
N GLY A 1019 -7.34 4.84 -20.08
CA GLY A 1019 -7.45 3.59 -20.82
C GLY A 1019 -8.81 3.33 -21.47
N SER A 1020 -9.75 4.28 -21.38
CA SER A 1020 -11.09 4.15 -21.97
C SER A 1020 -11.08 4.56 -23.46
N VAL A 1021 -12.03 4.04 -24.25
CA VAL A 1021 -12.16 4.44 -25.66
C VAL A 1021 -12.41 5.95 -25.75
N LYS A 1022 -11.68 6.65 -26.63
CA LYS A 1022 -11.86 8.09 -26.83
C LYS A 1022 -13.32 8.40 -27.22
N GLY A 1023 -13.91 9.42 -26.60
CA GLY A 1023 -15.33 9.76 -26.78
C GLY A 1023 -16.28 9.04 -25.81
N THR A 1024 -15.80 8.11 -24.97
CA THR A 1024 -16.62 7.52 -23.91
C THR A 1024 -17.24 8.63 -23.04
N PRO A 1025 -18.57 8.63 -22.80
CA PRO A 1025 -19.24 9.70 -22.06
C PRO A 1025 -18.88 9.72 -20.57
N SER A 1026 -19.09 10.87 -19.93
CA SER A 1026 -19.09 10.96 -18.46
C SER A 1026 -20.43 10.45 -17.92
N ILE A 1027 -20.47 10.05 -16.65
CA ILE A 1027 -21.68 9.61 -15.97
C ILE A 1027 -22.01 10.62 -14.88
N ALA A 1028 -23.24 11.13 -14.87
CA ALA A 1028 -23.75 12.01 -13.82
C ALA A 1028 -24.83 11.28 -13.01
N ALA A 1029 -24.86 11.53 -11.70
CA ALA A 1029 -25.87 10.99 -10.80
C ALA A 1029 -26.43 12.07 -9.87
N VAL A 1030 -27.76 12.05 -9.70
CA VAL A 1030 -28.49 12.87 -8.71
C VAL A 1030 -29.28 11.93 -7.81
N VAL A 1031 -28.95 11.92 -6.52
CA VAL A 1031 -29.66 11.16 -5.49
C VAL A 1031 -30.39 12.10 -4.55
N ALA A 1032 -31.56 11.72 -4.06
CA ALA A 1032 -32.31 12.57 -3.15
C ALA A 1032 -33.06 11.77 -2.08
N SER A 1033 -33.04 12.26 -0.84
CA SER A 1033 -33.88 11.74 0.24
C SER A 1033 -35.35 11.87 -0.17
N CYS A 1034 -36.13 10.82 -0.01
CA CYS A 1034 -37.51 10.80 -0.51
C CYS A 1034 -38.56 10.53 0.57
N GLU A 1035 -38.17 10.53 1.84
CA GLU A 1035 -39.03 10.27 3.01
C GLU A 1035 -38.55 11.05 4.25
N PRO A 1036 -39.40 11.26 5.27
CA PRO A 1036 -39.07 12.07 6.46
C PRO A 1036 -38.02 11.43 7.39
N GLU A 1037 -37.69 10.16 7.20
CA GLU A 1037 -36.60 9.45 7.88
C GLU A 1037 -35.23 9.73 7.27
N PHE A 1038 -35.18 10.31 6.05
CA PHE A 1038 -33.95 10.64 5.31
C PHE A 1038 -33.01 9.45 5.10
N ALA A 1039 -33.54 8.23 4.99
CA ALA A 1039 -32.75 7.02 4.83
C ALA A 1039 -32.69 6.52 3.37
N GLN A 1040 -33.80 6.62 2.64
CA GLN A 1040 -33.88 6.19 1.24
C GLN A 1040 -33.46 7.30 0.25
N TYR A 1041 -32.43 7.03 -0.56
CA TYR A 1041 -31.93 7.93 -1.62
C TYR A 1041 -31.94 7.29 -3.02
N PRO A 1042 -33.09 7.15 -3.69
CA PRO A 1042 -33.10 6.68 -5.07
C PRO A 1042 -32.28 7.60 -6.00
N ALA A 1043 -31.67 7.04 -7.05
CA ALA A 1043 -30.83 7.78 -8.00
C ALA A 1043 -31.52 8.05 -9.36
N SER A 1044 -31.33 9.24 -9.91
CA SER A 1044 -31.41 9.53 -11.35
C SER A 1044 -30.00 9.49 -11.89
N MET A 1045 -29.77 8.85 -13.03
CA MET A 1045 -28.44 8.72 -13.64
C MET A 1045 -28.51 8.95 -15.14
N GLU A 1046 -27.54 9.67 -15.68
CA GLU A 1046 -27.44 9.91 -17.12
C GLU A 1046 -25.98 9.86 -17.60
N ILE A 1047 -25.81 9.54 -18.88
CA ILE A 1047 -24.56 9.75 -19.60
C ILE A 1047 -24.56 11.13 -20.22
N GLN A 1048 -23.40 11.78 -20.24
CA GLN A 1048 -23.23 13.12 -20.78
C GLN A 1048 -21.90 13.25 -21.53
N GLU A 1049 -21.64 14.42 -22.08
CA GLU A 1049 -20.44 14.73 -22.83
C GLU A 1049 -19.16 14.31 -22.07
N SER A 1050 -18.19 13.79 -22.82
CA SER A 1050 -16.94 13.28 -22.25
C SER A 1050 -16.17 14.40 -21.54
N LYS A 1051 -15.75 14.15 -20.29
CA LYS A 1051 -14.99 15.07 -19.43
C LYS A 1051 -15.68 16.41 -19.12
N LYS A 1052 -17.00 16.51 -19.32
CA LYS A 1052 -17.79 17.67 -18.86
C LYS A 1052 -18.17 17.48 -17.39
N GLU A 1053 -17.78 18.42 -16.53
CA GLU A 1053 -18.05 18.36 -15.08
C GLU A 1053 -19.48 18.78 -14.74
N MET A 1054 -20.03 19.83 -15.37
CA MET A 1054 -21.39 20.31 -15.12
C MET A 1054 -22.44 19.32 -15.66
N VAL A 1055 -23.52 19.11 -14.91
CA VAL A 1055 -24.56 18.13 -15.28
C VAL A 1055 -25.48 18.65 -16.38
N THR A 1056 -25.42 18.04 -17.56
CA THR A 1056 -26.15 18.52 -18.76
C THR A 1056 -27.67 18.48 -18.59
N ASN A 1057 -28.24 17.37 -18.11
CA ASN A 1057 -29.69 17.18 -17.99
C ASN A 1057 -30.21 17.33 -16.55
N LEU A 1058 -29.58 18.21 -15.77
CA LEU A 1058 -29.87 18.37 -14.35
C LEU A 1058 -31.34 18.70 -14.05
N ALA A 1059 -31.97 19.55 -14.88
CA ALA A 1059 -33.37 19.92 -14.71
C ALA A 1059 -34.32 18.69 -14.75
N LYS A 1060 -34.04 17.74 -15.64
CA LYS A 1060 -34.81 16.50 -15.75
C LYS A 1060 -34.58 15.61 -14.52
N MET A 1061 -33.33 15.38 -14.15
CA MET A 1061 -32.96 14.53 -13.01
C MET A 1061 -33.55 15.06 -11.69
N MET A 1062 -33.49 16.38 -11.47
CA MET A 1062 -34.12 17.04 -10.32
C MET A 1062 -35.64 16.92 -10.32
N TRP A 1063 -36.28 17.08 -11.48
CA TRP A 1063 -37.72 16.90 -11.63
C TRP A 1063 -38.16 15.46 -11.27
N GLU A 1064 -37.40 14.44 -11.67
CA GLU A 1064 -37.68 13.05 -11.29
C GLU A 1064 -37.61 12.86 -9.77
N ARG A 1065 -36.58 13.42 -9.11
CA ARG A 1065 -36.42 13.34 -7.65
C ARG A 1065 -37.55 14.06 -6.91
N LEU A 1066 -37.92 15.27 -7.35
CA LEU A 1066 -39.05 16.04 -6.79
C LEU A 1066 -40.40 15.33 -6.98
N THR A 1067 -40.62 14.74 -8.15
CA THR A 1067 -41.83 13.96 -8.44
C THR A 1067 -41.94 12.78 -7.49
N LEU A 1068 -40.84 12.06 -7.25
CA LEU A 1068 -40.80 10.95 -6.30
C LEU A 1068 -41.06 11.43 -4.87
N PHE A 1069 -40.43 12.54 -4.46
CA PHE A 1069 -40.66 13.14 -3.14
C PHE A 1069 -42.15 13.49 -2.95
N LYS A 1070 -42.77 14.19 -3.91
CA LYS A 1070 -44.20 14.52 -3.88
C LYS A 1070 -45.07 13.27 -3.82
N THR A 1071 -44.71 12.23 -4.57
CA THR A 1071 -45.48 10.98 -4.62
C THR A 1071 -45.47 10.26 -3.26
N ARG A 1072 -44.31 10.22 -2.58
CA ARG A 1072 -44.14 9.54 -1.29
C ARG A 1072 -44.66 10.35 -0.10
N ASN A 1073 -44.45 11.67 -0.11
CA ASN A 1073 -44.77 12.53 1.03
C ASN A 1073 -46.10 13.28 0.88
N LYS A 1074 -46.72 13.23 -0.32
CA LYS A 1074 -47.92 13.99 -0.71
C LYS A 1074 -47.75 15.53 -0.70
N VAL A 1075 -46.56 16.01 -0.35
CA VAL A 1075 -46.15 17.41 -0.38
C VAL A 1075 -44.84 17.56 -1.14
N LEU A 1076 -44.60 18.73 -1.72
CA LEU A 1076 -43.30 19.11 -2.24
C LEU A 1076 -42.41 19.61 -1.09
N PRO A 1077 -41.07 19.54 -1.20
CA PRO A 1077 -40.18 20.05 -0.17
C PRO A 1077 -40.20 21.59 -0.14
N ASP A 1078 -40.26 22.21 1.03
CA ASP A 1078 -40.08 23.67 1.15
C ASP A 1078 -38.60 24.07 1.11
N ARG A 1079 -37.71 23.13 1.47
CA ARG A 1079 -36.26 23.33 1.54
C ARG A 1079 -35.52 22.23 0.79
N ILE A 1080 -34.52 22.61 0.01
CA ILE A 1080 -33.65 21.69 -0.72
C ILE A 1080 -32.20 22.01 -0.39
N LEU A 1081 -31.48 21.04 0.17
CA LEU A 1081 -30.06 21.16 0.48
C LEU A 1081 -29.28 20.20 -0.42
N VAL A 1082 -28.48 20.77 -1.30
CA VAL A 1082 -27.68 20.04 -2.29
C VAL A 1082 -26.22 19.94 -1.82
N TYR A 1083 -25.68 18.73 -1.82
CA TYR A 1083 -24.26 18.45 -1.66
C TYR A 1083 -23.69 17.98 -3.00
N ARG A 1084 -22.87 18.83 -3.62
CA ARG A 1084 -22.26 18.60 -4.94
C ARG A 1084 -20.79 18.19 -4.78
N ASP A 1085 -20.46 16.94 -5.11
CA ASP A 1085 -19.07 16.43 -5.13
C ASP A 1085 -18.42 16.68 -6.50
N GLY A 1086 -17.09 16.60 -6.62
CA GLY A 1086 -16.38 16.58 -7.91
C GLY A 1086 -15.96 17.93 -8.49
N VAL A 1087 -16.50 19.05 -8.01
CA VAL A 1087 -16.24 20.39 -8.58
C VAL A 1087 -15.00 21.06 -7.98
N SER A 1088 -14.14 21.61 -8.83
CA SER A 1088 -12.96 22.38 -8.41
C SER A 1088 -13.29 23.86 -8.14
N GLU A 1089 -12.48 24.56 -7.34
CA GLU A 1089 -12.70 25.98 -6.98
C GLU A 1089 -12.89 26.90 -8.19
N GLY A 1090 -12.15 26.67 -9.28
CA GLY A 1090 -12.27 27.45 -10.52
C GLY A 1090 -13.59 27.27 -11.27
N GLN A 1091 -14.46 26.36 -10.82
CA GLN A 1091 -15.75 26.05 -11.44
C GLN A 1091 -16.93 26.39 -10.51
N PHE A 1092 -16.70 27.01 -9.34
CA PHE A 1092 -17.78 27.34 -8.40
C PHE A 1092 -18.80 28.30 -9.01
N ASN A 1093 -18.34 29.33 -9.72
CA ASN A 1093 -19.23 30.24 -10.44
C ASN A 1093 -19.99 29.52 -11.57
N THR A 1094 -19.34 28.58 -12.26
CA THR A 1094 -20.00 27.77 -13.30
C THR A 1094 -21.18 26.96 -12.73
N VAL A 1095 -21.10 26.46 -11.50
CA VAL A 1095 -22.24 25.80 -10.83
C VAL A 1095 -23.40 26.78 -10.61
N VAL A 1096 -23.11 28.02 -10.21
CA VAL A 1096 -24.13 29.07 -10.00
C VAL A 1096 -24.71 29.55 -11.34
N GLU A 1097 -23.90 29.59 -12.40
CA GLU A 1097 -24.30 30.08 -13.72
C GLU A 1097 -25.04 29.02 -14.56
N GLU A 1098 -24.70 27.73 -14.42
CA GLU A 1098 -25.27 26.65 -15.24
C GLU A 1098 -26.21 25.72 -14.45
N GLU A 1099 -25.77 25.18 -13.31
CA GLU A 1099 -26.52 24.14 -12.57
C GLU A 1099 -27.68 24.73 -11.75
N LEU A 1100 -27.49 25.88 -11.08
CA LEU A 1100 -28.53 26.55 -10.30
C LEU A 1100 -29.77 26.90 -11.14
N PRO A 1101 -29.64 27.54 -12.34
CA PRO A 1101 -30.79 27.76 -13.22
C PRO A 1101 -31.47 26.48 -13.66
N ALA A 1102 -30.73 25.39 -13.92
CA ALA A 1102 -31.30 24.11 -14.29
C ALA A 1102 -32.13 23.49 -13.14
N MET A 1103 -31.69 23.61 -11.88
CA MET A 1103 -32.49 23.21 -10.73
C MET A 1103 -33.76 24.06 -10.61
N LYS A 1104 -33.65 25.39 -10.78
CA LYS A 1104 -34.81 26.30 -10.76
C LYS A 1104 -35.80 26.00 -11.90
N LEU A 1105 -35.32 25.60 -13.08
CA LEU A 1105 -36.16 25.14 -14.18
C LEU A 1105 -36.94 23.87 -13.83
N ALA A 1106 -36.35 22.95 -13.06
CA ALA A 1106 -37.05 21.77 -12.54
C ALA A 1106 -38.20 22.16 -11.59
N PHE A 1107 -38.01 23.21 -10.78
CA PHE A 1107 -39.04 23.69 -9.85
C PHE A 1107 -40.26 24.24 -10.60
N ARG A 1108 -40.03 24.99 -11.70
CA ARG A 1108 -41.11 25.56 -12.52
C ARG A 1108 -42.06 24.53 -13.13
N LYS A 1109 -41.64 23.26 -13.24
CA LYS A 1109 -42.54 22.16 -13.66
C LYS A 1109 -43.68 21.89 -12.67
N PHE A 1110 -43.58 22.43 -11.45
CA PHE A 1110 -44.61 22.34 -10.42
C PHE A 1110 -45.30 23.68 -10.16
N ASP A 1111 -45.10 24.68 -11.01
CA ASP A 1111 -45.86 25.92 -10.96
C ASP A 1111 -47.35 25.61 -11.14
N THR A 1112 -48.18 26.31 -10.37
CA THR A 1112 -49.63 26.28 -10.49
C THR A 1112 -50.11 27.61 -11.07
N ALA A 1113 -51.31 27.65 -11.65
CA ALA A 1113 -51.88 28.87 -12.19
C ALA A 1113 -51.96 30.02 -11.16
N GLN A 1114 -52.04 29.67 -9.86
CA GLN A 1114 -52.18 30.62 -8.76
C GLN A 1114 -50.84 30.97 -8.08
N LYS A 1115 -49.81 30.12 -8.18
CA LYS A 1115 -48.55 30.32 -7.45
C LYS A 1115 -47.36 29.57 -8.08
N PRO A 1116 -46.20 30.25 -8.28
CA PRO A 1116 -44.96 29.58 -8.65
C PRO A 1116 -44.40 28.76 -7.49
N TYR A 1117 -43.79 27.61 -7.79
CA TYR A 1117 -43.14 26.76 -6.80
C TYR A 1117 -41.68 27.17 -6.61
N THR A 1118 -41.40 27.82 -5.47
CA THR A 1118 -40.08 28.39 -5.16
C THR A 1118 -39.59 27.90 -3.78
N PRO A 1119 -39.09 26.65 -3.68
CA PRO A 1119 -38.48 26.16 -2.45
C PRO A 1119 -37.17 26.89 -2.17
N LYS A 1120 -36.79 27.02 -0.88
CA LYS A 1120 -35.49 27.56 -0.50
C LYS A 1120 -34.39 26.56 -0.86
N LEU A 1121 -33.42 26.98 -1.69
CA LEU A 1121 -32.33 26.14 -2.15
C LEU A 1121 -30.98 26.58 -1.55
N THR A 1122 -30.19 25.62 -1.06
CA THR A 1122 -28.78 25.82 -0.70
C THR A 1122 -27.92 24.78 -1.42
N ILE A 1123 -26.80 25.22 -2.00
CA ILE A 1123 -25.83 24.36 -2.70
C ILE A 1123 -24.49 24.43 -1.99
N VAL A 1124 -24.01 23.28 -1.54
CA VAL A 1124 -22.73 23.11 -0.85
C VAL A 1124 -21.84 22.19 -1.68
N ILE A 1125 -20.69 22.71 -2.11
CA ILE A 1125 -19.66 21.92 -2.78
C ILE A 1125 -18.89 21.10 -1.75
N CYS A 1126 -18.66 19.82 -2.04
CA CYS A 1126 -17.89 18.90 -1.21
C CYS A 1126 -16.51 18.64 -1.83
N GLY A 1127 -15.48 19.33 -1.36
CA GLY A 1127 -14.09 19.11 -1.76
C GLY A 1127 -13.44 17.97 -0.98
N LYS A 1128 -13.41 16.74 -1.52
CA LYS A 1128 -12.65 15.61 -0.94
C LYS A 1128 -11.17 15.56 -1.33
N ARG A 1129 -10.80 16.21 -2.44
CA ARG A 1129 -9.48 16.06 -3.07
C ARG A 1129 -8.69 17.36 -2.94
N HIS A 1130 -8.16 17.60 -1.75
CA HIS A 1130 -7.30 18.76 -1.47
C HIS A 1130 -6.06 18.38 -0.65
N HIS A 1131 -5.19 19.37 -0.45
CA HIS A 1131 -3.89 19.20 0.19
C HIS A 1131 -3.85 19.68 1.66
N THR A 1132 -4.91 20.32 2.16
CA THR A 1132 -5.07 20.65 3.59
C THR A 1132 -5.08 19.42 4.49
N ARG A 1133 -4.32 19.47 5.59
CA ARG A 1133 -4.25 18.50 6.69
C ARG A 1133 -4.18 19.23 8.03
N PHE A 1134 -4.74 18.62 9.07
CA PHE A 1134 -4.75 19.13 10.43
C PHE A 1134 -4.11 18.13 11.39
N TYR A 1135 -3.36 18.64 12.36
CA TYR A 1135 -2.65 17.85 13.35
C TYR A 1135 -2.98 18.37 14.75
N PRO A 1136 -3.45 17.52 15.68
CA PRO A 1136 -3.67 17.90 17.07
C PRO A 1136 -2.42 18.48 17.71
N THR A 1137 -2.59 19.53 18.53
CA THR A 1137 -1.49 20.09 19.32
C THR A 1137 -1.38 19.47 20.71
N ALA A 1138 -2.44 18.81 21.18
CA ALA A 1138 -2.52 18.09 22.45
C ALA A 1138 -2.97 16.64 22.21
N GLU A 1139 -2.48 15.71 23.03
CA GLU A 1139 -2.76 14.28 22.91
C GLU A 1139 -4.26 13.97 23.08
N GLN A 1140 -4.95 14.64 24.01
CA GLN A 1140 -6.39 14.44 24.23
C GLN A 1140 -7.28 14.82 23.02
N ASP A 1141 -6.76 15.61 22.09
CA ASP A 1141 -7.48 16.04 20.88
C ASP A 1141 -7.19 15.12 19.69
N GLY A 1142 -6.26 14.18 19.87
CA GLY A 1142 -5.96 13.11 18.93
C GLY A 1142 -6.76 11.82 19.19
N ASP A 1143 -6.95 11.04 18.12
CA ASP A 1143 -7.32 9.64 18.20
C ASP A 1143 -6.07 8.74 18.39
N ASN A 1144 -6.26 7.43 18.56
CA ASN A 1144 -5.16 6.47 18.76
C ASN A 1144 -4.15 6.41 17.60
N ASN A 1145 -4.49 6.97 16.43
CA ASN A 1145 -3.63 7.05 15.26
C ASN A 1145 -2.97 8.44 15.13
N GLY A 1146 -3.17 9.34 16.10
CA GLY A 1146 -2.65 10.71 16.11
C GLY A 1146 -3.42 11.69 15.22
N ASN A 1147 -4.57 11.30 14.66
CA ASN A 1147 -5.42 12.17 13.85
C ASN A 1147 -6.32 13.03 14.74
N PRO A 1148 -6.84 14.19 14.25
CA PRO A 1148 -7.92 14.87 14.95
C PRO A 1148 -9.09 13.94 15.21
N ARG A 1149 -9.76 14.09 16.36
CA ARG A 1149 -10.95 13.29 16.67
C ARG A 1149 -12.10 13.56 15.68
N PRO A 1150 -12.98 12.58 15.40
CA PRO A 1150 -14.16 12.78 14.57
C PRO A 1150 -15.05 13.91 15.10
N GLY A 1151 -15.67 14.66 14.19
CA GLY A 1151 -16.41 15.88 14.49
C GLY A 1151 -15.54 17.14 14.49
N THR A 1152 -14.24 17.04 14.21
CA THR A 1152 -13.34 18.21 14.11
C THR A 1152 -13.76 19.12 12.95
N VAL A 1153 -14.04 20.39 13.28
CA VAL A 1153 -14.35 21.48 12.35
C VAL A 1153 -13.27 22.57 12.42
N VAL A 1154 -12.87 23.08 11.26
CA VAL A 1154 -12.03 24.27 11.13
C VAL A 1154 -12.70 25.23 10.17
N ASP A 1155 -13.16 26.37 10.68
CA ASP A 1155 -13.79 27.44 9.90
C ASP A 1155 -13.05 28.78 9.99
N ARG A 1156 -11.89 28.82 10.66
CA ARG A 1156 -11.02 29.99 10.81
C ARG A 1156 -9.56 29.69 10.41
N GLY A 1157 -8.80 30.74 10.12
CA GLY A 1157 -7.35 30.70 9.93
C GLY A 1157 -6.86 30.20 8.57
N VAL A 1158 -7.49 29.20 7.97
CA VAL A 1158 -7.10 28.63 6.66
C VAL A 1158 -8.28 28.47 5.68
N THR A 1159 -9.40 29.13 5.98
CA THR A 1159 -10.62 29.20 5.16
C THR A 1159 -10.66 30.47 4.30
N ALA A 1160 -11.64 30.56 3.41
CA ALA A 1160 -11.81 31.75 2.56
C ALA A 1160 -12.09 33.01 3.39
N VAL A 1161 -11.60 34.16 2.89
CA VAL A 1161 -11.70 35.47 3.57
C VAL A 1161 -13.16 35.91 3.70
N TYR A 1162 -13.89 35.95 2.59
CA TYR A 1162 -15.26 36.49 2.52
C TYR A 1162 -16.34 35.43 2.51
N ASN A 1163 -16.08 34.31 1.84
CA ASN A 1163 -17.11 33.33 1.49
C ASN A 1163 -17.37 32.33 2.61
N PHE A 1164 -18.53 31.68 2.54
CA PHE A 1164 -18.94 30.71 3.55
C PHE A 1164 -18.37 29.31 3.26
N ASP A 1165 -17.28 28.96 3.94
CA ASP A 1165 -16.65 27.64 3.87
C ASP A 1165 -16.15 27.13 5.23
N PHE A 1166 -15.98 25.81 5.34
CA PHE A 1166 -15.40 25.15 6.51
C PHE A 1166 -14.84 23.76 6.16
N PHE A 1167 -13.87 23.29 6.92
CA PHE A 1167 -13.42 21.90 6.87
C PHE A 1167 -14.11 21.10 7.98
N LEU A 1168 -14.52 19.87 7.67
CA LEU A 1168 -15.10 18.94 8.65
C LEU A 1168 -14.50 17.54 8.47
N GLN A 1169 -13.99 16.98 9.57
CA GLN A 1169 -13.59 15.59 9.68
C GLN A 1169 -14.63 14.81 10.49
N ALA A 1170 -15.70 14.33 9.85
CA ALA A 1170 -16.79 13.61 10.55
C ALA A 1170 -16.43 12.17 10.97
N HIS A 1171 -15.29 11.63 10.56
CA HIS A 1171 -14.96 10.20 10.67
C HIS A 1171 -13.59 9.97 11.33
N GLY A 1172 -13.40 8.77 11.89
CA GLY A 1172 -12.10 8.30 12.39
C GLY A 1172 -11.23 7.73 11.26
N GLY A 1173 -9.94 8.10 11.26
CA GLY A 1173 -8.96 7.60 10.30
C GLY A 1173 -8.56 6.16 10.60
N LEU A 1174 -8.67 5.27 9.60
CA LEU A 1174 -8.24 3.87 9.78
C LEU A 1174 -6.72 3.72 9.67
N GLN A 1175 -6.09 4.48 8.78
CA GLN A 1175 -4.65 4.43 8.51
C GLN A 1175 -4.19 5.78 7.96
N GLY A 1176 -2.96 6.16 8.27
CA GLY A 1176 -2.31 7.37 7.75
C GLY A 1176 -2.91 8.66 8.30
N THR A 1177 -2.67 9.75 7.57
CA THR A 1177 -3.16 11.09 7.93
C THR A 1177 -4.53 11.33 7.30
N THR A 1178 -5.53 11.56 8.14
CA THR A 1178 -6.93 11.75 7.75
C THR A 1178 -7.08 13.05 6.97
N ARG A 1179 -7.90 12.99 5.93
CA ARG A 1179 -8.27 14.17 5.15
C ARG A 1179 -9.66 14.64 5.61
N PRO A 1180 -9.81 15.88 6.11
CA PRO A 1180 -11.13 16.48 6.32
C PRO A 1180 -11.79 16.75 4.96
N THR A 1181 -13.12 16.81 4.89
CA THR A 1181 -13.81 17.30 3.68
C THR A 1181 -13.96 18.81 3.78
N HIS A 1182 -13.68 19.53 2.69
CA HIS A 1182 -13.91 20.97 2.57
C HIS A 1182 -15.33 21.22 2.06
N TYR A 1183 -16.12 21.97 2.81
CA TYR A 1183 -17.48 22.34 2.44
C TYR A 1183 -17.51 23.82 2.09
N TYR A 1184 -17.93 24.13 0.87
CA TYR A 1184 -17.99 25.51 0.37
C TYR A 1184 -19.39 25.82 -0.12
N VAL A 1185 -20.04 26.83 0.46
CA VAL A 1185 -21.41 27.20 0.10
C VAL A 1185 -21.36 28.16 -1.09
N VAL A 1186 -21.96 27.76 -2.21
CA VAL A 1186 -21.98 28.56 -3.45
C VAL A 1186 -23.34 29.24 -3.69
N HIS A 1187 -24.39 28.78 -3.01
CA HIS A 1187 -25.72 29.38 -3.04
C HIS A 1187 -26.46 29.08 -1.73
N ASP A 1188 -27.17 30.05 -1.14
CA ASP A 1188 -27.93 29.84 0.11
C ASP A 1188 -29.19 30.71 0.24
N GLU A 1189 -30.35 30.14 -0.08
CA GLU A 1189 -31.67 30.75 0.18
C GLU A 1189 -32.30 30.26 1.50
N ILE A 1190 -31.71 29.25 2.14
CA ILE A 1190 -32.14 28.77 3.46
C ILE A 1190 -31.70 29.76 4.55
N ASN A 1191 -30.59 30.47 4.32
CA ASN A 1191 -29.92 31.39 5.24
C ASN A 1191 -29.36 30.65 6.46
N PHE A 1192 -28.52 29.66 6.20
CA PHE A 1192 -27.88 28.89 7.25
C PHE A 1192 -26.97 29.76 8.11
N LYS A 1193 -27.03 29.56 9.42
CA LYS A 1193 -25.92 29.93 10.31
C LYS A 1193 -24.82 28.88 10.24
N ALA A 1194 -23.60 29.28 10.62
CA ALA A 1194 -22.43 28.40 10.64
C ALA A 1194 -22.67 27.12 11.45
N ASP A 1195 -23.12 27.23 12.71
CA ASP A 1195 -23.37 26.06 13.56
C ASP A 1195 -24.48 25.15 13.04
N GLU A 1196 -25.53 25.72 12.44
CA GLU A 1196 -26.64 24.95 11.88
C GLU A 1196 -26.15 24.04 10.75
N LEU A 1197 -25.40 24.59 9.79
CA LEU A 1197 -24.90 23.82 8.65
C LEU A 1197 -23.80 22.85 9.06
N GLN A 1198 -22.86 23.25 9.91
CA GLN A 1198 -21.75 22.41 10.36
C GLN A 1198 -22.24 21.21 11.17
N THR A 1199 -23.13 21.43 12.14
CA THR A 1199 -23.70 20.36 12.98
C THR A 1199 -24.59 19.42 12.16
N LEU A 1200 -25.39 19.98 11.26
CA LEU A 1200 -26.21 19.17 10.34
C LEU A 1200 -25.34 18.30 9.43
N THR A 1201 -24.31 18.87 8.81
CA THR A 1201 -23.40 18.14 7.91
C THR A 1201 -22.67 17.01 8.66
N ASN A 1202 -22.22 17.28 9.88
CA ASN A 1202 -21.64 16.25 10.76
C ASN A 1202 -22.65 15.13 11.02
N ALA A 1203 -23.87 15.47 11.48
CA ALA A 1203 -24.87 14.48 11.82
C ALA A 1203 -25.31 13.62 10.61
N VAL A 1204 -25.52 14.24 9.45
CA VAL A 1204 -25.89 13.53 8.20
C VAL A 1204 -24.78 12.56 7.75
N SER A 1205 -23.53 12.79 8.12
CA SER A 1205 -22.42 11.87 7.84
C SER A 1205 -22.51 10.54 8.62
N TYR A 1206 -23.39 10.43 9.61
CA TYR A 1206 -23.68 9.18 10.34
C TYR A 1206 -24.85 8.40 9.72
N MET A 1207 -25.55 8.95 8.71
CA MET A 1207 -26.72 8.32 8.09
C MET A 1207 -26.36 7.31 6.98
N PHE A 1208 -25.08 7.04 6.76
CA PHE A 1208 -24.63 6.16 5.68
C PHE A 1208 -25.02 4.69 5.94
N ALA A 1209 -26.02 4.22 5.20
CA ALA A 1209 -26.68 2.95 5.48
C ALA A 1209 -25.85 1.66 5.23
N ARG A 1210 -24.67 1.74 4.59
CA ARG A 1210 -23.84 0.54 4.28
C ARG A 1210 -22.89 0.13 5.40
N ALA A 1211 -22.72 0.96 6.43
CA ALA A 1211 -21.76 0.70 7.50
C ALA A 1211 -22.22 1.33 8.82
N THR A 1212 -21.79 0.74 9.94
CA THR A 1212 -22.03 1.28 11.28
C THR A 1212 -20.90 2.24 11.69
N LYS A 1213 -20.64 3.24 10.84
CA LYS A 1213 -19.64 4.28 11.07
C LYS A 1213 -20.00 5.56 10.33
N ALA A 1214 -19.54 6.69 10.85
CA ALA A 1214 -19.53 7.94 10.10
C ALA A 1214 -18.60 7.85 8.90
N VAL A 1215 -18.99 8.52 7.82
CA VAL A 1215 -18.24 8.60 6.56
C VAL A 1215 -17.56 9.96 6.40
N SER A 1216 -16.49 10.00 5.60
CA SER A 1216 -15.70 11.20 5.36
C SER A 1216 -16.43 12.24 4.51
N LEU A 1217 -17.21 11.78 3.55
CA LEU A 1217 -18.12 12.59 2.76
C LEU A 1217 -19.54 12.40 3.27
N VAL A 1218 -20.26 13.50 3.40
CA VAL A 1218 -21.67 13.53 3.80
C VAL A 1218 -22.51 12.58 2.95
N SER A 1219 -23.41 11.83 3.60
CA SER A 1219 -24.09 10.67 3.02
C SER A 1219 -24.75 10.90 1.64
N PRO A 1220 -25.48 11.99 1.37
CA PRO A 1220 -26.10 12.22 0.06
C PRO A 1220 -25.08 12.26 -1.08
N ALA A 1221 -24.00 13.03 -0.93
CA ALA A 1221 -22.95 13.08 -1.96
C ALA A 1221 -22.28 11.69 -2.11
N TYR A 1222 -22.12 10.94 -1.02
CA TYR A 1222 -21.47 9.62 -1.10
C TYR A 1222 -22.36 8.60 -1.82
N TYR A 1223 -23.68 8.74 -1.69
CA TYR A 1223 -24.62 7.97 -2.48
C TYR A 1223 -24.60 8.32 -3.98
N ALA A 1224 -24.36 9.60 -4.34
CA ALA A 1224 -24.19 9.99 -5.75
C ALA A 1224 -22.93 9.36 -6.36
N ASP A 1225 -21.80 9.40 -5.65
CA ASP A 1225 -20.54 8.71 -6.01
C ASP A 1225 -20.77 7.20 -6.25
N LEU A 1226 -21.49 6.52 -5.34
CA LEU A 1226 -21.84 5.11 -5.52
C LEU A 1226 -22.75 4.84 -6.73
N ALA A 1227 -23.65 5.77 -7.05
CA ALA A 1227 -24.51 5.67 -8.23
C ALA A 1227 -23.68 5.86 -9.53
N CYS A 1228 -22.77 6.84 -9.57
CA CYS A 1228 -21.81 7.00 -10.66
C CYS A 1228 -20.95 5.75 -10.88
N GLU A 1229 -20.37 5.20 -9.81
CA GLU A 1229 -19.59 3.96 -9.86
C GLU A 1229 -20.43 2.76 -10.33
N ARG A 1230 -21.71 2.71 -9.98
CA ARG A 1230 -22.62 1.70 -10.56
C ARG A 1230 -22.82 1.92 -12.07
N GLY A 1231 -22.94 3.16 -12.53
CA GLY A 1231 -23.06 3.48 -13.95
C GLY A 1231 -21.84 3.05 -14.77
N ARG A 1232 -20.64 3.05 -14.16
CA ARG A 1232 -19.42 2.55 -14.80
C ARG A 1232 -19.52 1.06 -15.13
N CYS A 1233 -20.29 0.27 -14.38
CA CYS A 1233 -20.56 -1.13 -14.74
C CYS A 1233 -21.29 -1.24 -16.08
N TYR A 1234 -22.19 -0.29 -16.41
CA TYR A 1234 -22.99 -0.32 -17.63
C TYR A 1234 -22.16 0.04 -18.87
N LEU A 1235 -21.13 0.86 -18.70
CA LEU A 1235 -20.18 1.23 -19.75
C LEU A 1235 -18.85 0.48 -19.65
N HIS A 1236 -18.79 -0.62 -18.89
CA HIS A 1236 -17.54 -1.32 -18.56
C HIS A 1236 -16.72 -1.68 -19.80
N LYS A 1237 -17.37 -2.14 -20.87
CA LYS A 1237 -16.74 -2.48 -22.16
C LYS A 1237 -15.91 -1.32 -22.72
N LEU A 1238 -16.53 -0.15 -22.89
CA LEU A 1238 -15.87 1.06 -23.40
C LEU A 1238 -14.79 1.58 -22.43
N LEU A 1239 -15.04 1.46 -21.13
CA LEU A 1239 -14.08 1.89 -20.10
C LEU A 1239 -12.81 1.03 -20.06
N GLN A 1240 -12.86 -0.22 -20.56
CA GLN A 1240 -11.70 -1.10 -20.75
C GLN A 1240 -11.00 -0.91 -22.11
N GLY A 1241 -11.39 0.11 -22.90
CA GLY A 1241 -10.75 0.38 -24.20
C GLY A 1241 -11.25 -0.52 -25.33
N ILE A 1242 -12.37 -1.23 -25.14
CA ILE A 1242 -12.92 -2.17 -26.12
C ILE A 1242 -14.16 -1.54 -26.75
N SER A 1243 -14.19 -1.43 -28.08
CA SER A 1243 -15.35 -1.00 -28.86
C SER A 1243 -15.53 -1.91 -30.07
N SER A 1244 -16.79 -2.19 -30.43
CA SER A 1244 -17.14 -2.90 -31.67
C SER A 1244 -16.97 -2.04 -32.93
N SER A 1245 -16.75 -0.73 -32.77
CA SER A 1245 -16.76 0.27 -33.85
C SER A 1245 -15.36 0.79 -34.23
N ALA A 1246 -14.30 0.31 -33.56
CA ALA A 1246 -12.94 0.88 -33.64
C ALA A 1246 -12.20 0.66 -34.98
N GLY A 1247 -12.79 -0.02 -35.97
CA GLY A 1247 -12.16 -0.37 -37.24
C GLY A 1247 -12.22 0.67 -38.38
N SER A 1248 -12.69 1.91 -38.16
CA SER A 1248 -12.86 2.90 -39.26
C SER A 1248 -12.42 4.32 -38.89
N ALA A 1249 -11.85 5.06 -39.86
CA ALA A 1249 -10.97 6.21 -39.67
C ALA A 1249 -11.59 7.50 -39.05
N ALA A 1250 -10.85 8.03 -38.08
CA ALA A 1250 -10.57 9.42 -37.63
C ALA A 1250 -11.60 10.56 -37.53
N SER A 1251 -12.84 10.50 -38.02
CA SER A 1251 -13.84 11.57 -37.73
C SER A 1251 -15.25 11.07 -37.38
N GLY A 1252 -15.63 9.88 -37.87
CA GLY A 1252 -16.90 9.22 -37.48
C GLY A 1252 -16.85 8.46 -36.15
N ASN A 1253 -15.70 8.45 -35.46
CA ASN A 1253 -15.48 7.54 -34.34
C ASN A 1253 -16.23 7.98 -33.06
N GLU A 1254 -16.18 9.25 -32.65
CA GLU A 1254 -16.77 9.68 -31.37
C GLU A 1254 -18.31 9.59 -31.34
N GLU A 1255 -18.99 9.88 -32.45
CA GLU A 1255 -20.45 9.73 -32.53
C GLU A 1255 -20.87 8.25 -32.50
N ASN A 1256 -20.10 7.36 -33.15
CA ASN A 1256 -20.32 5.92 -33.06
C ASN A 1256 -20.10 5.39 -31.62
N ILE A 1257 -19.07 5.88 -30.92
CA ILE A 1257 -18.84 5.54 -29.51
C ILE A 1257 -19.98 6.05 -28.63
N LYS A 1258 -20.50 7.24 -28.90
CA LYS A 1258 -21.68 7.77 -28.18
C LYS A 1258 -22.90 6.87 -28.41
N ARG A 1259 -23.18 6.45 -29.65
CA ARG A 1259 -24.28 5.51 -29.96
C ARG A 1259 -24.10 4.15 -29.30
N GLU A 1260 -22.88 3.60 -29.30
CA GLU A 1260 -22.56 2.36 -28.58
C GLU A 1260 -22.77 2.54 -27.07
N ALA A 1261 -22.37 3.68 -26.49
CA ALA A 1261 -22.60 3.97 -25.09
C ALA A 1261 -24.09 4.11 -24.76
N GLU A 1262 -24.90 4.72 -25.62
CA GLU A 1262 -26.37 4.82 -25.46
C GLU A 1262 -27.04 3.44 -25.52
N GLN A 1263 -26.60 2.56 -26.42
CA GLN A 1263 -27.07 1.17 -26.51
C GLN A 1263 -26.71 0.36 -25.27
N LEU A 1264 -25.47 0.49 -24.78
CA LEU A 1264 -25.05 -0.13 -23.54
C LEU A 1264 -25.82 0.45 -22.36
N TRP A 1265 -26.04 1.77 -22.31
CA TRP A 1265 -26.80 2.40 -21.24
C TRP A 1265 -28.23 1.87 -21.16
N ASN A 1266 -28.85 1.53 -22.32
CA ASN A 1266 -30.19 0.94 -22.42
C ASN A 1266 -31.26 1.70 -21.63
N ASN A 1267 -31.31 3.03 -21.78
CA ASN A 1267 -32.16 3.94 -20.99
C ASN A 1267 -31.86 3.95 -19.48
N GLY A 1268 -30.74 3.35 -19.06
CA GLY A 1268 -30.29 3.27 -17.68
C GLY A 1268 -30.95 2.12 -16.92
N VAL A 1269 -31.34 2.41 -15.68
CA VAL A 1269 -31.86 1.40 -14.73
C VAL A 1269 -33.34 1.15 -14.97
N GLY A 1270 -33.75 -0.12 -14.86
CA GLY A 1270 -35.13 -0.54 -15.05
C GLY A 1270 -36.15 0.13 -14.13
N ASN A 1271 -37.43 0.09 -14.53
CA ASN A 1271 -38.51 0.83 -13.89
C ASN A 1271 -38.79 0.43 -12.45
N MET A 1272 -38.55 -0.83 -12.04
CA MET A 1272 -38.73 -1.21 -10.62
C MET A 1272 -37.55 -0.72 -9.78
N LEU A 1273 -36.33 -0.79 -10.32
CA LEU A 1273 -35.13 -0.44 -9.58
C LEU A 1273 -34.87 1.08 -9.48
N LYS A 1274 -35.34 1.90 -10.44
CA LYS A 1274 -35.05 3.34 -10.51
C LYS A 1274 -35.42 4.13 -9.24
N ASN A 1275 -36.41 3.65 -8.48
CA ASN A 1275 -36.90 4.27 -7.25
C ASN A 1275 -36.39 3.57 -5.97
N THR A 1276 -35.34 2.76 -6.10
CA THR A 1276 -34.68 2.04 -5.00
C THR A 1276 -33.22 2.47 -4.88
N MET A 1277 -32.55 2.06 -3.81
CA MET A 1277 -31.11 2.24 -3.65
C MET A 1277 -30.31 1.07 -4.28
N PHE A 1278 -30.61 0.72 -5.53
CA PHE A 1278 -30.01 -0.42 -6.25
C PHE A 1278 -28.47 -0.40 -6.27
N TYR A 1279 -27.89 0.79 -6.23
CA TYR A 1279 -26.45 1.06 -6.31
C TYR A 1279 -25.65 0.66 -5.04
N LEU A 1280 -26.32 0.36 -3.91
CA LEU A 1280 -25.66 -0.05 -2.65
C LEU A 1280 -24.94 -1.42 -2.69
#